data_AF-A0A7X8VIP8-F1
#
_entry.id   AF-A0A7X8VIP8-F1
#
_cell.length_a   1.000
_cell.length_b   1.000
_cell.length_c   1.000
_cell.angle_alpha   90.00
_cell.angle_beta   90.00
_cell.angle_gamma   90.00
#
_symmetry.space_group_name_H-M   'P 1'
#
loop_
_entity.id
_entity.type
_entity.pdbx_description
1 polymer ?
#
loop_
_entity_poly.entity_id
_entity_poly.type
_entity_poly.pdbx_seq_one_letter_code
_entity_poly.pdbx_strand_id
1 'polypeptide(L)'
;MKKHKSRNRLSALVLIIVMVLGMMPAVATAAPANGSGVLGGRANGSPVDPGDVMLFKEATPVDGMVNTWDVTLRIEGKDNPVSSDVILVIDTSGSMAGNRISKAKEAANAFVDALLGSSASATQIGLVSFAGNVGTTQALTSNAGLLKGKIENLSATGGTFTQAGVRTAAALLTDSTAQNKHIVLLSDGEPTYNYRIDNPNNYLIDGGPPGPYQNKKQTSTDVPEDRFLYQNNRTGAGNSMWYLYETTSGERRYYNSGNCAIAEAGFAGEEGINLFTVGLQTNATGSGVLNDMKQGCGTFTEVTDVDDLESVFETIAGQIVAAVRDATVVDPMGPGFEIPAANVSSIVTVPDTPEATYDPVAKRIEWNPGTLITPLPSDSTIKYAQLQYRIEINDDILSQTPDENDEYPTNGNAEITYMDVYGNSQTASFPVPTVNPVLYKVVKELQDKDGNVITADRNFTVKVTGPGEDGDETVRSFTLNTSTESSTKLMTDLRYASTYTFVETGNLSDYEVKYFVNGEEVSNLQFYIADGNTEDVEVKVINREKPGTLKIVKVLDQGVISDQTPPTGRSGSRGTPVSFSFTVTGPGGYSEAFNLPDNGLWTKTLGGLAKGTYTVTEADADGFATTVKVGDGNPIVGNSATVAIDIGALNKTVTVTNKQTKNMSVTATKSWSENAPNDKPEIYFQLWRVNLDDTTTKIGSPRLVPTGNEVTWNQTDTDVNPVDFVRYAPNGDEYEYKVQEVNAAGNDYTPAGYTKQEDALTVTNTYRPVDLTNITSVRFEKNWAGVPAGVTPPTIYVRVKADGEVYKTAELKHPNTAVEWKNLPLKDVDGNFIEYTVEELPIIDFDEGDPALTEGVIADVICTSEQSSSEWSIENPTFVITRLTAGEDEGTFVIWTLNHMPDQNHNTFLSNVIDAGPNDSPLLSELKSYLEGGGDYFIWLEGPEVDEDLIPGDPDPDKGKVTIDVEFNEEGGILSSDLDFKGENTWTNFAVGRYSCRLFKITNTYNQETVNIPGSKTWDDNDDQDGLRPESITIKLYKKVGSADLVLVDSQTVEPDAQGKWTWNFTNKPKYENGVEIVYSITEDEIEGYTPTVTDYNVTNKHTPYTTNISITKDWDDADDQDRLRPEKVTVQLYADNVKVTGKELELNAGNNWKGTFEDLPVNNSGKAIVYTVKEAPVPEYTEEISTSGSAAEGYTFKITNKHAPYTRDVGVTKVWDDADNQDGLRPDPEKVTVQLYADNVKVTDKTLELNAGNNWTGTFEDLPVNNAGI
;
A
#
# COMPACT_ATOMS: atom_id res chain seq x y z
N MET A 1 54.85 17.37 -16.29
CA MET A 1 56.04 18.26 -16.23
C MET A 1 56.30 18.93 -17.58
N LYS A 2 56.16 20.26 -17.68
CA LYS A 2 56.96 21.19 -18.53
C LYS A 2 56.64 22.63 -18.07
N LYS A 3 57.57 23.58 -18.21
CA LYS A 3 57.52 24.91 -17.56
C LYS A 3 57.81 26.04 -18.56
N HIS A 4 57.44 27.27 -18.14
CA HIS A 4 57.91 28.59 -18.62
C HIS A 4 57.25 29.13 -19.92
N LYS A 5 57.03 30.45 -20.10
CA LYS A 5 57.35 31.62 -19.23
C LYS A 5 56.41 32.83 -19.48
N SER A 6 55.64 33.21 -18.46
CA SER A 6 55.52 34.55 -17.83
C SER A 6 55.59 35.86 -18.65
N ARG A 7 54.60 36.75 -18.48
CA ARG A 7 54.68 37.94 -17.59
C ARG A 7 53.41 38.84 -17.59
N ASN A 8 52.99 39.19 -16.38
CA ASN A 8 52.23 40.36 -15.88
C ASN A 8 52.14 41.58 -16.83
N ARG A 9 51.07 42.41 -16.85
CA ARG A 9 50.49 43.08 -15.66
C ARG A 9 49.17 43.86 -15.95
N LEU A 10 48.21 43.78 -15.01
CA LEU A 10 47.13 44.75 -14.64
C LEU A 10 46.22 45.48 -15.66
N SER A 11 44.90 45.33 -15.41
CA SER A 11 43.85 46.38 -15.32
C SER A 11 42.76 46.51 -16.41
N ALA A 12 41.57 46.94 -15.93
CA ALA A 12 40.40 47.49 -16.64
C ALA A 12 39.42 46.53 -17.35
N LEU A 13 38.51 45.99 -16.52
CA LEU A 13 37.11 45.65 -16.77
C LEU A 13 36.38 46.48 -17.88
N VAL A 14 35.78 45.79 -18.87
CA VAL A 14 34.42 46.04 -19.43
C VAL A 14 33.87 44.69 -19.94
N LEU A 15 32.56 44.46 -19.80
CA LEU A 15 31.86 43.21 -20.14
C LEU A 15 31.11 43.32 -21.48
N ILE A 16 31.54 42.57 -22.51
CA ILE A 16 30.70 42.16 -23.66
C ILE A 16 31.14 40.75 -24.07
N ILE A 17 30.21 39.79 -24.09
CA ILE A 17 30.42 38.48 -24.71
C ILE A 17 29.68 38.46 -26.06
N VAL A 18 30.37 38.02 -27.10
CA VAL A 18 29.78 37.65 -28.40
C VAL A 18 30.07 36.18 -28.59
N MET A 19 29.04 35.33 -28.63
CA MET A 19 29.20 33.95 -29.06
C MET A 19 29.22 33.87 -30.60
N VAL A 20 30.07 33.00 -31.12
CA VAL A 20 30.26 32.77 -32.55
C VAL A 20 29.75 31.37 -32.86
N LEU A 21 28.68 31.27 -33.65
CA LEU A 21 28.16 29.98 -34.13
C LEU A 21 29.12 29.38 -35.16
N GLY A 22 29.52 28.12 -34.96
CA GLY A 22 30.37 27.38 -35.89
C GLY A 22 29.55 26.74 -37.00
N MET A 23 29.89 27.03 -38.27
CA MET A 23 29.29 26.35 -39.42
C MET A 23 29.85 24.94 -39.59
N MET A 24 28.96 23.97 -39.87
CA MET A 24 29.28 22.72 -40.57
C MET A 24 28.42 22.60 -41.84
N PRO A 25 28.89 21.91 -42.89
CA PRO A 25 28.38 22.11 -44.25
C PRO A 25 27.12 21.30 -44.57
N ALA A 26 26.21 21.91 -45.35
CA ALA A 26 25.02 21.24 -45.86
C ALA A 26 25.35 20.17 -46.93
N VAL A 27 24.66 19.04 -46.85
CA VAL A 27 24.52 18.07 -47.95
C VAL A 27 23.12 18.23 -48.54
N ALA A 28 23.02 18.40 -49.86
CA ALA A 28 21.77 18.69 -50.54
C ALA A 28 21.38 17.57 -51.52
N THR A 29 20.15 17.06 -51.38
CA THR A 29 19.55 16.11 -52.33
C THR A 29 18.06 16.39 -52.54
N ALA A 30 17.73 16.77 -53.78
CA ALA A 30 16.43 16.71 -54.49
C ALA A 30 15.11 16.77 -53.70
N ALA A 31 14.27 17.76 -54.04
CA ALA A 31 12.85 17.81 -53.67
C ALA A 31 11.95 17.07 -54.69
N PRO A 32 10.85 16.42 -54.25
CA PRO A 32 9.64 16.22 -55.05
C PRO A 32 8.75 17.50 -55.03
N ALA A 33 7.66 17.50 -55.77
CA ALA A 33 6.78 18.67 -55.94
C ALA A 33 5.34 18.44 -55.44
N ASN A 34 4.62 19.55 -55.27
CA ASN A 34 3.18 19.70 -55.02
C ASN A 34 2.67 19.39 -53.59
N GLY A 35 2.37 20.46 -52.85
CA GLY A 35 1.01 20.63 -52.29
C GLY A 35 0.64 19.87 -51.01
N SER A 36 1.47 19.94 -49.96
CA SER A 36 0.97 19.82 -48.58
C SER A 36 1.81 20.67 -47.63
N GLY A 37 1.16 21.59 -46.91
CA GLY A 37 1.80 22.61 -46.07
C GLY A 37 2.08 22.17 -44.64
N VAL A 38 2.62 20.96 -44.44
CA VAL A 38 2.98 20.45 -43.10
C VAL A 38 4.44 20.02 -43.09
N LEU A 39 5.32 20.93 -42.68
CA LEU A 39 6.74 20.65 -42.45
C LEU A 39 7.01 20.51 -40.95
N GLY A 40 6.85 19.29 -40.44
CA GLY A 40 7.13 18.98 -39.04
C GLY A 40 8.59 19.26 -38.63
N GLY A 41 8.77 19.74 -37.40
CA GLY A 41 10.04 19.67 -36.66
C GLY A 41 11.25 20.37 -37.28
N ARG A 42 11.23 21.70 -37.41
CA ARG A 42 12.48 22.49 -37.52
C ARG A 42 12.84 23.11 -36.18
N ALA A 43 13.87 22.57 -35.54
CA ALA A 43 14.41 23.06 -34.27
C ALA A 43 15.07 24.47 -34.32
N ASN A 44 15.02 25.18 -35.45
CA ASN A 44 15.48 26.57 -35.60
C ASN A 44 14.83 27.23 -36.84
N GLY A 45 14.08 28.31 -36.61
CA GLY A 45 13.41 29.11 -37.64
C GLY A 45 11.92 29.34 -37.32
N SER A 46 11.39 30.50 -37.71
CA SER A 46 9.97 30.86 -37.60
C SER A 46 9.24 30.65 -38.94
N PRO A 47 7.88 30.57 -38.95
CA PRO A 47 7.05 30.51 -40.15
C PRO A 47 7.49 31.45 -41.29
N VAL A 48 7.67 30.90 -42.49
CA VAL A 48 8.33 31.59 -43.61
C VAL A 48 7.29 32.14 -44.58
N ASP A 49 6.46 31.26 -45.11
CA ASP A 49 5.42 31.57 -46.09
C ASP A 49 4.07 31.86 -45.38
N PRO A 50 3.16 32.63 -45.99
CA PRO A 50 1.91 33.00 -45.32
C PRO A 50 0.94 31.81 -45.21
N GLY A 51 0.40 31.60 -44.02
CA GLY A 51 -0.35 30.39 -43.66
C GLY A 51 0.51 29.25 -43.09
N ASP A 52 1.85 29.38 -43.05
CA ASP A 52 2.71 28.42 -42.35
C ASP A 52 2.37 28.37 -40.85
N VAL A 53 2.35 27.15 -40.30
CA VAL A 53 2.25 26.87 -38.87
C VAL A 53 3.46 26.06 -38.43
N MET A 54 4.11 26.45 -37.34
CA MET A 54 5.25 25.77 -36.75
C MET A 54 5.05 25.51 -35.26
N LEU A 55 5.46 24.32 -34.83
CA LEU A 55 5.33 23.82 -33.47
C LEU A 55 6.72 23.60 -32.88
N PHE A 56 6.95 24.15 -31.70
CA PHE A 56 8.18 24.02 -30.93
C PHE A 56 7.85 23.42 -29.57
N LYS A 57 8.71 22.52 -29.10
CA LYS A 57 8.70 22.04 -27.72
C LYS A 57 10.13 21.74 -27.29
N GLU A 58 10.51 22.23 -26.13
CA GLU A 58 11.84 22.03 -25.53
C GLU A 58 11.73 21.86 -24.01
N ALA A 59 12.68 21.17 -23.40
CA ALA A 59 12.79 21.00 -21.95
C ALA A 59 14.16 21.49 -21.49
N THR A 60 14.20 22.54 -20.67
CA THR A 60 15.44 23.17 -20.19
C THR A 60 15.69 22.83 -18.72
N PRO A 61 16.89 22.37 -18.32
CA PRO A 61 17.20 22.13 -16.91
C PRO A 61 17.04 23.41 -16.09
N VAL A 62 16.56 23.28 -14.86
CA VAL A 62 16.38 24.41 -13.94
C VAL A 62 17.68 24.67 -13.16
N ASP A 63 18.26 25.87 -13.31
CA ASP A 63 19.48 26.31 -12.62
C ASP A 63 19.45 25.97 -11.11
N GLY A 64 20.49 25.28 -10.61
CA GLY A 64 20.58 24.86 -9.20
C GLY A 64 19.67 23.69 -8.78
N MET A 65 18.82 23.16 -9.67
CA MET A 65 18.01 21.96 -9.43
C MET A 65 18.52 20.76 -10.25
N VAL A 66 18.03 19.57 -9.90
CA VAL A 66 18.47 18.27 -10.44
C VAL A 66 17.25 17.38 -10.64
N ASN A 67 17.18 16.76 -11.80
CA ASN A 67 16.00 16.02 -12.27
C ASN A 67 14.72 16.87 -12.28
N THR A 68 14.88 18.14 -12.69
CA THR A 68 13.82 19.16 -12.79
C THR A 68 14.06 19.99 -14.04
N TRP A 69 13.02 20.14 -14.87
CA TRP A 69 13.09 20.88 -16.13
C TRP A 69 11.88 21.80 -16.30
N ASP A 70 12.09 22.98 -16.87
CA ASP A 70 11.02 23.82 -17.39
C ASP A 70 10.77 23.42 -18.85
N VAL A 71 9.59 22.89 -19.13
CA VAL A 71 9.14 22.55 -20.49
C VAL A 71 8.43 23.74 -21.09
N THR A 72 8.75 24.10 -22.33
CA THR A 72 8.11 25.18 -23.08
C THR A 72 7.56 24.65 -24.40
N LEU A 73 6.26 24.83 -24.65
CA LEU A 73 5.62 24.64 -25.94
C LEU A 73 5.36 26.01 -26.56
N ARG A 74 5.63 26.16 -27.85
CA ARG A 74 5.25 27.36 -28.62
C ARG A 74 4.61 26.96 -29.94
N ILE A 75 3.50 27.62 -30.27
CA ILE A 75 2.84 27.59 -31.57
C ILE A 75 3.15 28.92 -32.24
N GLU A 76 3.66 28.91 -33.47
CA GLU A 76 3.77 30.11 -34.31
C GLU A 76 2.98 29.88 -35.60
N GLY A 77 2.16 30.86 -36.00
CA GLY A 77 1.44 30.86 -37.27
C GLY A 77 1.60 32.20 -37.99
N LYS A 78 1.88 32.19 -39.29
CA LYS A 78 2.07 33.42 -40.08
C LYS A 78 0.79 33.86 -40.78
N ASP A 79 0.27 35.04 -40.43
CA ASP A 79 -0.94 35.61 -41.03
C ASP A 79 -0.92 35.46 -42.55
N ASN A 80 -2.02 34.94 -43.11
CA ASN A 80 -2.09 34.73 -44.56
C ASN A 80 -2.88 35.87 -45.22
N PRO A 81 -2.25 36.74 -46.04
CA PRO A 81 -2.96 37.70 -46.87
C PRO A 81 -3.53 36.99 -48.12
N VAL A 82 -4.37 35.96 -47.89
CA VAL A 82 -5.32 35.50 -48.90
C VAL A 82 -6.15 36.70 -49.37
N SER A 83 -6.65 36.65 -50.60
CA SER A 83 -7.61 37.67 -51.03
C SER A 83 -8.89 37.50 -50.21
N SER A 84 -9.15 38.47 -49.33
CA SER A 84 -10.34 38.54 -48.48
C SER A 84 -11.14 39.80 -48.85
N ASP A 85 -12.35 39.63 -49.36
CA ASP A 85 -13.25 40.76 -49.63
C ASP A 85 -14.24 40.90 -48.47
N VAL A 86 -14.21 42.06 -47.80
CA VAL A 86 -14.96 42.32 -46.57
C VAL A 86 -15.95 43.46 -46.78
N ILE A 87 -17.22 43.27 -46.45
CA ILE A 87 -18.20 44.37 -46.39
C ILE A 87 -18.51 44.71 -44.92
N LEU A 88 -18.16 45.92 -44.51
CA LEU A 88 -18.65 46.49 -43.26
C LEU A 88 -20.13 46.89 -43.43
N VAL A 89 -21.01 46.36 -42.59
CA VAL A 89 -22.46 46.64 -42.64
C VAL A 89 -22.87 47.34 -41.34
N ILE A 90 -23.02 48.66 -41.40
CA ILE A 90 -23.19 49.50 -40.21
C ILE A 90 -24.62 50.00 -40.09
N ASP A 91 -25.26 49.68 -38.98
CA ASP A 91 -26.56 50.23 -38.61
C ASP A 91 -26.47 51.74 -38.34
N THR A 92 -27.35 52.46 -39.01
CA THR A 92 -27.52 53.92 -38.97
C THR A 92 -28.98 54.28 -38.70
N SER A 93 -29.73 53.40 -38.06
CA SER A 93 -31.05 53.66 -37.47
C SER A 93 -31.01 54.76 -36.40
N GLY A 94 -32.18 55.22 -35.95
CA GLY A 94 -32.29 56.27 -34.93
C GLY A 94 -31.90 55.85 -33.51
N SER A 95 -31.87 54.54 -33.22
CA SER A 95 -31.43 54.00 -31.92
C SER A 95 -29.90 54.05 -31.75
N MET A 96 -29.15 53.97 -32.86
CA MET A 96 -27.69 54.16 -32.91
C MET A 96 -27.24 55.62 -32.66
N ALA A 97 -28.15 56.57 -32.40
CA ALA A 97 -27.80 57.98 -32.22
C ALA A 97 -27.00 58.27 -30.93
N GLY A 98 -26.21 59.34 -30.94
CA GLY A 98 -25.34 59.71 -29.82
C GLY A 98 -24.01 58.95 -29.85
N ASN A 99 -23.61 58.37 -28.72
CA ASN A 99 -22.27 57.77 -28.60
C ASN A 99 -22.09 56.51 -29.46
N ARG A 100 -23.15 55.71 -29.65
CA ARG A 100 -23.14 54.48 -30.46
C ARG A 100 -22.59 54.70 -31.88
N ILE A 101 -23.13 55.67 -32.62
CA ILE A 101 -22.65 56.02 -33.98
C ILE A 101 -21.32 56.81 -33.99
N SER A 102 -20.81 57.30 -32.85
CA SER A 102 -19.41 57.78 -32.76
C SER A 102 -18.47 56.59 -32.68
N LYS A 103 -18.70 55.70 -31.70
CA LYS A 103 -17.88 54.51 -31.47
C LYS A 103 -17.89 53.54 -32.62
N ALA A 104 -19.02 53.39 -33.31
CA ALA A 104 -19.13 52.63 -34.56
C ALA A 104 -18.18 53.15 -35.66
N LYS A 105 -17.88 54.45 -35.69
CA LYS A 105 -16.91 55.03 -36.65
C LYS A 105 -15.48 54.82 -36.19
N GLU A 106 -15.21 55.05 -34.91
CA GLU A 106 -13.89 54.82 -34.28
C GLU A 106 -13.44 53.36 -34.53
N ALA A 107 -14.28 52.38 -34.17
CA ALA A 107 -14.05 50.96 -34.41
C ALA A 107 -13.94 50.58 -35.90
N ALA A 108 -14.83 51.09 -36.77
CA ALA A 108 -14.75 50.82 -38.21
C ALA A 108 -13.51 51.44 -38.87
N ASN A 109 -13.02 52.58 -38.35
CA ASN A 109 -11.77 53.19 -38.80
C ASN A 109 -10.55 52.37 -38.36
N ALA A 110 -10.54 51.82 -37.14
CA ALA A 110 -9.49 50.93 -36.64
C ALA A 110 -9.42 49.62 -37.44
N PHE A 111 -10.57 48.99 -37.70
CA PHE A 111 -10.69 47.81 -38.57
C PHE A 111 -10.13 48.04 -39.98
N VAL A 112 -10.40 49.21 -40.56
CA VAL A 112 -9.85 49.62 -41.86
C VAL A 112 -8.32 49.78 -41.81
N ASP A 113 -7.74 50.26 -40.70
CA ASP A 113 -6.27 50.28 -40.54
C ASP A 113 -5.68 48.88 -40.32
N ALA A 114 -6.33 48.02 -39.54
CA ALA A 114 -5.86 46.67 -39.26
C ALA A 114 -5.72 45.83 -40.55
N LEU A 115 -6.71 45.91 -41.45
CA LEU A 115 -6.75 45.11 -42.68
C LEU A 115 -6.11 45.78 -43.91
N LEU A 116 -6.06 47.12 -43.99
CA LEU A 116 -5.49 47.85 -45.15
C LEU A 116 -4.23 48.67 -44.82
N GLY A 117 -3.76 48.66 -43.57
CA GLY A 117 -2.56 49.39 -43.14
C GLY A 117 -1.24 48.72 -43.53
N SER A 118 -1.24 47.40 -43.77
CA SER A 118 -0.06 46.68 -44.27
C SER A 118 0.04 46.83 -45.79
N SER A 119 1.24 47.15 -46.30
CA SER A 119 1.45 47.42 -47.74
C SER A 119 1.46 46.16 -48.63
N ALA A 120 0.81 45.08 -48.18
CA ALA A 120 0.86 43.74 -48.78
C ALA A 120 -0.46 42.97 -48.72
N SER A 121 -1.53 43.50 -48.12
CA SER A 121 -2.80 42.78 -48.07
C SER A 121 -3.46 42.71 -49.46
N ALA A 122 -3.91 41.51 -49.83
CA ALA A 122 -4.78 41.28 -50.99
C ALA A 122 -6.27 41.57 -50.66
N THR A 123 -6.52 42.18 -49.50
CA THR A 123 -7.83 42.46 -48.92
C THR A 123 -8.45 43.71 -49.53
N GLN A 124 -9.75 43.68 -49.81
CA GLN A 124 -10.51 44.89 -50.14
C GLN A 124 -11.68 45.05 -49.16
N ILE A 125 -12.00 46.30 -48.81
CA ILE A 125 -13.12 46.60 -47.92
C ILE A 125 -14.18 47.40 -48.68
N GLY A 126 -15.44 47.02 -48.52
CA GLY A 126 -16.63 47.79 -48.88
C GLY A 126 -17.37 48.27 -47.63
N LEU A 127 -18.31 49.19 -47.83
CA LEU A 127 -19.17 49.71 -46.76
C LEU A 127 -20.63 49.74 -47.25
N VAL A 128 -21.53 49.25 -46.41
CA VAL A 128 -22.98 49.43 -46.54
C VAL A 128 -23.49 50.00 -45.22
N SER A 129 -24.08 51.19 -45.24
CA SER A 129 -24.89 51.66 -44.12
C SER A 129 -26.36 51.33 -44.37
N PHE A 130 -27.11 51.01 -43.33
CA PHE A 130 -28.55 50.78 -43.43
C PHE A 130 -29.30 51.45 -42.27
N ALA A 131 -30.56 51.78 -42.51
CA ALA A 131 -31.48 52.33 -41.54
C ALA A 131 -32.90 51.91 -41.97
N GLY A 132 -33.86 52.85 -42.08
CA GLY A 132 -35.17 52.54 -42.67
C GLY A 132 -35.12 52.12 -44.15
N ASN A 133 -33.99 52.39 -44.83
CA ASN A 133 -33.60 51.86 -46.14
C ASN A 133 -32.07 51.66 -46.12
N VAL A 134 -31.50 51.08 -47.18
CA VAL A 134 -30.05 51.16 -47.42
C VAL A 134 -29.64 52.63 -47.62
N GLY A 135 -28.50 53.00 -47.03
CA GLY A 135 -27.95 54.36 -46.98
C GLY A 135 -26.68 54.52 -47.82
N THR A 136 -25.54 54.72 -47.15
CA THR A 136 -24.27 54.91 -47.85
C THR A 136 -23.71 53.57 -48.33
N THR A 137 -23.47 53.44 -49.64
CA THR A 137 -22.72 52.31 -50.20
C THR A 137 -21.35 52.75 -50.73
N GLN A 138 -20.38 51.83 -50.62
CA GLN A 138 -19.04 51.91 -51.19
C GLN A 138 -18.64 50.50 -51.61
N ALA A 139 -18.42 50.29 -52.90
CA ALA A 139 -17.91 49.04 -53.43
C ALA A 139 -16.47 48.78 -52.94
N LEU A 140 -16.08 47.50 -52.94
CA LEU A 140 -14.78 46.99 -52.49
C LEU A 140 -13.60 47.84 -52.98
N THR A 141 -12.74 48.26 -52.04
CA THR A 141 -11.54 49.04 -52.34
C THR A 141 -10.45 48.81 -51.31
N SER A 142 -9.18 48.91 -51.73
CA SER A 142 -8.00 48.98 -50.86
C SER A 142 -7.65 50.41 -50.45
N ASN A 143 -8.44 51.41 -50.85
CA ASN A 143 -8.21 52.81 -50.47
C ASN A 143 -8.84 53.13 -49.10
N ALA A 144 -8.08 52.86 -48.03
CA ALA A 144 -8.45 53.18 -46.65
C ALA A 144 -8.93 54.63 -46.46
N GLY A 145 -8.27 55.61 -47.11
CA GLY A 145 -8.66 57.03 -47.01
C GLY A 145 -10.04 57.35 -47.61
N LEU A 146 -10.43 56.64 -48.68
CA LEU A 146 -11.78 56.73 -49.24
C LEU A 146 -12.84 56.12 -48.30
N LEU A 147 -12.54 54.96 -47.71
CA LEU A 147 -13.43 54.26 -46.79
C LEU A 147 -13.67 55.05 -45.50
N LYS A 148 -12.60 55.52 -44.84
CA LYS A 148 -12.70 56.39 -43.66
C LYS A 148 -13.49 57.66 -43.97
N GLY A 149 -13.26 58.27 -45.14
CA GLY A 149 -14.05 59.39 -45.63
C GLY A 149 -15.55 59.11 -45.83
N LYS A 150 -15.97 57.84 -45.98
CA LYS A 150 -17.38 57.42 -46.00
C LYS A 150 -17.91 57.16 -44.59
N ILE A 151 -17.13 56.45 -43.76
CA ILE A 151 -17.44 56.13 -42.35
C ILE A 151 -17.72 57.42 -41.56
N GLU A 152 -16.87 58.44 -41.69
CA GLU A 152 -17.04 59.73 -41.01
C GLU A 152 -18.36 60.45 -41.36
N ASN A 153 -18.90 60.22 -42.55
CA ASN A 153 -20.15 60.85 -43.01
C ASN A 153 -21.43 60.06 -42.60
N LEU A 154 -21.31 58.94 -41.89
CA LEU A 154 -22.49 58.20 -41.41
C LEU A 154 -23.28 59.00 -40.34
N SER A 155 -24.61 58.86 -40.34
CA SER A 155 -25.51 59.57 -39.44
C SER A 155 -26.74 58.73 -39.07
N ALA A 156 -26.97 58.56 -37.77
CA ALA A 156 -28.08 57.78 -37.20
C ALA A 156 -29.46 58.46 -37.41
N THR A 157 -30.36 57.85 -38.19
CA THR A 157 -31.76 58.30 -38.37
C THR A 157 -32.68 57.23 -39.00
N GLY A 158 -33.92 57.12 -38.50
CA GLY A 158 -34.95 56.21 -39.05
C GLY A 158 -35.12 54.91 -38.27
N GLY A 159 -35.81 53.93 -38.87
CA GLY A 159 -35.91 52.56 -38.35
C GLY A 159 -34.73 51.68 -38.81
N THR A 160 -34.94 50.37 -38.83
CA THR A 160 -33.85 49.37 -38.91
C THR A 160 -34.20 48.27 -39.91
N PHE A 161 -33.60 48.28 -41.11
CA PHE A 161 -33.90 47.35 -42.20
C PHE A 161 -32.69 46.42 -42.46
N THR A 162 -32.30 45.66 -41.43
CA THR A 162 -31.10 44.81 -41.42
C THR A 162 -31.02 43.84 -42.59
N GLN A 163 -32.17 43.27 -42.98
CA GLN A 163 -32.31 42.42 -44.19
C GLN A 163 -31.75 43.11 -45.45
N ALA A 164 -32.13 44.37 -45.71
CA ALA A 164 -31.65 45.10 -46.89
C ALA A 164 -30.16 45.47 -46.78
N GLY A 165 -29.62 45.63 -45.56
CA GLY A 165 -28.19 45.79 -45.33
C GLY A 165 -27.40 44.55 -45.75
N VAL A 166 -27.77 43.38 -45.24
CA VAL A 166 -27.13 42.09 -45.57
C VAL A 166 -27.30 41.74 -47.06
N ARG A 167 -28.50 41.86 -47.63
CA ARG A 167 -28.74 41.65 -49.07
C ARG A 167 -27.81 42.49 -49.95
N THR A 168 -27.64 43.77 -49.59
CA THR A 168 -26.75 44.68 -50.36
C THR A 168 -25.28 44.32 -50.19
N ALA A 169 -24.89 43.79 -49.02
CA ALA A 169 -23.52 43.35 -48.78
C ALA A 169 -23.18 42.07 -49.55
N ALA A 170 -24.06 41.07 -49.55
CA ALA A 170 -23.91 39.87 -50.38
C ALA A 170 -23.84 40.23 -51.88
N ALA A 171 -24.73 41.13 -52.35
CA ALA A 171 -24.72 41.62 -53.73
C ALA A 171 -23.46 42.45 -54.13
N LEU A 172 -22.64 42.90 -53.16
CA LEU A 172 -21.32 43.49 -53.43
C LEU A 172 -20.18 42.46 -53.45
N LEU A 173 -20.46 41.22 -53.03
CA LEU A 173 -19.53 40.08 -52.97
C LEU A 173 -19.82 39.03 -54.06
N THR A 174 -20.93 39.09 -54.78
CA THR A 174 -21.27 38.15 -55.87
C THR A 174 -20.17 38.08 -56.94
N ASP A 175 -19.77 39.23 -57.49
CA ASP A 175 -18.69 39.34 -58.50
C ASP A 175 -17.26 39.21 -57.91
N SER A 176 -17.11 39.00 -56.60
CA SER A 176 -15.80 38.88 -55.95
C SER A 176 -15.11 37.56 -56.33
N THR A 177 -13.82 37.69 -56.69
CA THR A 177 -12.88 36.57 -56.87
C THR A 177 -11.93 36.39 -55.67
N ALA A 178 -12.28 36.95 -54.51
CA ALA A 178 -11.58 36.69 -53.26
C ALA A 178 -11.74 35.22 -52.85
N GLN A 179 -10.71 34.64 -52.23
CA GLN A 179 -10.78 33.28 -51.70
C GLN A 179 -11.72 33.21 -50.50
N ASN A 180 -11.67 34.23 -49.64
CA ASN A 180 -12.58 34.37 -48.51
C ASN A 180 -13.49 35.59 -48.71
N LYS A 181 -14.78 35.43 -48.44
CA LYS A 181 -15.79 36.49 -48.49
C LYS A 181 -16.35 36.70 -47.09
N HIS A 182 -16.42 37.96 -46.66
CA HIS A 182 -16.84 38.31 -45.30
C HIS A 182 -17.82 39.49 -45.27
N ILE A 183 -18.78 39.40 -44.34
CA ILE A 183 -19.64 40.51 -43.94
C ILE A 183 -19.43 40.71 -42.43
N VAL A 184 -19.24 41.96 -42.00
CA VAL A 184 -19.18 42.32 -40.57
C VAL A 184 -20.32 43.28 -40.28
N LEU A 185 -21.39 42.75 -39.66
CA LEU A 185 -22.62 43.47 -39.35
C LEU A 185 -22.57 44.04 -37.93
N LEU A 186 -22.78 45.36 -37.80
CA LEU A 186 -22.92 46.06 -36.52
C LEU A 186 -24.32 46.66 -36.40
N SER A 187 -25.06 46.32 -35.34
CA SER A 187 -26.43 46.81 -35.09
C SER A 187 -26.78 46.82 -33.60
N ASP A 188 -27.72 47.68 -33.18
CA ASP A 188 -28.31 47.59 -31.83
C ASP A 188 -29.53 46.66 -31.73
N GLY A 189 -29.78 45.89 -32.79
CA GLY A 189 -30.25 44.50 -32.67
C GLY A 189 -31.70 44.23 -33.08
N GLU A 190 -32.60 45.23 -33.11
CA GLU A 190 -34.00 44.99 -33.52
C GLU A 190 -34.29 45.46 -34.97
N PRO A 191 -34.41 44.55 -35.95
CA PRO A 191 -34.95 44.91 -37.26
C PRO A 191 -36.42 45.33 -37.11
N THR A 192 -36.83 46.39 -37.81
CA THR A 192 -38.18 46.98 -37.78
C THR A 192 -38.78 47.22 -39.18
N TYR A 193 -38.07 46.74 -40.21
CA TYR A 193 -38.51 46.64 -41.60
C TYR A 193 -37.97 45.36 -42.26
N ASN A 194 -38.71 44.82 -43.22
CA ASN A 194 -38.38 43.63 -44.00
C ASN A 194 -38.83 43.79 -45.47
N TYR A 195 -38.35 42.95 -46.39
CA TYR A 195 -38.94 42.84 -47.72
C TYR A 195 -40.29 42.10 -47.63
N ARG A 196 -41.29 42.59 -48.37
CA ARG A 196 -42.60 41.94 -48.48
C ARG A 196 -42.41 40.54 -49.07
N ILE A 197 -43.08 39.55 -48.48
CA ILE A 197 -43.04 38.17 -48.95
C ILE A 197 -44.21 37.95 -49.91
N ASP A 198 -44.02 37.17 -50.97
CA ASP A 198 -45.12 36.65 -51.78
C ASP A 198 -45.82 35.49 -51.08
N ASN A 199 -47.16 35.53 -51.04
CA ASN A 199 -47.99 34.55 -50.33
C ASN A 199 -47.49 34.24 -48.89
N PRO A 200 -47.33 35.27 -48.02
CA PRO A 200 -46.71 35.14 -46.68
C PRO A 200 -47.43 34.14 -45.75
N ASN A 201 -48.71 33.86 -46.03
CA ASN A 201 -49.52 32.93 -45.27
C ASN A 201 -49.04 31.46 -45.36
N ASN A 202 -48.16 31.14 -46.32
CA ASN A 202 -47.55 29.81 -46.46
C ASN A 202 -46.40 29.58 -45.47
N TYR A 203 -45.78 30.65 -44.96
CA TYR A 203 -44.55 30.62 -44.16
C TYR A 203 -44.81 31.08 -42.72
N LEU A 204 -45.91 30.61 -42.13
CA LEU A 204 -46.40 31.06 -40.82
C LEU A 204 -46.18 30.03 -39.70
N ILE A 205 -45.36 30.42 -38.73
CA ILE A 205 -45.18 29.72 -37.45
C ILE A 205 -46.00 30.38 -36.33
N ASP A 206 -46.22 29.67 -35.23
CA ASP A 206 -46.80 30.27 -34.03
C ASP A 206 -45.86 31.32 -33.43
N GLY A 207 -46.44 32.47 -33.05
CA GLY A 207 -45.67 33.57 -32.48
C GLY A 207 -46.18 34.95 -32.90
N GLY A 208 -45.59 35.98 -32.30
CA GLY A 208 -45.99 37.38 -32.48
C GLY A 208 -45.69 38.20 -31.22
N PRO A 209 -46.03 39.49 -31.22
CA PRO A 209 -45.62 40.41 -30.16
C PRO A 209 -46.22 40.05 -28.79
N PRO A 210 -45.53 40.33 -27.68
CA PRO A 210 -46.06 40.16 -26.33
C PRO A 210 -47.40 40.88 -26.13
N GLY A 211 -48.36 40.22 -25.46
CA GLY A 211 -49.69 40.78 -25.20
C GLY A 211 -50.83 39.76 -25.22
N PRO A 212 -52.03 40.17 -24.78
CA PRO A 212 -53.11 39.29 -24.30
C PRO A 212 -53.84 38.45 -25.35
N TYR A 213 -53.53 38.64 -26.64
CA TYR A 213 -54.09 37.81 -27.72
C TYR A 213 -53.34 36.47 -27.75
N GLN A 214 -54.07 35.36 -27.57
CA GLN A 214 -53.47 34.02 -27.48
C GLN A 214 -53.05 33.48 -28.86
N ASN A 215 -53.93 33.54 -29.87
CA ASN A 215 -53.64 33.02 -31.20
C ASN A 215 -52.97 34.09 -32.08
N LYS A 216 -51.66 33.93 -32.30
CA LYS A 216 -50.82 34.80 -33.15
C LYS A 216 -49.94 33.93 -34.06
N LYS A 217 -49.80 34.32 -35.32
CA LYS A 217 -48.85 33.73 -36.27
C LYS A 217 -47.85 34.77 -36.75
N GLN A 218 -46.61 34.36 -37.00
CA GLN A 218 -45.56 35.21 -37.54
C GLN A 218 -44.83 34.51 -38.70
N THR A 219 -44.23 35.28 -39.60
CA THR A 219 -43.40 34.74 -40.68
C THR A 219 -42.17 34.01 -40.11
N SER A 220 -41.85 32.83 -40.64
CA SER A 220 -40.71 32.02 -40.21
C SER A 220 -39.37 32.51 -40.78
N THR A 221 -38.29 31.82 -40.40
CA THR A 221 -36.94 31.91 -40.98
C THR A 221 -36.85 31.23 -42.34
N ASP A 222 -37.71 30.26 -42.59
CA ASP A 222 -37.63 29.26 -43.68
C ASP A 222 -38.40 29.74 -44.92
N VAL A 223 -38.39 31.06 -45.14
CA VAL A 223 -38.96 31.72 -46.31
C VAL A 223 -37.91 31.67 -47.43
N PRO A 224 -38.17 31.00 -48.58
CA PRO A 224 -37.19 30.94 -49.67
C PRO A 224 -36.87 32.32 -50.27
N GLU A 225 -35.65 32.52 -50.75
CA GLU A 225 -35.17 33.79 -51.33
C GLU A 225 -36.12 34.32 -52.41
N ASP A 226 -36.59 33.44 -53.31
CA ASP A 226 -37.45 33.79 -54.45
C ASP A 226 -38.84 34.33 -54.04
N ARG A 227 -39.21 34.21 -52.77
CA ARG A 227 -40.45 34.78 -52.20
C ARG A 227 -40.27 36.21 -51.70
N PHE A 228 -39.05 36.69 -51.47
CA PHE A 228 -38.81 38.06 -51.02
C PHE A 228 -38.89 39.04 -52.21
N LEU A 229 -39.80 40.02 -52.11
CA LEU A 229 -40.11 40.95 -53.21
C LEU A 229 -39.15 42.16 -53.21
N TYR A 230 -37.87 41.89 -53.45
CA TYR A 230 -36.75 42.84 -53.38
C TYR A 230 -36.94 44.16 -54.15
N GLN A 231 -37.79 44.20 -55.19
CA GLN A 231 -38.08 45.40 -55.98
C GLN A 231 -38.96 46.41 -55.22
N ASN A 232 -38.35 47.15 -54.27
CA ASN A 232 -38.92 48.27 -53.50
C ASN A 232 -40.16 47.96 -52.62
N ASN A 233 -40.55 46.70 -52.42
CA ASN A 233 -41.69 46.35 -51.56
C ASN A 233 -41.30 46.23 -50.07
N ARG A 234 -40.84 47.32 -49.45
CA ARG A 234 -40.56 47.34 -48.00
C ARG A 234 -41.84 47.23 -47.18
N THR A 235 -41.86 46.32 -46.23
CA THR A 235 -42.91 46.14 -45.20
C THR A 235 -42.34 46.48 -43.82
N GLY A 236 -43.19 46.84 -42.86
CA GLY A 236 -42.80 47.22 -41.50
C GLY A 236 -43.25 48.62 -41.10
N ALA A 237 -43.12 48.95 -39.81
CA ALA A 237 -43.51 50.24 -39.24
C ALA A 237 -42.32 51.09 -38.73
N GLY A 238 -41.10 50.53 -38.67
CA GLY A 238 -39.91 51.25 -38.20
C GLY A 238 -39.85 51.49 -36.69
N ASN A 239 -40.69 50.79 -35.90
CA ASN A 239 -40.80 50.95 -34.45
C ASN A 239 -41.11 49.64 -33.69
N SER A 240 -41.13 48.50 -34.37
CA SER A 240 -41.27 47.17 -33.79
C SER A 240 -40.89 46.11 -34.82
N MET A 241 -40.32 45.00 -34.35
CA MET A 241 -40.00 43.83 -35.17
C MET A 241 -41.25 43.14 -35.76
N TRP A 242 -42.40 43.26 -35.09
CA TRP A 242 -43.66 42.64 -35.52
C TRP A 242 -44.60 43.63 -36.23
N TYR A 243 -44.84 43.41 -37.52
CA TYR A 243 -45.78 44.21 -38.32
C TYR A 243 -47.04 43.41 -38.69
N LEU A 244 -48.18 43.78 -38.08
CA LEU A 244 -49.48 43.16 -38.36
C LEU A 244 -49.93 43.48 -39.79
N TYR A 245 -50.14 42.44 -40.61
CA TYR A 245 -50.64 42.59 -41.98
C TYR A 245 -52.05 42.01 -42.20
N GLU A 246 -52.45 41.01 -41.41
CA GLU A 246 -53.77 40.38 -41.52
C GLU A 246 -54.36 40.06 -40.13
N THR A 247 -55.70 40.09 -40.04
CA THR A 247 -56.45 39.68 -38.84
C THR A 247 -57.72 38.99 -39.31
N THR A 248 -57.87 37.73 -38.94
CA THR A 248 -58.99 36.87 -39.35
C THR A 248 -59.95 36.65 -38.16
N SER A 249 -60.95 35.78 -38.30
CA SER A 249 -61.88 35.44 -37.21
C SER A 249 -61.22 34.52 -36.17
N GLY A 250 -60.34 35.11 -35.34
CA GLY A 250 -59.68 34.42 -34.22
C GLY A 250 -58.15 34.31 -34.32
N GLU A 251 -57.51 34.89 -35.33
CA GLU A 251 -56.05 34.85 -35.52
C GLU A 251 -55.51 36.23 -35.96
N ARG A 252 -54.27 36.55 -35.57
CA ARG A 252 -53.55 37.77 -35.97
C ARG A 252 -52.21 37.39 -36.59
N ARG A 253 -51.91 37.92 -37.77
CA ARG A 253 -50.74 37.54 -38.59
C ARG A 253 -49.77 38.70 -38.75
N TYR A 254 -48.51 38.43 -38.47
CA TYR A 254 -47.44 39.42 -38.40
C TYR A 254 -46.29 39.04 -39.33
N TYR A 255 -45.68 40.02 -40.00
CA TYR A 255 -44.28 39.88 -40.41
C TYR A 255 -43.42 39.98 -39.15
N ASN A 256 -42.44 39.09 -39.00
CA ASN A 256 -41.36 39.24 -38.04
C ASN A 256 -40.10 39.64 -38.82
N SER A 257 -39.63 40.86 -38.59
CA SER A 257 -38.50 41.45 -39.32
C SER A 257 -37.15 40.82 -38.94
N GLY A 258 -37.03 40.24 -37.74
CA GLY A 258 -35.86 39.47 -37.29
C GLY A 258 -35.73 38.17 -38.07
N ASN A 259 -36.81 37.39 -38.12
CA ASN A 259 -36.85 36.14 -38.89
C ASN A 259 -36.53 36.37 -40.39
N CYS A 260 -36.99 37.49 -40.97
CA CYS A 260 -36.65 37.86 -42.35
C CYS A 260 -35.16 38.25 -42.53
N ALA A 261 -34.49 38.75 -41.48
CA ALA A 261 -33.07 39.06 -41.51
C ALA A 261 -32.19 37.81 -41.30
N ILE A 262 -32.66 36.85 -40.49
CA ILE A 262 -32.03 35.52 -40.33
C ILE A 262 -32.11 34.72 -41.64
N ALA A 263 -33.26 34.71 -42.32
CA ALA A 263 -33.42 34.08 -43.64
C ALA A 263 -32.37 34.60 -44.66
N GLU A 264 -32.25 35.93 -44.73
CA GLU A 264 -31.33 36.64 -45.62
C GLU A 264 -29.85 36.41 -45.30
N ALA A 265 -29.53 36.25 -44.00
CA ALA A 265 -28.21 35.80 -43.57
C ALA A 265 -27.93 34.37 -44.04
N GLY A 266 -28.92 33.47 -43.97
CA GLY A 266 -28.82 32.10 -44.48
C GLY A 266 -28.40 32.05 -45.96
N PHE A 267 -29.06 32.84 -46.82
CA PHE A 267 -28.71 32.88 -48.26
C PHE A 267 -27.26 33.36 -48.50
N ALA A 268 -26.77 34.32 -47.71
CA ALA A 268 -25.36 34.73 -47.78
C ALA A 268 -24.41 33.60 -47.32
N GLY A 269 -24.81 32.81 -46.33
CA GLY A 269 -24.09 31.60 -45.92
C GLY A 269 -24.05 30.52 -47.02
N GLU A 270 -25.16 30.34 -47.75
CA GLU A 270 -25.25 29.43 -48.91
C GLU A 270 -24.36 29.90 -50.09
N GLU A 271 -24.18 31.22 -50.29
CA GLU A 271 -23.17 31.79 -51.20
C GLU A 271 -21.71 31.65 -50.69
N GLY A 272 -21.48 31.03 -49.53
CA GLY A 272 -20.16 30.84 -48.93
C GLY A 272 -19.60 32.08 -48.23
N ILE A 273 -20.46 33.03 -47.86
CA ILE A 273 -20.06 34.29 -47.21
C ILE A 273 -20.08 34.13 -45.69
N ASN A 274 -18.95 34.42 -45.06
CA ASN A 274 -18.83 34.39 -43.60
C ASN A 274 -19.42 35.67 -43.01
N LEU A 275 -20.39 35.57 -42.09
CA LEU A 275 -21.11 36.70 -41.53
C LEU A 275 -20.84 36.82 -40.03
N PHE A 276 -19.99 37.79 -39.67
CA PHE A 276 -19.75 38.21 -38.29
C PHE A 276 -20.84 39.19 -37.85
N THR A 277 -21.32 39.08 -36.62
CA THR A 277 -22.39 39.93 -36.09
C THR A 277 -22.01 40.54 -34.74
N VAL A 278 -22.12 41.86 -34.64
CA VAL A 278 -21.79 42.65 -33.45
C VAL A 278 -23.04 43.35 -32.95
N GLY A 279 -23.54 42.90 -31.80
CA GLY A 279 -24.65 43.52 -31.09
C GLY A 279 -24.15 44.67 -30.22
N LEU A 280 -24.57 45.90 -30.50
CA LEU A 280 -24.16 47.07 -29.72
C LEU A 280 -25.24 47.46 -28.72
N GLN A 281 -25.08 47.02 -27.47
CA GLN A 281 -26.02 47.29 -26.38
C GLN A 281 -27.47 46.95 -26.75
N THR A 282 -27.65 45.72 -27.22
CA THR A 282 -28.93 45.20 -27.68
C THR A 282 -29.86 44.87 -26.50
N ASN A 283 -31.09 44.43 -26.79
CA ASN A 283 -31.89 43.67 -25.83
C ASN A 283 -31.93 42.21 -26.26
N ALA A 284 -32.30 41.28 -25.36
CA ALA A 284 -32.28 39.83 -25.60
C ALA A 284 -32.99 39.36 -26.89
N THR A 285 -34.00 40.10 -27.38
CA THR A 285 -34.64 39.82 -28.68
C THR A 285 -33.65 40.07 -29.83
N GLY A 286 -32.94 41.19 -29.79
CA GLY A 286 -31.97 41.59 -30.79
C GLY A 286 -30.63 40.85 -30.69
N SER A 287 -30.19 40.52 -29.48
CA SER A 287 -29.03 39.62 -29.27
C SER A 287 -29.29 38.26 -29.91
N GLY A 288 -30.50 37.71 -29.73
CA GLY A 288 -30.94 36.47 -30.38
C GLY A 288 -30.91 36.59 -31.91
N VAL A 289 -31.56 37.61 -32.49
CA VAL A 289 -31.57 37.81 -33.95
C VAL A 289 -30.16 37.94 -34.53
N LEU A 290 -29.26 38.71 -33.90
CA LEU A 290 -27.88 38.86 -34.40
C LEU A 290 -27.04 37.59 -34.18
N ASN A 291 -27.24 36.86 -33.08
CA ASN A 291 -26.62 35.55 -32.87
C ASN A 291 -27.03 34.53 -33.93
N ASP A 292 -28.31 34.50 -34.28
CA ASP A 292 -28.88 33.53 -35.22
C ASP A 292 -28.59 33.91 -36.69
N MET A 293 -28.12 35.14 -36.94
CA MET A 293 -27.66 35.61 -38.25
C MET A 293 -26.21 35.25 -38.60
N LYS A 294 -25.35 34.82 -37.66
CA LYS A 294 -23.92 34.56 -37.98
C LYS A 294 -23.76 33.35 -38.93
N GLN A 295 -22.81 33.40 -39.87
CA GLN A 295 -22.58 32.35 -40.89
C GLN A 295 -21.10 32.02 -41.07
N GLY A 296 -20.79 30.78 -41.48
CA GLY A 296 -19.43 30.32 -41.76
C GLY A 296 -18.51 30.43 -40.54
N CYS A 297 -17.29 30.94 -40.72
CA CYS A 297 -16.38 31.27 -39.61
C CYS A 297 -16.75 32.58 -38.88
N GLY A 298 -17.96 33.11 -39.07
CA GLY A 298 -18.44 34.34 -38.46
C GLY A 298 -18.90 34.15 -37.02
N THR A 299 -18.39 34.99 -36.11
CA THR A 299 -18.74 34.99 -34.68
C THR A 299 -19.86 35.99 -34.38
N PHE A 300 -20.57 35.80 -33.26
CA PHE A 300 -21.43 36.82 -32.66
C PHE A 300 -20.73 37.42 -31.43
N THR A 301 -20.80 38.73 -31.24
CA THR A 301 -20.28 39.43 -30.04
C THR A 301 -21.27 40.49 -29.57
N GLU A 302 -21.68 40.42 -28.30
CA GLU A 302 -22.49 41.46 -27.65
C GLU A 302 -21.58 42.44 -26.90
N VAL A 303 -21.74 43.73 -27.21
CA VAL A 303 -20.88 44.84 -26.78
C VAL A 303 -21.70 45.74 -25.85
N THR A 304 -21.53 45.53 -24.54
CA THR A 304 -22.37 46.16 -23.51
C THR A 304 -21.87 47.53 -23.04
N ASP A 305 -20.56 47.79 -23.09
CA ASP A 305 -20.01 49.15 -23.10
C ASP A 305 -19.61 49.52 -24.54
N VAL A 306 -19.89 50.76 -24.94
CA VAL A 306 -19.60 51.25 -26.29
C VAL A 306 -18.13 51.57 -26.50
N ASP A 307 -17.35 51.74 -25.43
CA ASP A 307 -15.90 51.94 -25.51
C ASP A 307 -15.14 50.65 -25.87
N ASP A 308 -15.69 49.46 -25.59
CA ASP A 308 -15.09 48.16 -25.97
C ASP A 308 -15.23 47.82 -27.47
N LEU A 309 -16.01 48.60 -28.23
CA LEU A 309 -16.32 48.29 -29.62
C LEU A 309 -15.10 48.31 -30.56
N GLU A 310 -14.07 49.09 -30.22
CA GLU A 310 -12.84 49.21 -30.99
C GLU A 310 -12.01 47.92 -30.93
N SER A 311 -11.78 47.36 -29.74
CA SER A 311 -11.02 46.11 -29.56
C SER A 311 -11.75 44.88 -30.09
N VAL A 312 -13.09 44.87 -30.07
CA VAL A 312 -13.91 43.84 -30.75
C VAL A 312 -13.70 43.87 -32.26
N PHE A 313 -13.66 45.05 -32.86
CA PHE A 313 -13.37 45.20 -34.29
C PHE A 313 -11.91 44.81 -34.63
N GLU A 314 -10.93 45.19 -33.81
CA GLU A 314 -9.54 44.70 -33.95
C GLU A 314 -9.45 43.17 -33.85
N THR A 315 -10.21 42.55 -32.94
CA THR A 315 -10.26 41.08 -32.77
C THR A 315 -10.83 40.40 -34.01
N ILE A 316 -11.93 40.90 -34.58
CA ILE A 316 -12.53 40.36 -35.82
C ILE A 316 -11.56 40.56 -37.01
N ALA A 317 -10.86 41.70 -37.08
CA ALA A 317 -9.83 41.91 -38.10
C ALA A 317 -8.68 40.89 -37.98
N GLY A 318 -8.27 40.53 -36.75
CA GLY A 318 -7.33 39.44 -36.49
C GLY A 318 -7.84 38.07 -36.95
N GLN A 319 -9.09 37.73 -36.61
CA GLN A 319 -9.73 36.46 -36.99
C GLN A 319 -9.85 36.25 -38.52
N ILE A 320 -9.84 37.34 -39.31
CA ILE A 320 -9.88 37.32 -40.78
C ILE A 320 -8.52 36.98 -41.42
N VAL A 321 -7.40 37.16 -40.71
CA VAL A 321 -6.04 36.94 -41.25
C VAL A 321 -5.21 35.86 -40.53
N ALA A 322 -5.60 35.47 -39.31
CA ALA A 322 -4.86 34.54 -38.46
C ALA A 322 -4.69 33.15 -39.09
N ALA A 323 -3.46 32.62 -39.08
CA ALA A 323 -3.12 31.31 -39.62
C ALA A 323 -3.70 30.12 -38.85
N VAL A 324 -3.85 30.30 -37.54
CA VAL A 324 -4.29 29.27 -36.59
C VAL A 324 -5.51 29.81 -35.86
N ARG A 325 -6.66 29.18 -36.09
CA ARG A 325 -7.94 29.51 -35.47
C ARG A 325 -8.41 28.37 -34.58
N ASP A 326 -9.08 28.71 -33.48
CA ASP A 326 -9.76 27.79 -32.56
C ASP A 326 -8.92 26.57 -32.13
N ALA A 327 -7.63 26.81 -31.83
CA ALA A 327 -6.67 25.78 -31.49
C ALA A 327 -6.83 25.22 -30.08
N THR A 328 -6.82 23.88 -29.98
CA THR A 328 -6.74 23.12 -28.74
C THR A 328 -5.49 22.24 -28.73
N VAL A 329 -4.91 22.05 -27.55
CA VAL A 329 -3.68 21.27 -27.32
C VAL A 329 -3.92 20.28 -26.19
N VAL A 330 -3.48 19.04 -26.39
CA VAL A 330 -3.41 18.01 -25.34
C VAL A 330 -1.96 17.55 -25.22
N ASP A 331 -1.43 17.55 -24.00
CA ASP A 331 -0.03 17.29 -23.72
C ASP A 331 0.14 16.28 -22.55
N PRO A 332 0.25 14.98 -22.84
CA PRO A 332 0.52 13.96 -21.82
C PRO A 332 1.98 14.02 -21.34
N MET A 333 2.20 13.80 -20.03
CA MET A 333 3.52 13.65 -19.44
C MET A 333 4.16 12.32 -19.85
N GLY A 334 5.49 12.26 -19.79
CA GLY A 334 6.25 11.04 -20.09
C GLY A 334 6.15 10.02 -18.95
N PRO A 335 6.22 8.71 -19.24
CA PRO A 335 6.40 7.69 -18.20
C PRO A 335 7.62 8.02 -17.33
N GLY A 336 7.44 8.09 -16.01
CA GLY A 336 8.50 8.53 -15.08
C GLY A 336 8.57 10.02 -14.79
N PHE A 337 7.73 10.85 -15.42
CA PHE A 337 7.65 12.30 -15.19
C PHE A 337 6.28 12.72 -14.64
N GLU A 338 6.26 13.85 -13.95
CA GLU A 338 5.04 14.50 -13.47
C GLU A 338 5.22 16.02 -13.27
N ILE A 339 4.11 16.74 -13.12
CA ILE A 339 4.08 18.08 -12.54
C ILE A 339 3.68 17.93 -11.07
N PRO A 340 4.61 18.18 -10.11
CA PRO A 340 4.29 18.15 -8.68
C PRO A 340 3.17 19.12 -8.31
N ALA A 341 2.39 18.80 -7.27
CA ALA A 341 1.22 19.59 -6.86
C ALA A 341 1.52 21.07 -6.56
N ALA A 342 2.73 21.39 -6.05
CA ALA A 342 3.18 22.78 -5.89
C ALA A 342 3.44 23.47 -7.24
N ASN A 343 4.10 22.75 -8.16
CA ASN A 343 4.47 23.23 -9.50
C ASN A 343 3.28 23.38 -10.45
N VAL A 344 2.07 22.89 -10.13
CA VAL A 344 0.85 23.21 -10.90
C VAL A 344 0.61 24.72 -10.97
N SER A 345 1.01 25.47 -9.93
CA SER A 345 0.97 26.95 -9.93
C SER A 345 2.04 27.63 -10.80
N SER A 346 2.98 26.87 -11.36
CA SER A 346 4.01 27.36 -12.30
C SER A 346 3.60 27.22 -13.78
N ILE A 347 2.43 26.63 -14.06
CA ILE A 347 1.87 26.56 -15.41
C ILE A 347 1.50 27.98 -15.84
N VAL A 348 2.20 28.52 -16.84
CA VAL A 348 1.97 29.86 -17.40
C VAL A 348 1.72 29.79 -18.89
N THR A 349 0.87 30.68 -19.39
CA THR A 349 0.49 30.77 -20.80
C THR A 349 0.72 32.17 -21.34
N VAL A 350 0.89 32.29 -22.65
CA VAL A 350 0.97 33.55 -23.38
C VAL A 350 0.06 33.43 -24.62
N PRO A 351 -1.00 34.26 -24.77
CA PRO A 351 -1.51 35.19 -23.77
C PRO A 351 -1.96 34.48 -22.48
N ASP A 352 -1.94 35.21 -21.36
CA ASP A 352 -2.22 34.70 -20.01
C ASP A 352 -3.63 34.09 -19.83
N THR A 353 -4.54 34.32 -20.78
CA THR A 353 -5.89 33.75 -20.81
C THR A 353 -6.27 33.23 -22.22
N PRO A 354 -6.96 32.09 -22.32
CA PRO A 354 -7.34 31.19 -21.22
C PRO A 354 -6.16 30.35 -20.70
N GLU A 355 -6.17 30.12 -19.40
CA GLU A 355 -5.17 29.30 -18.70
C GLU A 355 -5.20 27.83 -19.17
N ALA A 356 -4.07 27.12 -19.02
CA ALA A 356 -3.97 25.69 -19.24
C ALA A 356 -4.28 24.91 -17.95
N THR A 357 -4.96 23.77 -18.07
CA THR A 357 -5.35 22.93 -16.93
C THR A 357 -4.59 21.61 -16.93
N TYR A 358 -4.14 21.14 -15.76
CA TYR A 358 -3.48 19.84 -15.58
C TYR A 358 -4.42 18.83 -14.92
N ASP A 359 -4.58 17.66 -15.55
CA ASP A 359 -5.22 16.47 -14.98
C ASP A 359 -4.12 15.60 -14.33
N PRO A 360 -4.03 15.54 -12.99
CA PRO A 360 -3.00 14.78 -12.28
C PRO A 360 -3.28 13.27 -12.26
N VAL A 361 -4.49 12.81 -12.60
CA VAL A 361 -4.85 11.38 -12.63
C VAL A 361 -4.40 10.78 -13.95
N ALA A 362 -4.66 11.46 -15.06
CA ALA A 362 -4.21 11.05 -16.39
C ALA A 362 -2.82 11.60 -16.77
N LYS A 363 -2.18 12.36 -15.87
CA LYS A 363 -0.90 13.05 -16.08
C LYS A 363 -0.85 13.81 -17.43
N ARG A 364 -1.84 14.66 -17.74
CA ARG A 364 -1.89 15.47 -18.99
C ARG A 364 -2.24 16.94 -18.76
N ILE A 365 -1.70 17.83 -19.57
CA ILE A 365 -2.21 19.21 -19.70
C ILE A 365 -3.22 19.28 -20.85
N GLU A 366 -4.27 20.06 -20.64
CA GLU A 366 -5.19 20.53 -21.68
C GLU A 366 -5.11 22.06 -21.76
N TRP A 367 -4.98 22.61 -22.97
CA TRP A 367 -4.82 24.04 -23.21
C TRP A 367 -5.59 24.45 -24.47
N ASN A 368 -6.27 25.59 -24.43
CA ASN A 368 -7.09 26.09 -25.54
C ASN A 368 -6.65 27.50 -25.94
N PRO A 369 -5.51 27.67 -26.63
CA PRO A 369 -5.04 28.98 -27.09
C PRO A 369 -5.98 29.65 -28.10
N GLY A 370 -6.95 28.93 -28.66
CA GLY A 370 -7.98 29.50 -29.52
C GLY A 370 -7.41 30.07 -30.82
N THR A 371 -7.88 31.25 -31.22
CA THR A 371 -7.30 31.95 -32.39
C THR A 371 -6.05 32.74 -31.99
N LEU A 372 -4.92 32.46 -32.63
CA LEU A 372 -3.65 33.12 -32.34
C LEU A 372 -3.66 34.58 -32.80
N ILE A 373 -3.71 35.51 -31.84
CA ILE A 373 -3.73 36.96 -32.11
C ILE A 373 -2.51 37.72 -31.56
N THR A 374 -1.74 37.14 -30.63
CA THR A 374 -0.57 37.78 -30.01
C THR A 374 0.60 37.88 -31.00
N PRO A 375 1.07 39.08 -31.38
CA PRO A 375 2.16 39.23 -32.35
C PRO A 375 3.51 38.86 -31.75
N LEU A 376 4.32 38.12 -32.51
CA LEU A 376 5.69 37.80 -32.16
C LEU A 376 6.55 39.09 -32.16
N PRO A 377 7.27 39.44 -31.08
CA PRO A 377 7.95 40.74 -30.97
C PRO A 377 9.01 41.03 -32.04
N SER A 378 9.49 40.02 -32.76
CA SER A 378 10.45 40.12 -33.88
C SER A 378 9.81 40.28 -35.26
N ASP A 379 8.57 39.82 -35.45
CA ASP A 379 7.80 39.93 -36.70
C ASP A 379 6.29 39.91 -36.38
N SER A 380 5.63 41.06 -36.50
CA SER A 380 4.21 41.20 -36.16
C SER A 380 3.25 40.51 -37.15
N THR A 381 3.75 39.99 -38.27
CA THR A 381 2.99 39.13 -39.20
C THR A 381 2.95 37.67 -38.74
N ILE A 382 3.74 37.31 -37.73
CA ILE A 382 3.70 36.01 -37.07
C ILE A 382 2.94 36.19 -35.76
N LYS A 383 1.92 35.36 -35.55
CA LYS A 383 1.18 35.25 -34.30
C LYS A 383 1.66 34.03 -33.54
N TYR A 384 1.69 34.10 -32.22
CA TYR A 384 2.14 32.98 -31.40
C TYR A 384 1.27 32.78 -30.17
N ALA A 385 1.30 31.56 -29.66
CA ALA A 385 0.89 31.22 -28.31
C ALA A 385 1.99 30.38 -27.66
N GLN A 386 2.18 30.52 -26.35
CA GLN A 386 3.18 29.78 -25.58
C GLN A 386 2.57 29.19 -24.31
N LEU A 387 3.05 28.03 -23.90
CA LEU A 387 2.76 27.34 -22.64
C LEU A 387 4.10 26.95 -22.01
N GLN A 388 4.31 27.24 -20.73
CA GLN A 388 5.49 26.82 -19.97
C GLN A 388 5.06 26.21 -18.64
N TYR A 389 5.71 25.12 -18.23
CA TYR A 389 5.43 24.41 -16.97
C TYR A 389 6.66 23.63 -16.48
N ARG A 390 6.71 23.31 -15.18
CA ARG A 390 7.82 22.58 -14.56
C ARG A 390 7.51 21.11 -14.32
N ILE A 391 8.40 20.23 -14.76
CA ILE A 391 8.34 18.78 -14.51
C ILE A 391 9.48 18.29 -13.63
N GLU A 392 9.24 17.16 -12.97
CA GLU A 392 10.21 16.40 -12.18
C GLU A 392 10.05 14.90 -12.47
N ILE A 393 11.07 14.09 -12.15
CA ILE A 393 10.92 12.63 -12.17
C ILE A 393 10.20 12.10 -10.91
N ASN A 394 9.61 10.92 -11.02
CA ASN A 394 9.08 10.11 -9.90
C ASN A 394 9.68 8.69 -9.93
N ASP A 395 9.32 7.83 -8.97
CA ASP A 395 9.81 6.44 -8.92
C ASP A 395 9.31 5.57 -10.12
N ASP A 396 8.31 6.02 -10.91
CA ASP A 396 7.88 5.30 -12.12
C ASP A 396 9.01 5.22 -13.17
N ILE A 397 9.96 6.17 -13.18
CA ILE A 397 11.10 6.21 -14.12
C ILE A 397 11.96 4.93 -14.03
N LEU A 398 11.97 4.28 -12.85
CA LEU A 398 12.73 3.06 -12.58
C LEU A 398 12.14 1.82 -13.28
N SER A 399 10.93 1.92 -13.83
CA SER A 399 10.29 0.90 -14.66
C SER A 399 10.55 1.09 -16.17
N GLN A 400 11.12 2.24 -16.56
CA GLN A 400 11.27 2.64 -17.95
C GLN A 400 12.65 2.26 -18.50
N THR A 401 12.71 1.95 -19.79
CA THR A 401 13.96 1.77 -20.53
C THR A 401 14.27 3.06 -21.29
N PRO A 402 15.47 3.64 -21.17
CA PRO A 402 15.86 4.82 -21.95
C PRO A 402 16.06 4.48 -23.44
N ASP A 403 16.30 5.51 -24.24
CA ASP A 403 16.69 5.40 -25.65
C ASP A 403 18.17 4.97 -25.83
N GLU A 404 18.68 5.04 -27.07
CA GLU A 404 20.07 4.66 -27.37
C GLU A 404 21.15 5.67 -26.89
N ASN A 405 20.73 6.77 -26.26
CA ASN A 405 21.57 7.85 -25.72
C ASN A 405 21.46 7.96 -24.18
N ASP A 406 20.82 6.98 -23.52
CA ASP A 406 20.45 7.01 -22.10
C ASP A 406 19.47 8.16 -21.74
N GLU A 407 18.66 8.64 -22.70
CA GLU A 407 17.64 9.68 -22.49
C GLU A 407 16.21 9.10 -22.41
N TYR A 408 15.32 9.82 -21.72
CA TYR A 408 13.91 9.49 -21.55
C TYR A 408 13.03 10.62 -22.10
N PRO A 409 11.88 10.33 -22.76
CA PRO A 409 10.98 11.35 -23.26
C PRO A 409 10.23 12.03 -22.10
N THR A 410 10.29 13.37 -22.03
CA THR A 410 9.62 14.15 -20.97
C THR A 410 8.09 14.08 -21.04
N ASN A 411 7.56 13.69 -22.20
CA ASN A 411 6.17 13.78 -22.59
C ASN A 411 5.78 12.59 -23.48
N GLY A 412 4.50 12.26 -23.51
CA GLY A 412 3.93 11.46 -24.61
C GLY A 412 3.77 12.30 -25.88
N ASN A 413 2.98 11.81 -26.84
CA ASN A 413 2.69 12.59 -28.05
C ASN A 413 1.78 13.77 -27.70
N ALA A 414 2.34 14.99 -27.68
CA ALA A 414 1.57 16.21 -27.52
C ALA A 414 1.02 16.64 -28.88
N GLU A 415 -0.28 16.94 -28.94
CA GLU A 415 -1.00 17.17 -30.19
C GLU A 415 -1.77 18.49 -30.15
N ILE A 416 -1.86 19.15 -31.31
CA ILE A 416 -2.70 20.32 -31.56
C ILE A 416 -3.78 19.96 -32.59
N THR A 417 -5.01 20.37 -32.32
CA THR A 417 -6.09 20.47 -33.33
C THR A 417 -6.40 21.95 -33.53
N TYR A 418 -6.55 22.40 -34.78
CA TYR A 418 -6.87 23.80 -35.08
C TYR A 418 -7.58 23.93 -36.43
N MET A 419 -8.19 25.09 -36.70
CA MET A 419 -8.76 25.44 -38.00
C MET A 419 -7.79 26.32 -38.79
N ASP A 420 -7.52 25.95 -40.05
CA ASP A 420 -6.66 26.71 -40.96
C ASP A 420 -7.36 27.97 -41.54
N VAL A 421 -6.64 28.74 -42.36
CA VAL A 421 -7.15 29.97 -43.02
C VAL A 421 -8.29 29.75 -44.01
N TYR A 422 -8.48 28.52 -44.49
CA TYR A 422 -9.51 28.13 -45.45
C TYR A 422 -10.75 27.53 -44.76
N GLY A 423 -10.67 27.25 -43.46
CA GLY A 423 -11.76 26.70 -42.66
C GLY A 423 -11.72 25.19 -42.48
N ASN A 424 -10.63 24.52 -42.85
CA ASN A 424 -10.48 23.08 -42.60
C ASN A 424 -9.92 22.84 -41.20
N SER A 425 -10.36 21.78 -40.53
CA SER A 425 -9.69 21.26 -39.35
C SER A 425 -8.36 20.59 -39.74
N GLN A 426 -7.32 20.85 -38.97
CA GLN A 426 -5.96 20.35 -39.13
C GLN A 426 -5.49 19.77 -37.79
N THR A 427 -4.71 18.69 -37.83
CA THR A 427 -4.05 18.10 -36.65
C THR A 427 -2.54 17.97 -36.88
N ALA A 428 -1.76 18.15 -35.81
CA ALA A 428 -0.31 18.00 -35.84
C ALA A 428 0.23 17.64 -34.45
N SER A 429 1.44 17.06 -34.40
CA SER A 429 2.13 16.74 -33.15
C SER A 429 3.33 17.65 -32.92
N PHE A 430 3.56 18.03 -31.67
CA PHE A 430 4.78 18.73 -31.25
C PHE A 430 5.98 17.77 -31.26
N PRO A 431 7.23 18.28 -31.37
CA PRO A 431 8.41 17.49 -31.02
C PRO A 431 8.31 16.98 -29.57
N VAL A 432 8.83 15.80 -29.28
CA VAL A 432 8.95 15.28 -27.90
C VAL A 432 10.38 15.53 -27.41
N PRO A 433 10.60 16.33 -26.36
CA PRO A 433 11.93 16.48 -25.75
C PRO A 433 12.35 15.19 -25.04
N THR A 434 13.65 14.92 -25.07
CA THR A 434 14.30 13.85 -24.31
C THR A 434 15.29 14.46 -23.31
N VAL A 435 15.45 13.82 -22.15
CA VAL A 435 16.38 14.25 -21.09
C VAL A 435 17.00 13.03 -20.40
N ASN A 436 18.24 13.16 -19.92
CA ASN A 436 18.91 12.15 -19.09
C ASN A 436 18.74 12.52 -17.59
N PRO A 437 17.97 11.76 -16.79
CA PRO A 437 17.85 11.96 -15.34
C PRO A 437 18.94 11.19 -14.59
N VAL A 438 19.55 11.82 -13.58
CA VAL A 438 20.55 11.16 -12.73
C VAL A 438 19.87 10.26 -11.70
N LEU A 439 20.23 8.98 -11.67
CA LEU A 439 19.75 8.03 -10.66
C LEU A 439 20.79 7.87 -9.54
N TYR A 440 20.31 7.92 -8.29
CA TYR A 440 21.14 7.80 -7.09
C TYR A 440 20.99 6.42 -6.48
N LYS A 441 22.01 5.57 -6.61
CA LYS A 441 21.96 4.16 -6.24
C LYS A 441 22.70 3.90 -4.93
N VAL A 442 21.96 3.62 -3.86
CA VAL A 442 22.51 3.38 -2.52
C VAL A 442 22.62 1.88 -2.28
N VAL A 443 23.84 1.36 -2.14
CA VAL A 443 24.15 -0.09 -2.05
C VAL A 443 24.69 -0.45 -0.65
N LYS A 444 24.06 -1.42 0.01
CA LYS A 444 24.51 -1.99 1.28
C LYS A 444 25.28 -3.29 1.03
N GLU A 445 26.48 -3.39 1.60
CA GLU A 445 27.24 -4.64 1.66
C GLU A 445 27.51 -5.03 3.11
N LEU A 446 27.45 -6.33 3.39
CA LEU A 446 27.85 -6.94 4.66
C LEU A 446 29.08 -7.83 4.42
N GLN A 447 30.10 -7.70 5.26
CA GLN A 447 31.31 -8.50 5.21
C GLN A 447 31.58 -9.19 6.55
N ASP A 448 32.14 -10.40 6.49
CA ASP A 448 32.61 -11.10 7.69
C ASP A 448 33.87 -10.45 8.29
N LYS A 449 34.35 -10.99 9.43
CA LYS A 449 35.56 -10.47 10.09
C LYS A 449 36.83 -10.53 9.24
N ASP A 450 36.88 -11.34 8.17
CA ASP A 450 38.04 -11.49 7.30
C ASP A 450 37.94 -10.61 6.03
N GLY A 451 36.76 -10.07 5.74
CA GLY A 451 36.48 -9.17 4.61
C GLY A 451 35.75 -9.85 3.44
N ASN A 452 35.23 -11.07 3.61
CA ASN A 452 34.44 -11.75 2.59
C ASN A 452 33.00 -11.22 2.62
N VAL A 453 32.40 -10.97 1.46
CA VAL A 453 30.98 -10.59 1.35
C VAL A 453 30.10 -11.75 1.82
N ILE A 454 29.12 -11.45 2.67
CA ILE A 454 28.20 -12.44 3.26
C ILE A 454 26.75 -11.97 3.15
N THR A 455 25.85 -12.92 2.93
CA THR A 455 24.40 -12.70 2.90
C THR A 455 23.81 -13.08 4.24
N ALA A 456 23.19 -12.13 4.95
CA ALA A 456 22.52 -12.37 6.22
C ALA A 456 21.40 -11.35 6.44
N ASP A 457 20.32 -11.77 7.09
CA ASP A 457 19.19 -10.91 7.44
C ASP A 457 19.61 -9.92 8.53
N ARG A 458 20.00 -8.72 8.10
CA ARG A 458 20.42 -7.59 8.93
C ARG A 458 19.90 -6.31 8.28
N ASN A 459 19.19 -5.52 9.07
CA ASN A 459 18.60 -4.24 8.68
C ASN A 459 19.51 -3.09 9.12
N PHE A 460 19.83 -2.18 8.19
CA PHE A 460 20.64 -0.98 8.43
C PHE A 460 19.89 0.27 7.98
N THR A 461 19.64 1.21 8.89
CA THR A 461 18.89 2.44 8.58
C THR A 461 19.84 3.56 8.14
N VAL A 462 19.83 3.86 6.84
CA VAL A 462 20.57 4.96 6.24
C VAL A 462 19.71 6.23 6.28
N LYS A 463 20.30 7.33 6.74
CA LYS A 463 19.71 8.67 6.66
C LYS A 463 20.44 9.50 5.63
N VAL A 464 19.68 10.23 4.81
CA VAL A 464 20.18 11.09 3.73
C VAL A 464 19.71 12.51 3.99
N THR A 465 20.66 13.37 4.33
CA THR A 465 20.42 14.75 4.74
C THR A 465 20.94 15.71 3.67
N GLY A 466 20.11 16.68 3.29
CA GLY A 466 20.43 17.74 2.34
C GLY A 466 19.33 18.81 2.30
N PRO A 467 19.37 19.79 1.40
CA PRO A 467 18.33 20.82 1.33
C PRO A 467 16.96 20.25 0.92
N GLY A 468 15.91 20.90 1.39
CA GLY A 468 14.55 20.87 0.87
C GLY A 468 14.17 22.18 0.17
N GLU A 469 12.87 22.35 -0.07
CA GLU A 469 12.27 23.39 -0.90
C GLU A 469 12.53 24.82 -0.40
N ASP A 470 12.33 25.10 0.89
CA ASP A 470 12.68 26.39 1.52
C ASP A 470 14.20 26.60 1.75
N GLY A 471 15.05 25.65 1.32
CA GLY A 471 16.48 25.60 1.63
C GLY A 471 16.81 25.03 3.02
N ASP A 472 15.80 24.70 3.83
CA ASP A 472 15.95 24.04 5.13
C ASP A 472 16.46 22.58 5.01
N GLU A 473 17.05 22.06 6.09
CA GLU A 473 17.70 20.75 6.12
C GLU A 473 16.68 19.59 6.24
N THR A 474 16.50 18.83 5.15
CA THR A 474 15.59 17.68 5.08
C THR A 474 16.33 16.35 5.26
N VAL A 475 15.75 15.45 6.07
CA VAL A 475 16.32 14.13 6.40
C VAL A 475 15.43 13.02 5.88
N ARG A 476 15.84 12.39 4.78
CA ARG A 476 15.27 11.13 4.28
C ARG A 476 15.83 9.96 5.09
N SER A 477 15.05 8.91 5.30
CA SER A 477 15.46 7.76 6.14
C SER A 477 14.83 6.47 5.62
N PHE A 478 15.66 5.50 5.27
CA PHE A 478 15.24 4.19 4.76
C PHE A 478 16.10 3.06 5.33
N THR A 479 15.60 1.84 5.27
CA THR A 479 16.29 0.66 5.82
C THR A 479 16.65 -0.30 4.70
N LEU A 480 17.94 -0.66 4.62
CA LEU A 480 18.46 -1.64 3.67
C LEU A 480 18.67 -2.98 4.36
N ASN A 481 18.33 -4.09 3.69
CA ASN A 481 18.45 -5.46 4.22
C ASN A 481 19.48 -6.28 3.44
N THR A 482 20.45 -6.89 4.13
CA THR A 482 21.56 -7.63 3.49
C THR A 482 21.28 -9.11 3.18
N SER A 483 20.02 -9.52 3.17
CA SER A 483 19.58 -10.86 2.69
C SER A 483 18.74 -10.83 1.41
N THR A 484 18.34 -9.66 0.92
CA THR A 484 17.45 -9.48 -0.23
C THR A 484 18.00 -8.44 -1.20
N GLU A 485 17.30 -8.24 -2.33
CA GLU A 485 17.55 -7.14 -3.28
C GLU A 485 17.36 -5.76 -2.63
N SER A 486 16.62 -5.69 -1.51
CA SER A 486 16.49 -4.54 -0.61
C SER A 486 17.81 -4.13 0.08
N SER A 487 18.93 -4.77 -0.27
CA SER A 487 20.28 -4.26 -0.04
C SER A 487 20.59 -3.02 -0.89
N THR A 488 19.81 -2.75 -1.95
CA THR A 488 19.92 -1.52 -2.76
C THR A 488 18.63 -0.68 -2.67
N LYS A 489 18.75 0.66 -2.60
CA LYS A 489 17.66 1.61 -2.88
C LYS A 489 18.12 2.61 -3.94
N LEU A 490 17.33 2.75 -5.00
CA LEU A 490 17.41 3.85 -5.95
C LEU A 490 16.61 5.05 -5.42
N MET A 491 17.20 6.24 -5.44
CA MET A 491 16.59 7.49 -5.00
C MET A 491 16.37 8.40 -6.20
N THR A 492 15.12 8.76 -6.46
CA THR A 492 14.68 9.66 -7.54
C THR A 492 14.36 11.06 -7.01
N ASP A 493 14.43 11.28 -5.70
CA ASP A 493 13.86 12.41 -4.96
C ASP A 493 14.89 13.48 -4.50
N LEU A 494 16.12 13.41 -5.00
CA LEU A 494 17.16 14.41 -4.74
C LEU A 494 17.07 15.53 -5.80
N ARG A 495 16.57 16.70 -5.39
CA ARG A 495 16.16 17.81 -6.29
C ARG A 495 17.14 18.97 -6.46
N TYR A 496 18.22 19.06 -5.69
CA TYR A 496 19.01 20.28 -5.58
C TYR A 496 20.50 20.06 -5.83
N ALA A 497 21.15 20.99 -6.50
CA ALA A 497 22.59 21.01 -6.77
C ALA A 497 23.40 21.37 -5.52
N SER A 498 23.43 20.44 -4.56
CA SER A 498 23.93 20.67 -3.20
C SER A 498 24.76 19.51 -2.65
N THR A 499 25.33 19.72 -1.47
CA THR A 499 26.12 18.70 -0.77
C THR A 499 25.22 17.86 0.15
N TYR A 500 25.05 16.59 -0.17
CA TYR A 500 24.29 15.64 0.63
C TYR A 500 25.22 14.90 1.60
N THR A 501 24.74 14.65 2.82
CA THR A 501 25.44 13.84 3.83
C THR A 501 24.63 12.61 4.16
N PHE A 502 25.29 11.46 4.21
CA PHE A 502 24.67 10.18 4.55
C PHE A 502 25.20 9.71 5.90
N VAL A 503 24.28 9.29 6.77
CA VAL A 503 24.60 8.79 8.10
C VAL A 503 23.88 7.45 8.28
N GLU A 504 24.62 6.36 8.40
CA GLU A 504 24.05 5.11 8.86
C GLU A 504 23.77 5.19 10.37
N THR A 505 22.61 4.70 10.80
CA THR A 505 22.12 4.82 12.17
C THR A 505 21.65 3.48 12.72
N GLY A 506 21.89 3.24 14.01
CA GLY A 506 21.60 1.97 14.69
C GLY A 506 22.76 1.53 15.57
N ASN A 507 22.75 0.26 16.02
CA ASN A 507 23.88 -0.31 16.76
C ASN A 507 25.02 -0.73 15.81
N LEU A 508 25.84 0.24 15.41
CA LEU A 508 27.02 0.01 14.57
C LEU A 508 28.28 -0.34 15.38
N SER A 509 28.18 -0.47 16.70
CA SER A 509 29.34 -0.67 17.58
C SER A 509 30.11 -1.97 17.31
N ASP A 510 29.40 -3.00 16.81
CA ASP A 510 29.92 -4.31 16.42
C ASP A 510 30.48 -4.39 14.98
N TYR A 511 30.50 -3.27 14.23
CA TYR A 511 30.97 -3.23 12.83
C TYR A 511 32.09 -2.20 12.60
N GLU A 512 33.00 -2.49 11.67
CA GLU A 512 33.83 -1.51 10.97
C GLU A 512 33.05 -1.05 9.73
N VAL A 513 32.72 0.25 9.66
CA VAL A 513 31.92 0.84 8.57
C VAL A 513 32.85 1.56 7.59
N LYS A 514 32.69 1.28 6.29
CA LYS A 514 33.39 1.96 5.20
C LYS A 514 32.38 2.53 4.20
N TYR A 515 32.73 3.66 3.62
CA TYR A 515 31.90 4.43 2.70
C TYR A 515 32.62 4.59 1.36
N PHE A 516 31.89 4.44 0.26
CA PHE A 516 32.41 4.63 -1.09
C PHE A 516 31.43 5.46 -1.93
N VAL A 517 31.95 6.32 -2.80
CA VAL A 517 31.19 7.07 -3.81
C VAL A 517 31.83 6.82 -5.17
N ASN A 518 31.07 6.33 -6.14
CA ASN A 518 31.53 5.94 -7.49
C ASN A 518 32.81 5.07 -7.47
N GLY A 519 32.95 4.24 -6.43
CA GLY A 519 34.08 3.32 -6.23
C GLY A 519 35.26 3.84 -5.39
N GLU A 520 35.35 5.13 -5.06
CA GLU A 520 36.43 5.67 -4.22
C GLU A 520 36.05 5.67 -2.72
N GLU A 521 36.96 5.23 -1.84
CA GLU A 521 36.72 5.17 -0.38
C GLU A 521 36.80 6.57 0.27
N VAL A 522 35.77 6.96 1.02
CA VAL A 522 35.66 8.28 1.67
C VAL A 522 35.60 8.19 3.19
N SER A 523 36.20 9.16 3.89
CA SER A 523 36.28 9.21 5.37
C SER A 523 34.95 9.48 6.07
N ASN A 524 34.02 10.10 5.35
CA ASN A 524 32.69 10.50 5.77
C ASN A 524 31.85 10.56 4.51
N LEU A 525 30.65 9.96 4.53
CA LEU A 525 29.85 9.84 3.31
C LEU A 525 29.14 11.17 3.00
N GLN A 526 29.83 11.99 2.23
CA GLN A 526 29.38 13.30 1.80
C GLN A 526 29.75 13.46 0.32
N PHE A 527 28.77 13.75 -0.52
CA PHE A 527 28.99 14.02 -1.94
C PHE A 527 28.23 15.26 -2.39
N TYR A 528 28.75 15.89 -3.44
CA TYR A 528 28.13 17.05 -4.06
C TYR A 528 27.39 16.60 -5.32
N ILE A 529 26.13 16.99 -5.45
CA ILE A 529 25.39 16.92 -6.70
C ILE A 529 25.55 18.27 -7.40
N ALA A 530 26.00 18.24 -8.65
CA ALA A 530 26.04 19.43 -9.52
C ALA A 530 24.72 19.58 -10.31
N ASP A 531 24.37 20.81 -10.64
CA ASP A 531 23.39 21.09 -11.70
C ASP A 531 23.96 20.65 -13.06
N GLY A 532 23.09 20.09 -13.90
CA GLY A 532 23.51 19.48 -15.17
C GLY A 532 24.45 18.28 -15.05
N ASN A 533 24.50 17.60 -13.89
CA ASN A 533 25.07 16.25 -13.84
C ASN A 533 24.26 15.28 -14.72
N THR A 534 24.94 14.33 -15.36
CA THR A 534 24.34 13.28 -16.21
C THR A 534 25.00 11.91 -16.00
N GLU A 535 25.84 11.76 -14.96
CA GLU A 535 26.39 10.46 -14.56
C GLU A 535 25.71 9.98 -13.27
N ASP A 536 25.16 8.76 -13.30
CA ASP A 536 24.63 8.05 -12.14
C ASP A 536 25.63 8.00 -10.98
N VAL A 537 25.10 8.05 -9.74
CA VAL A 537 25.92 8.07 -8.52
C VAL A 537 25.67 6.82 -7.69
N GLU A 538 26.66 5.93 -7.62
CA GLU A 538 26.64 4.76 -6.72
C GLU A 538 27.28 5.10 -5.38
N VAL A 539 26.48 4.96 -4.33
CA VAL A 539 26.83 5.21 -2.92
C VAL A 539 26.86 3.88 -2.18
N LYS A 540 28.05 3.34 -1.92
CA LYS A 540 28.19 2.00 -1.32
C LYS A 540 28.64 2.08 0.14
N VAL A 541 27.88 1.45 1.03
CA VAL A 541 28.14 1.40 2.48
C VAL A 541 28.42 -0.04 2.91
N ILE A 542 29.70 -0.33 3.23
CA ILE A 542 30.16 -1.65 3.62
C ILE A 542 30.24 -1.75 5.15
N ASN A 543 29.54 -2.72 5.74
CA ASN A 543 29.68 -3.04 7.16
C ASN A 543 30.43 -4.36 7.32
N ARG A 544 31.63 -4.29 7.86
CA ARG A 544 32.47 -5.44 8.18
C ARG A 544 32.31 -5.81 9.64
N GLU A 545 32.05 -7.07 9.93
CA GLU A 545 31.86 -7.57 11.30
C GLU A 545 33.16 -7.48 12.11
N LYS A 546 33.12 -6.92 13.32
CA LYS A 546 34.27 -6.97 14.24
C LYS A 546 34.44 -8.39 14.79
N PRO A 547 35.69 -8.86 14.98
CA PRO A 547 35.94 -10.16 15.59
C PRO A 547 35.54 -10.18 17.06
N GLY A 548 35.01 -11.31 17.52
CA GLY A 548 34.62 -11.50 18.91
C GLY A 548 35.79 -11.84 19.84
N THR A 549 35.51 -11.79 21.14
CA THR A 549 36.41 -12.27 22.21
C THR A 549 35.70 -13.17 23.20
N LEU A 550 36.43 -14.15 23.71
CA LEU A 550 35.97 -15.09 24.72
C LEU A 550 36.96 -15.15 25.88
N LYS A 551 36.55 -14.64 27.04
CA LYS A 551 37.33 -14.67 28.28
C LYS A 551 36.98 -15.93 29.08
N ILE A 552 37.91 -16.88 29.17
CA ILE A 552 37.80 -18.02 30.08
C ILE A 552 38.39 -17.60 31.43
N VAL A 553 37.60 -17.70 32.49
CA VAL A 553 38.01 -17.47 33.88
C VAL A 553 37.89 -18.80 34.62
N LYS A 554 38.89 -19.14 35.44
CA LYS A 554 38.88 -20.33 36.27
C LYS A 554 38.85 -19.95 37.74
N VAL A 555 37.92 -20.54 38.48
CA VAL A 555 37.75 -20.38 39.93
C VAL A 555 37.93 -21.74 40.60
N LEU A 556 38.57 -21.75 41.77
CA LEU A 556 38.61 -22.91 42.65
C LEU A 556 37.80 -22.59 43.91
N ASP A 557 36.64 -23.24 44.05
CA ASP A 557 35.78 -23.18 45.21
C ASP A 557 36.20 -24.26 46.22
N GLN A 558 36.81 -23.84 47.33
CA GLN A 558 37.18 -24.72 48.44
C GLN A 558 36.08 -24.84 49.51
N GLY A 559 34.90 -24.24 49.30
CA GLY A 559 33.81 -24.23 50.28
C GLY A 559 32.77 -25.33 50.07
N VAL A 560 32.33 -25.97 51.16
CA VAL A 560 31.11 -26.81 51.30
C VAL A 560 31.10 -28.16 50.56
N ILE A 561 31.03 -29.25 51.32
CA ILE A 561 30.50 -30.56 50.90
C ILE A 561 29.38 -30.96 51.89
N SER A 562 28.33 -31.62 51.39
CA SER A 562 27.20 -32.09 52.20
C SER A 562 26.88 -33.57 51.95
N ASP A 563 27.42 -34.41 52.83
CA ASP A 563 26.91 -35.72 53.32
C ASP A 563 26.72 -36.95 52.39
N GLN A 564 26.83 -38.16 52.99
CA GLN A 564 26.54 -39.53 52.49
C GLN A 564 27.39 -40.05 51.28
N THR A 565 27.97 -41.27 51.23
CA THR A 565 28.21 -42.39 52.20
C THR A 565 29.47 -43.20 51.71
N PRO A 566 30.15 -44.05 52.54
CA PRO A 566 31.46 -44.68 52.22
C PRO A 566 31.35 -46.19 51.81
N PRO A 567 32.39 -46.87 51.25
CA PRO A 567 33.51 -47.40 52.05
C PRO A 567 34.92 -47.53 51.39
N THR A 568 35.94 -47.59 52.28
CA THR A 568 37.29 -48.25 52.18
C THR A 568 38.26 -47.98 51.00
N GLY A 569 39.50 -47.54 51.35
CA GLY A 569 40.68 -47.54 50.48
C GLY A 569 41.94 -46.97 51.17
N ARG A 570 43.15 -47.52 50.92
CA ARG A 570 44.35 -47.28 51.76
C ARG A 570 45.48 -46.56 51.02
N SER A 571 46.27 -45.76 51.77
CA SER A 571 47.66 -45.35 51.50
C SER A 571 47.98 -44.29 50.41
N GLY A 572 48.11 -43.04 50.84
CA GLY A 572 49.34 -42.23 50.77
C GLY A 572 50.15 -42.05 49.47
N SER A 573 50.23 -40.79 49.01
CA SER A 573 51.46 -40.12 48.55
C SER A 573 51.27 -38.60 48.64
N ARG A 574 52.37 -37.82 48.78
CA ARG A 574 52.33 -36.37 48.53
C ARG A 574 52.10 -36.11 47.04
N GLY A 575 51.22 -35.17 46.71
CA GLY A 575 50.86 -34.81 45.35
C GLY A 575 51.70 -33.66 44.77
N THR A 576 51.66 -33.50 43.46
CA THR A 576 52.16 -32.31 42.74
C THR A 576 51.10 -31.19 42.71
N PRO A 577 51.51 -29.90 42.58
CA PRO A 577 50.57 -28.79 42.43
C PRO A 577 49.67 -28.93 41.20
N VAL A 578 48.49 -28.32 41.28
CA VAL A 578 47.38 -28.51 40.32
C VAL A 578 47.46 -27.51 39.17
N SER A 579 47.25 -27.98 37.94
CA SER A 579 47.14 -27.13 36.74
C SER A 579 45.92 -27.52 35.89
N PHE A 580 45.06 -26.56 35.58
CA PHE A 580 43.81 -26.82 34.85
C PHE A 580 44.01 -26.74 33.33
N SER A 581 43.54 -27.75 32.60
CA SER A 581 43.72 -27.90 31.16
C SER A 581 42.40 -27.68 30.42
N PHE A 582 42.35 -26.74 29.48
CA PHE A 582 41.16 -26.36 28.72
C PHE A 582 41.33 -26.65 27.23
N THR A 583 40.21 -26.99 26.58
CA THR A 583 40.06 -27.01 25.13
C THR A 583 38.84 -26.17 24.77
N VAL A 584 38.99 -25.29 23.78
CA VAL A 584 37.89 -24.49 23.23
C VAL A 584 37.73 -24.82 21.76
N THR A 585 36.58 -25.39 21.38
CA THR A 585 36.24 -25.68 19.98
C THR A 585 35.20 -24.69 19.46
N GLY A 586 35.11 -24.51 18.14
CA GLY A 586 34.17 -23.55 17.55
C GLY A 586 33.96 -23.70 16.03
N PRO A 587 33.31 -22.72 15.40
CA PRO A 587 32.98 -22.73 13.97
C PRO A 587 34.21 -22.85 13.07
N GLY A 588 34.01 -23.35 11.85
CA GLY A 588 35.08 -23.53 10.86
C GLY A 588 36.17 -24.54 11.25
N GLY A 589 35.96 -25.34 12.31
CA GLY A 589 36.97 -26.25 12.85
C GLY A 589 37.97 -25.57 13.79
N TYR A 590 37.68 -24.36 14.29
CA TYR A 590 38.50 -23.71 15.32
C TYR A 590 38.65 -24.62 16.54
N SER A 591 39.88 -24.78 17.02
CA SER A 591 40.23 -25.53 18.23
C SER A 591 41.50 -24.96 18.84
N GLU A 592 41.43 -24.51 20.11
CA GLU A 592 42.59 -24.05 20.88
C GLU A 592 42.61 -24.75 22.24
N ALA A 593 43.73 -25.40 22.56
CA ALA A 593 43.95 -26.04 23.86
C ALA A 593 45.06 -25.29 24.64
N PHE A 594 44.84 -25.06 25.93
CA PHE A 594 45.76 -24.32 26.78
C PHE A 594 45.63 -24.73 28.26
N ASN A 595 46.71 -24.57 29.02
CA ASN A 595 46.72 -24.82 30.46
C ASN A 595 46.82 -23.48 31.21
N LEU A 596 46.12 -23.35 32.33
CA LEU A 596 46.24 -22.22 33.23
C LEU A 596 47.25 -22.56 34.35
N PRO A 597 48.40 -21.87 34.45
CA PRO A 597 49.47 -22.22 35.38
C PRO A 597 49.15 -21.80 36.83
N ASP A 598 49.76 -22.47 37.79
CA ASP A 598 49.57 -22.21 39.22
C ASP A 598 50.16 -20.85 39.66
N ASN A 599 49.30 -19.82 39.71
CA ASN A 599 49.67 -18.46 40.10
C ASN A 599 48.53 -17.62 40.72
N GLY A 600 47.38 -18.22 41.00
CA GLY A 600 46.21 -17.55 41.59
C GLY A 600 45.45 -16.55 40.70
N LEU A 601 45.81 -16.38 39.42
CA LEU A 601 45.15 -15.47 38.47
C LEU A 601 44.79 -16.19 37.16
N TRP A 602 44.03 -17.28 37.28
CA TRP A 602 43.66 -18.14 36.16
C TRP A 602 42.62 -17.48 35.22
N THR A 603 43.10 -16.77 34.21
CA THR A 603 42.27 -16.19 33.14
C THR A 603 43.02 -16.23 31.80
N LYS A 604 42.31 -16.62 30.73
CA LYS A 604 42.78 -16.57 29.33
C LYS A 604 41.70 -15.87 28.51
N THR A 605 42.08 -14.86 27.74
CA THR A 605 41.21 -14.30 26.70
C THR A 605 41.63 -14.83 25.34
N LEU A 606 40.65 -15.36 24.60
CA LEU A 606 40.72 -15.67 23.18
C LEU A 606 40.13 -14.49 22.40
N GLY A 607 40.72 -14.14 21.25
CA GLY A 607 40.29 -13.01 20.43
C GLY A 607 40.59 -13.27 18.96
N GLY A 608 40.00 -12.46 18.07
CA GLY A 608 40.00 -12.76 16.64
C GLY A 608 38.94 -13.82 16.26
N LEU A 609 37.98 -14.09 17.14
CA LEU A 609 37.00 -15.16 16.96
C LEU A 609 35.95 -14.78 15.90
N ALA A 610 35.57 -15.75 15.08
CA ALA A 610 34.40 -15.66 14.20
C ALA A 610 33.10 -15.69 15.03
N LYS A 611 31.98 -15.34 14.43
CA LYS A 611 30.66 -15.56 15.02
C LYS A 611 30.28 -17.05 15.05
N GLY A 612 29.35 -17.39 15.93
CA GLY A 612 28.78 -18.73 16.11
C GLY A 612 29.06 -19.32 17.49
N THR A 613 28.75 -20.61 17.64
CA THR A 613 28.82 -21.30 18.94
C THR A 613 30.20 -21.89 19.20
N TYR A 614 30.84 -21.46 20.28
CA TYR A 614 32.05 -22.06 20.83
C TYR A 614 31.68 -22.98 22.00
N THR A 615 32.42 -24.06 22.18
CA THR A 615 32.31 -24.93 23.36
C THR A 615 33.60 -24.80 24.16
N VAL A 616 33.50 -24.35 25.41
CA VAL A 616 34.61 -24.38 26.36
C VAL A 616 34.50 -25.66 27.17
N THR A 617 35.56 -26.46 27.21
CA THR A 617 35.62 -27.73 27.95
C THR A 617 36.91 -27.80 28.76
N GLU A 618 36.80 -28.20 30.03
CA GLU A 618 37.93 -28.60 30.86
C GLU A 618 38.21 -30.10 30.67
N ALA A 619 39.46 -30.43 30.33
CA ALA A 619 39.85 -31.75 29.86
C ALA A 619 40.24 -32.73 30.98
N ASP A 620 40.56 -32.21 32.17
CA ASP A 620 40.92 -32.99 33.36
C ASP A 620 40.44 -32.24 34.61
N ALA A 621 39.79 -32.95 35.53
CA ALA A 621 39.17 -32.41 36.74
C ALA A 621 39.23 -33.41 37.91
N ASP A 622 40.19 -34.33 37.91
CA ASP A 622 40.20 -35.50 38.80
C ASP A 622 40.11 -35.12 40.29
N GLY A 623 39.04 -35.53 40.96
CA GLY A 623 38.74 -35.19 42.37
C GLY A 623 37.90 -33.92 42.62
N PHE A 624 37.39 -33.25 41.58
CA PHE A 624 36.55 -32.05 41.71
C PHE A 624 35.17 -32.21 41.02
N ALA A 625 34.12 -31.66 41.62
CA ALA A 625 32.90 -31.34 40.86
C ALA A 625 33.13 -30.07 40.05
N THR A 626 32.74 -30.09 38.78
CA THR A 626 32.89 -28.97 37.85
C THR A 626 31.54 -28.31 37.60
N THR A 627 31.54 -26.97 37.55
CA THR A 627 30.40 -26.19 37.09
C THR A 627 30.87 -25.09 36.14
N VAL A 628 30.04 -24.76 35.14
CA VAL A 628 30.34 -23.71 34.15
C VAL A 628 29.23 -22.67 34.12
N LYS A 629 29.60 -21.40 34.17
CA LYS A 629 28.70 -20.24 34.06
C LYS A 629 29.07 -19.41 32.82
N VAL A 630 28.08 -19.11 31.98
CA VAL A 630 28.25 -18.27 30.78
C VAL A 630 27.70 -16.88 31.07
N GLY A 631 28.56 -15.86 31.01
CA GLY A 631 28.23 -14.49 31.41
C GLY A 631 27.64 -14.43 32.82
N ASP A 632 26.50 -13.76 32.97
CA ASP A 632 25.79 -13.63 34.25
C ASP A 632 24.78 -14.76 34.53
N GLY A 633 24.65 -15.75 33.64
CA GLY A 633 23.67 -16.84 33.75
C GLY A 633 23.85 -17.78 34.95
N ASN A 634 22.93 -18.73 35.12
CA ASN A 634 23.03 -19.72 36.19
C ASN A 634 24.21 -20.69 35.94
N PRO A 635 24.92 -21.15 36.98
CA PRO A 635 25.89 -22.23 36.85
C PRO A 635 25.25 -23.52 36.36
N ILE A 636 25.89 -24.18 35.40
CA ILE A 636 25.51 -25.47 34.83
C ILE A 636 26.44 -26.53 35.42
N VAL A 637 25.92 -27.69 35.82
CA VAL A 637 26.73 -28.81 36.31
C VAL A 637 27.41 -29.51 35.14
N GLY A 638 28.73 -29.71 35.23
CA GLY A 638 29.55 -30.34 34.19
C GLY A 638 30.83 -29.56 33.88
N ASN A 639 31.70 -30.17 33.07
CA ASN A 639 33.02 -29.63 32.71
C ASN A 639 33.02 -28.80 31.42
N SER A 640 31.85 -28.55 30.81
CA SER A 640 31.75 -27.84 29.54
C SER A 640 30.51 -26.95 29.44
N ALA A 641 30.59 -25.91 28.60
CA ALA A 641 29.43 -25.13 28.19
C ALA A 641 29.60 -24.56 26.77
N THR A 642 28.47 -24.42 26.08
CA THR A 642 28.37 -23.71 24.80
C THR A 642 28.12 -22.22 25.02
N VAL A 643 28.72 -21.39 24.18
CA VAL A 643 28.57 -19.93 24.19
C VAL A 643 28.54 -19.39 22.76
N ALA A 644 27.48 -18.68 22.41
CA ALA A 644 27.35 -18.02 21.11
C ALA A 644 28.03 -16.64 21.12
N ILE A 645 28.85 -16.36 20.12
CA ILE A 645 29.38 -15.03 19.80
C ILE A 645 28.60 -14.50 18.58
N ASP A 646 27.91 -13.38 18.73
CA ASP A 646 27.14 -12.71 17.66
C ASP A 646 27.00 -11.20 17.98
N ILE A 647 26.40 -10.44 17.06
CA ILE A 647 26.05 -9.01 17.19
C ILE A 647 25.23 -8.75 18.46
N GLY A 648 25.47 -7.61 19.09
CA GLY A 648 24.98 -7.26 20.41
C GLY A 648 25.74 -7.96 21.55
N ALA A 649 26.60 -8.93 21.25
CA ALA A 649 27.29 -9.72 22.26
C ALA A 649 28.64 -10.32 21.80
N LEU A 650 29.44 -9.56 21.03
CA LEU A 650 30.74 -10.00 20.51
C LEU A 650 31.76 -10.37 21.61
N ASN A 651 31.58 -9.87 22.83
CA ASN A 651 32.46 -10.15 23.97
C ASN A 651 31.72 -11.04 24.98
N LYS A 652 32.27 -12.23 25.24
CA LYS A 652 31.69 -13.21 26.18
C LYS A 652 32.69 -13.61 27.26
N THR A 653 32.18 -13.98 28.44
CA THR A 653 32.97 -14.60 29.51
C THR A 653 32.37 -15.97 29.83
N VAL A 654 33.24 -16.96 30.05
CA VAL A 654 32.88 -18.27 30.58
C VAL A 654 33.69 -18.50 31.84
N THR A 655 33.01 -18.65 32.97
CA THR A 655 33.61 -18.93 34.28
C THR A 655 33.45 -20.40 34.58
N VAL A 656 34.56 -21.12 34.71
CA VAL A 656 34.56 -22.54 35.13
C VAL A 656 35.00 -22.60 36.59
N THR A 657 34.16 -23.18 37.45
CA THR A 657 34.42 -23.34 38.88
C THR A 657 34.61 -24.81 39.20
N ASN A 658 35.80 -25.18 39.68
CA ASN A 658 36.02 -26.50 40.29
C ASN A 658 35.78 -26.41 41.78
N LYS A 659 35.09 -27.40 42.32
CA LYS A 659 34.71 -27.52 43.71
C LYS A 659 35.23 -28.84 44.27
N GLN A 660 35.99 -28.81 45.36
CA GLN A 660 36.54 -30.03 45.95
C GLN A 660 35.38 -30.91 46.47
N THR A 661 35.37 -32.21 46.12
CA THR A 661 34.31 -33.15 46.53
C THR A 661 34.80 -34.32 47.38
N LYS A 662 36.08 -34.34 47.75
CA LYS A 662 36.66 -35.40 48.59
C LYS A 662 36.97 -34.87 49.99
N ASN A 663 36.19 -35.35 50.97
CA ASN A 663 36.32 -35.01 52.38
C ASN A 663 37.70 -35.41 52.94
N MET A 664 38.31 -34.54 53.75
CA MET A 664 39.46 -34.90 54.58
C MET A 664 39.02 -35.41 55.96
N SER A 665 39.83 -36.29 56.56
CA SER A 665 39.72 -36.69 57.97
C SER A 665 41.08 -36.77 58.68
N VAL A 666 41.10 -36.51 59.99
CA VAL A 666 42.26 -36.61 60.88
C VAL A 666 41.84 -37.30 62.18
N THR A 667 42.59 -38.29 62.66
CA THR A 667 42.23 -39.14 63.81
C THR A 667 43.23 -39.02 64.96
N ALA A 668 42.74 -38.99 66.20
CA ALA A 668 43.52 -38.98 67.44
C ALA A 668 43.04 -40.06 68.42
N THR A 669 43.97 -40.62 69.20
CA THR A 669 43.80 -41.80 70.05
C THR A 669 43.66 -41.47 71.54
N LYS A 670 43.06 -42.39 72.29
CA LYS A 670 42.86 -42.32 73.73
C LYS A 670 43.28 -43.62 74.42
N SER A 671 43.66 -43.53 75.68
CA SER A 671 43.76 -44.65 76.60
C SER A 671 43.01 -44.36 77.91
N TRP A 672 42.81 -45.37 78.74
CA TRP A 672 42.12 -45.23 80.03
C TRP A 672 42.82 -46.13 81.05
N SER A 673 42.78 -45.74 82.34
CA SER A 673 43.37 -46.60 83.38
C SER A 673 42.53 -47.86 83.62
N GLU A 674 43.17 -49.00 83.92
CA GLU A 674 42.51 -50.32 84.06
C GLU A 674 41.39 -50.35 85.11
N ASN A 675 41.37 -49.39 86.04
CA ASN A 675 40.41 -49.29 87.13
C ASN A 675 39.18 -48.42 86.79
N ALA A 676 39.02 -48.01 85.53
CA ALA A 676 37.87 -47.26 85.06
C ALA A 676 36.63 -48.14 84.91
N PRO A 677 35.45 -47.72 85.42
CA PRO A 677 34.17 -48.30 85.00
C PRO A 677 34.00 -48.30 83.47
N ASN A 678 33.12 -49.18 82.99
CA ASN A 678 32.95 -49.42 81.55
C ASN A 678 32.42 -48.20 80.80
N ASP A 679 31.40 -47.55 81.35
CA ASP A 679 30.95 -46.20 80.97
C ASP A 679 32.10 -45.19 81.22
N LYS A 680 32.40 -44.29 80.28
CA LYS A 680 33.54 -43.34 80.32
C LYS A 680 33.08 -41.95 79.88
N PRO A 681 33.68 -40.86 80.42
CA PRO A 681 33.07 -39.54 80.42
C PRO A 681 32.87 -39.02 79.01
N GLU A 682 32.11 -37.95 79.01
CA GLU A 682 32.43 -36.79 78.20
C GLU A 682 33.75 -36.09 78.62
N ILE A 683 34.86 -36.63 78.14
CA ILE A 683 36.05 -35.82 77.80
C ILE A 683 35.92 -35.43 76.34
N TYR A 684 36.50 -34.29 76.01
CA TYR A 684 36.55 -33.84 74.65
C TYR A 684 37.99 -33.67 74.20
N PHE A 685 38.28 -33.96 72.94
CA PHE A 685 39.52 -33.57 72.31
C PHE A 685 39.32 -32.29 71.50
N GLN A 686 40.36 -31.46 71.42
CA GLN A 686 40.45 -30.30 70.56
C GLN A 686 41.56 -30.50 69.54
N LEU A 687 41.22 -30.41 68.25
CA LEU A 687 42.20 -30.42 67.17
C LEU A 687 42.78 -29.03 66.93
N TRP A 688 44.03 -28.98 66.48
CA TRP A 688 44.74 -27.76 66.09
C TRP A 688 45.52 -28.01 64.78
N ARG A 689 45.43 -27.08 63.82
CA ARG A 689 46.24 -27.03 62.59
C ARG A 689 47.54 -26.28 62.87
N VAL A 690 48.65 -26.70 62.27
CA VAL A 690 49.90 -25.92 62.18
C VAL A 690 49.90 -25.15 60.87
N ASN A 691 50.17 -23.84 60.95
CA ASN A 691 50.18 -22.92 59.82
C ASN A 691 51.58 -22.83 59.18
N LEU A 692 51.66 -22.24 57.98
CA LEU A 692 52.92 -22.02 57.24
C LEU A 692 53.92 -21.06 57.94
N ASP A 693 53.54 -20.48 59.08
CA ASP A 693 54.34 -19.60 59.94
C ASP A 693 54.59 -20.17 61.35
N ASP A 694 54.44 -21.50 61.51
CA ASP A 694 54.51 -22.26 62.77
C ASP A 694 53.48 -21.85 63.86
N THR A 695 52.56 -20.92 63.58
CA THR A 695 51.42 -20.64 64.46
C THR A 695 50.38 -21.77 64.39
N THR A 696 49.47 -21.86 65.38
CA THR A 696 48.45 -22.92 65.37
C THR A 696 47.02 -22.42 65.47
N THR A 697 46.19 -22.78 64.49
CA THR A 697 44.75 -22.47 64.43
C THR A 697 43.94 -23.56 65.14
N LYS A 698 42.94 -23.15 65.93
CA LYS A 698 41.98 -24.06 66.59
C LYS A 698 41.01 -24.64 65.56
N ILE A 699 40.86 -25.96 65.51
CA ILE A 699 40.05 -26.66 64.50
C ILE A 699 38.95 -27.48 65.18
N GLY A 700 37.71 -27.29 64.73
CA GLY A 700 36.55 -27.93 65.36
C GLY A 700 36.14 -27.25 66.67
N SER A 701 34.97 -27.63 67.15
CA SER A 701 34.69 -27.58 68.57
C SER A 701 35.46 -28.72 69.25
N PRO A 702 35.46 -28.75 70.59
CA PRO A 702 35.79 -29.95 71.34
C PRO A 702 34.90 -31.12 70.90
N ARG A 703 35.46 -32.33 70.82
CA ARG A 703 34.70 -33.54 70.47
C ARG A 703 34.84 -34.67 71.47
N LEU A 704 33.70 -35.22 71.86
CA LEU A 704 33.58 -36.40 72.71
C LEU A 704 34.51 -37.51 72.22
N VAL A 705 35.26 -38.11 73.14
CA VAL A 705 36.07 -39.31 72.86
C VAL A 705 35.21 -40.57 72.98
N PRO A 706 34.96 -41.32 71.88
CA PRO A 706 34.12 -42.51 71.92
C PRO A 706 34.75 -43.68 72.69
N THR A 707 33.93 -44.66 73.03
CA THR A 707 34.33 -45.95 73.65
C THR A 707 35.38 -46.72 72.85
N GLY A 708 35.42 -46.52 71.52
CA GLY A 708 36.45 -47.07 70.62
C GLY A 708 37.84 -46.42 70.74
N ASN A 709 38.03 -45.46 71.66
CA ASN A 709 39.30 -44.80 71.93
C ASN A 709 39.90 -43.95 70.79
N GLU A 710 39.12 -43.60 69.76
CA GLU A 710 39.58 -42.74 68.67
C GLU A 710 38.56 -41.64 68.34
N VAL A 711 39.02 -40.38 68.31
CA VAL A 711 38.26 -39.24 67.77
C VAL A 711 38.76 -38.95 66.37
N THR A 712 37.85 -38.86 65.41
CA THR A 712 38.15 -38.36 64.07
C THR A 712 37.43 -37.04 63.85
N TRP A 713 38.15 -36.05 63.29
CA TRP A 713 37.56 -34.84 62.70
C TRP A 713 37.52 -35.02 61.19
N ASN A 714 36.34 -34.89 60.60
CA ASN A 714 36.11 -34.84 59.16
C ASN A 714 35.75 -33.41 58.73
N GLN A 715 35.97 -33.09 57.47
CA GLN A 715 35.69 -31.77 56.89
C GLN A 715 34.20 -31.44 56.70
N THR A 716 33.33 -32.44 56.85
CA THR A 716 31.85 -32.33 56.75
C THR A 716 31.16 -32.09 58.08
N ASP A 717 31.87 -32.20 59.20
CA ASP A 717 31.25 -32.18 60.51
C ASP A 717 30.93 -30.74 60.95
N THR A 718 29.76 -30.55 61.56
CA THR A 718 29.13 -29.23 61.78
C THR A 718 29.89 -28.27 62.70
N ASP A 719 30.85 -28.77 63.47
CA ASP A 719 31.69 -28.00 64.39
C ASP A 719 33.01 -27.52 63.78
N VAL A 720 33.43 -28.14 62.67
CA VAL A 720 34.70 -27.85 61.98
C VAL A 720 34.45 -26.81 60.90
N ASN A 721 35.06 -25.64 61.05
CA ASN A 721 35.03 -24.60 60.02
C ASN A 721 35.70 -25.14 58.72
N PRO A 722 34.97 -25.39 57.62
CA PRO A 722 35.52 -26.16 56.49
C PRO A 722 36.65 -25.44 55.74
N VAL A 723 36.71 -24.11 55.83
CA VAL A 723 37.80 -23.27 55.28
C VAL A 723 39.07 -23.30 56.12
N ASP A 724 39.00 -23.72 57.38
CA ASP A 724 40.17 -23.92 58.23
C ASP A 724 40.66 -25.37 58.26
N PHE A 725 39.77 -26.34 58.02
CA PHE A 725 40.14 -27.75 57.88
C PHE A 725 40.26 -28.19 56.42
N VAL A 726 40.85 -27.32 55.59
CA VAL A 726 41.28 -27.65 54.23
C VAL A 726 42.53 -28.54 54.26
N ARG A 727 42.63 -29.46 53.30
CA ARG A 727 43.83 -30.30 53.14
C ARG A 727 45.05 -29.52 52.66
N TYR A 728 44.82 -28.56 51.78
CA TYR A 728 45.86 -27.77 51.12
C TYR A 728 45.68 -26.29 51.40
N ALA A 729 46.80 -25.59 51.55
CA ALA A 729 46.88 -24.14 51.58
C ALA A 729 46.48 -23.53 50.22
N PRO A 730 46.18 -22.21 50.14
CA PRO A 730 45.82 -21.54 48.89
C PRO A 730 46.89 -21.58 47.77
N ASN A 731 48.11 -22.05 48.07
CA ASN A 731 49.21 -22.27 47.14
C ASN A 731 49.51 -23.75 46.85
N GLY A 732 48.65 -24.69 47.30
CA GLY A 732 48.76 -26.12 47.02
C GLY A 732 49.53 -26.99 48.03
N ASP A 733 50.23 -26.41 49.02
CA ASP A 733 50.97 -27.18 50.04
C ASP A 733 50.04 -27.84 51.09
N GLU A 734 50.41 -29.00 51.65
CA GLU A 734 49.59 -29.81 52.58
C GLU A 734 49.84 -29.45 54.07
N TYR A 735 48.79 -29.33 54.89
CA TYR A 735 48.84 -28.90 56.31
C TYR A 735 49.13 -30.02 57.34
N GLU A 736 49.57 -29.66 58.55
CA GLU A 736 49.88 -30.55 59.70
C GLU A 736 48.97 -30.29 60.92
N TYR A 737 48.78 -31.29 61.81
CA TYR A 737 47.77 -31.27 62.88
C TYR A 737 48.21 -31.93 64.22
N LYS A 738 47.64 -31.48 65.35
CA LYS A 738 47.86 -31.99 66.73
C LYS A 738 46.61 -31.91 67.62
N VAL A 739 46.57 -32.62 68.76
CA VAL A 739 45.41 -32.71 69.68
C VAL A 739 45.73 -32.25 71.12
N GLN A 740 44.68 -31.92 71.88
CA GLN A 740 44.68 -31.64 73.33
C GLN A 740 43.33 -32.06 73.96
N GLU A 741 43.27 -32.44 75.24
CA GLU A 741 42.00 -32.71 75.95
C GLU A 741 41.42 -31.48 76.64
N VAL A 742 40.10 -31.35 76.57
CA VAL A 742 39.28 -30.21 76.97
C VAL A 742 37.89 -30.68 77.42
N ASN A 743 37.06 -29.74 77.91
CA ASN A 743 35.62 -29.93 78.07
C ASN A 743 34.87 -29.50 76.79
N ALA A 744 33.55 -29.70 76.76
CA ALA A 744 32.66 -29.20 75.70
C ALA A 744 32.84 -27.69 75.40
N ALA A 745 33.21 -26.89 76.41
CA ALA A 745 33.47 -25.45 76.27
C ALA A 745 34.88 -25.12 75.73
N GLY A 746 35.73 -26.12 75.50
CA GLY A 746 37.01 -25.99 74.82
C GLY A 746 38.11 -25.33 75.64
N ASN A 747 37.99 -25.43 76.96
CA ASN A 747 39.02 -25.06 77.93
C ASN A 747 39.73 -26.33 78.42
N ASP A 748 41.00 -26.20 78.80
CA ASP A 748 41.78 -27.25 79.45
C ASP A 748 40.99 -27.86 80.63
N TYR A 749 40.84 -29.18 80.62
CA TYR A 749 39.89 -29.91 81.45
C TYR A 749 40.42 -31.28 81.85
N THR A 750 39.84 -31.79 82.92
CA THR A 750 39.98 -33.16 83.40
C THR A 750 38.71 -33.42 84.22
N PRO A 751 37.90 -34.48 83.94
CA PRO A 751 36.55 -34.56 84.51
C PRO A 751 36.49 -34.84 86.00
N ALA A 752 35.27 -34.78 86.55
CA ALA A 752 35.02 -35.07 87.97
C ALA A 752 35.29 -36.56 88.27
N GLY A 753 36.44 -36.83 88.92
CA GLY A 753 36.96 -38.17 89.23
C GLY A 753 38.29 -38.57 88.55
N TYR A 754 39.01 -37.65 87.89
CA TYR A 754 39.99 -37.99 86.84
C TYR A 754 41.38 -37.35 86.96
N THR A 755 42.30 -37.84 86.10
CA THR A 755 43.63 -37.31 85.76
C THR A 755 43.93 -37.55 84.27
N LYS A 756 44.81 -36.76 83.62
CA LYS A 756 45.14 -36.86 82.17
C LYS A 756 46.62 -36.64 81.80
N GLN A 757 46.98 -36.93 80.55
CA GLN A 757 48.28 -36.67 79.87
C GLN A 757 48.06 -36.59 78.33
N GLU A 758 48.86 -35.79 77.59
CA GLU A 758 48.75 -35.53 76.13
C GLU A 758 50.10 -35.68 75.39
N ASP A 759 50.11 -36.22 74.16
CA ASP A 759 51.24 -36.21 73.21
C ASP A 759 50.74 -36.30 71.75
N ALA A 760 51.26 -35.46 70.83
CA ALA A 760 50.90 -35.35 69.41
C ALA A 760 49.39 -35.50 69.05
N LEU A 761 48.91 -36.73 68.89
CA LEU A 761 47.51 -37.12 68.61
C LEU A 761 47.02 -38.22 69.59
N THR A 762 47.42 -38.21 70.88
CA THR A 762 47.16 -39.27 71.88
C THR A 762 46.97 -38.75 73.34
N VAL A 763 46.04 -39.29 74.16
CA VAL A 763 45.70 -38.85 75.56
C VAL A 763 45.20 -39.99 76.54
N THR A 764 45.05 -39.87 77.89
CA THR A 764 44.67 -41.01 78.86
C THR A 764 43.77 -40.75 80.17
N ASN A 765 42.55 -41.37 80.46
CA ASN A 765 41.47 -41.01 81.54
C ASN A 765 40.52 -42.15 82.24
N THR A 766 39.24 -41.89 82.80
CA THR A 766 38.20 -42.80 83.57
C THR A 766 36.57 -42.48 83.90
N TYR A 767 35.36 -42.73 83.20
CA TYR A 767 33.85 -42.51 83.72
C TYR A 767 32.53 -41.56 83.21
N ARG A 768 31.43 -41.75 82.29
CA ARG A 768 30.00 -41.00 82.03
C ARG A 768 29.26 -40.51 80.61
N PRO A 769 27.86 -40.43 80.36
CA PRO A 769 27.00 -40.18 79.06
C PRO A 769 25.66 -39.18 78.92
N VAL A 770 24.66 -39.30 77.90
CA VAL A 770 23.20 -38.74 77.47
C VAL A 770 22.88 -37.66 76.26
N ASP A 771 21.71 -37.23 75.53
CA ASP A 771 20.14 -37.27 75.33
C ASP A 771 19.45 -36.52 73.99
N LEU A 772 18.09 -36.56 73.59
CA LEU A 772 17.09 -35.64 72.74
C LEU A 772 16.15 -36.02 71.41
N THR A 773 14.99 -35.32 71.00
CA THR A 773 13.89 -35.67 69.89
C THR A 773 12.84 -34.62 69.13
N ASN A 774 11.98 -34.98 68.06
CA ASN A 774 10.52 -34.56 67.55
C ASN A 774 10.05 -33.62 66.24
N ILE A 775 8.94 -33.86 65.36
CA ILE A 775 8.33 -33.05 64.12
C ILE A 775 6.91 -33.43 63.29
N THR A 776 6.20 -32.61 62.35
CA THR A 776 4.93 -32.89 61.41
C THR A 776 4.40 -31.94 60.13
N SER A 777 3.33 -32.14 59.23
CA SER A 777 3.10 -31.56 57.75
C SER A 777 1.68 -31.21 56.95
N VAL A 778 1.60 -30.59 55.68
CA VAL A 778 0.41 -30.17 54.71
C VAL A 778 0.66 -30.02 53.10
N ARG A 779 -0.31 -30.09 52.09
CA ARG A 779 -0.17 -30.04 50.54
C ARG A 779 -1.27 -29.33 49.58
N PHE A 780 -0.97 -29.00 48.27
CA PHE A 780 -1.89 -28.49 47.15
C PHE A 780 -1.58 -29.00 45.68
N GLU A 781 -2.55 -29.00 44.73
CA GLU A 781 -2.42 -29.36 43.26
C GLU A 781 -3.27 -28.53 42.21
N LYS A 782 -2.88 -28.51 40.91
CA LYS A 782 -3.49 -27.71 39.80
C LYS A 782 -3.66 -28.45 38.44
N ASN A 783 -4.76 -28.17 37.72
CA ASN A 783 -5.07 -28.66 36.35
C ASN A 783 -5.43 -27.53 35.35
N TRP A 784 -5.48 -27.86 34.04
CA TRP A 784 -5.87 -26.97 32.92
C TRP A 784 -6.79 -27.69 31.91
N ALA A 785 -7.71 -26.96 31.27
CA ALA A 785 -8.65 -27.48 30.27
C ALA A 785 -8.83 -26.54 29.06
N GLY A 786 -9.19 -27.09 27.90
CA GLY A 786 -9.55 -26.35 26.67
C GLY A 786 -8.40 -25.72 25.87
N VAL A 787 -7.15 -25.81 26.34
CA VAL A 787 -5.98 -25.14 25.74
C VAL A 787 -5.64 -25.71 24.35
N PRO A 788 -5.57 -24.89 23.28
CA PRO A 788 -5.19 -25.35 21.94
C PRO A 788 -3.73 -25.82 21.83
N ALA A 789 -3.47 -26.75 20.91
CA ALA A 789 -2.13 -27.29 20.68
C ALA A 789 -1.14 -26.18 20.25
N GLY A 790 -0.08 -25.98 21.04
CA GLY A 790 0.93 -24.94 20.84
C GLY A 790 0.79 -23.73 21.76
N VAL A 791 -0.36 -23.53 22.42
CA VAL A 791 -0.54 -22.50 23.44
C VAL A 791 0.03 -23.00 24.77
N THR A 792 0.84 -22.18 25.45
CA THR A 792 1.40 -22.50 26.78
C THR A 792 0.60 -21.80 27.88
N PRO A 793 0.11 -22.51 28.91
CA PRO A 793 -0.63 -21.89 30.02
C PRO A 793 0.20 -20.86 30.81
N PRO A 794 -0.42 -19.81 31.36
CA PRO A 794 0.28 -18.78 32.13
C PRO A 794 0.81 -19.28 33.49
N THR A 795 1.68 -18.48 34.11
CA THR A 795 2.18 -18.71 35.48
C THR A 795 1.14 -18.27 36.50
N ILE A 796 0.97 -19.04 37.58
CA ILE A 796 0.04 -18.72 38.68
C ILE A 796 0.75 -18.59 40.03
N TYR A 797 0.08 -17.98 41.01
CA TYR A 797 0.55 -17.82 42.38
C TYR A 797 -0.48 -18.37 43.36
N VAL A 798 -0.03 -19.15 44.34
CA VAL A 798 -0.88 -19.89 45.28
C VAL A 798 -0.43 -19.64 46.71
N ARG A 799 -1.37 -19.46 47.64
CA ARG A 799 -1.11 -19.10 49.04
C ARG A 799 -1.69 -20.13 49.99
N VAL A 800 -0.91 -20.57 50.99
CA VAL A 800 -1.44 -21.28 52.16
C VAL A 800 -1.63 -20.30 53.32
N LYS A 801 -2.79 -20.36 53.95
CA LYS A 801 -3.21 -19.52 55.07
C LYS A 801 -3.34 -20.36 56.34
N ALA A 802 -2.87 -19.82 57.47
CA ALA A 802 -3.07 -20.37 58.82
C ALA A 802 -4.11 -19.52 59.55
N ASP A 803 -5.18 -20.12 60.04
CA ASP A 803 -6.31 -19.44 60.71
C ASP A 803 -6.87 -18.22 59.93
N GLY A 804 -6.77 -18.27 58.59
CA GLY A 804 -7.19 -17.21 57.66
C GLY A 804 -6.09 -16.23 57.23
N GLU A 805 -4.97 -16.13 57.96
CA GLU A 805 -3.84 -15.25 57.65
C GLU A 805 -2.78 -15.93 56.77
N VAL A 806 -2.12 -15.20 55.89
CA VAL A 806 -1.18 -15.81 54.91
C VAL A 806 0.08 -16.33 55.59
N TYR A 807 0.22 -17.64 55.68
CA TYR A 807 1.37 -18.32 56.28
C TYR A 807 2.54 -18.43 55.29
N LYS A 808 2.27 -18.79 54.02
CA LYS A 808 3.30 -18.86 52.96
C LYS A 808 2.70 -18.78 51.56
N THR A 809 3.46 -18.25 50.61
CA THR A 809 3.10 -18.16 49.19
C THR A 809 4.06 -19.01 48.35
N ALA A 810 3.57 -19.57 47.26
CA ALA A 810 4.31 -20.30 46.24
C ALA A 810 3.99 -19.77 44.82
N GLU A 811 4.95 -19.92 43.92
CA GLU A 811 4.81 -19.63 42.49
C GLU A 811 4.78 -20.97 41.73
N LEU A 812 3.84 -21.13 40.79
CA LEU A 812 3.69 -22.36 40.03
C LEU A 812 3.79 -22.06 38.52
N LYS A 813 4.88 -22.52 37.92
CA LYS A 813 5.22 -22.35 36.50
C LYS A 813 5.02 -23.67 35.77
N HIS A 814 4.33 -23.64 34.63
CA HIS A 814 4.20 -24.78 33.73
C HIS A 814 5.59 -25.37 33.40
N PRO A 815 5.80 -26.71 33.47
CA PRO A 815 4.80 -27.77 33.60
C PRO A 815 4.48 -28.23 35.05
N ASN A 816 4.93 -27.52 36.09
CA ASN A 816 4.72 -27.96 37.48
C ASN A 816 3.25 -27.81 37.92
N THR A 817 2.76 -28.74 38.75
CA THR A 817 1.34 -28.83 39.14
C THR A 817 1.05 -28.96 40.65
N ALA A 818 2.04 -28.94 41.56
CA ALA A 818 1.82 -29.21 43.00
C ALA A 818 2.83 -28.52 43.96
N VAL A 819 2.50 -28.43 45.26
CA VAL A 819 3.37 -27.91 46.36
C VAL A 819 3.02 -28.48 47.76
N GLU A 820 3.98 -28.55 48.68
CA GLU A 820 3.85 -29.14 50.04
C GLU A 820 4.65 -28.37 51.12
N TRP A 821 4.26 -28.46 52.41
CA TRP A 821 4.86 -27.83 53.59
C TRP A 821 5.03 -28.82 54.76
N LYS A 822 6.15 -28.78 55.50
CA LYS A 822 6.50 -29.74 56.57
C LYS A 822 7.11 -29.08 57.80
N ASN A 823 7.21 -29.86 58.87
CA ASN A 823 7.61 -29.56 60.24
C ASN A 823 6.89 -28.35 60.87
N LEU A 824 5.58 -28.27 60.58
CA LEU A 824 4.65 -27.29 61.15
C LEU A 824 4.37 -27.64 62.63
N PRO A 825 4.24 -26.66 63.53
CA PRO A 825 3.75 -26.92 64.88
C PRO A 825 2.32 -27.49 64.82
N LEU A 826 2.11 -28.67 65.42
CA LEU A 826 0.76 -29.24 65.59
C LEU A 826 -0.14 -28.34 66.46
N LYS A 827 0.50 -27.53 67.31
CA LYS A 827 -0.15 -26.60 68.23
C LYS A 827 0.56 -25.24 68.21
N ASP A 828 -0.21 -24.20 68.48
CA ASP A 828 0.34 -22.89 68.84
C ASP A 828 1.07 -22.92 70.21
N VAL A 829 1.58 -21.77 70.64
CA VAL A 829 2.30 -21.63 71.93
C VAL A 829 1.41 -21.79 73.17
N ASP A 830 0.08 -21.72 73.01
CA ASP A 830 -0.91 -21.85 74.07
C ASP A 830 -1.54 -23.27 74.12
N GLY A 831 -1.28 -24.10 73.11
CA GLY A 831 -1.67 -25.52 73.03
C GLY A 831 -2.87 -25.83 72.12
N ASN A 832 -3.36 -24.87 71.33
CA ASN A 832 -4.49 -25.02 70.42
C ASN A 832 -4.06 -25.51 69.04
N PHE A 833 -4.93 -26.19 68.29
CA PHE A 833 -4.67 -26.64 66.93
C PHE A 833 -4.87 -25.50 65.91
N ILE A 834 -4.03 -25.47 64.87
CA ILE A 834 -4.02 -24.45 63.80
C ILE A 834 -4.78 -24.97 62.57
N GLU A 835 -5.65 -24.16 61.97
CA GLU A 835 -6.35 -24.46 60.72
C GLU A 835 -5.56 -23.99 59.48
N TYR A 836 -5.54 -24.80 58.40
CA TYR A 836 -4.89 -24.45 57.14
C TYR A 836 -5.83 -24.49 55.92
N THR A 837 -5.78 -23.44 55.07
CA THR A 837 -6.59 -23.25 53.84
C THR A 837 -5.73 -22.70 52.67
N VAL A 838 -6.23 -22.73 51.42
CA VAL A 838 -5.46 -22.37 50.20
C VAL A 838 -6.25 -21.46 49.22
N GLU A 839 -5.54 -20.58 48.49
CA GLU A 839 -6.07 -19.56 47.56
C GLU A 839 -5.17 -19.41 46.28
N GLU A 840 -5.78 -19.24 45.10
CA GLU A 840 -5.12 -18.86 43.82
C GLU A 840 -5.45 -17.37 43.46
N LEU A 841 -4.89 -16.83 42.37
CA LEU A 841 -5.15 -15.47 41.88
C LEU A 841 -5.66 -15.47 40.41
N PRO A 842 -6.61 -14.58 40.05
CA PRO A 842 -7.21 -14.54 38.72
C PRO A 842 -6.25 -14.30 37.55
N ILE A 843 -6.61 -14.83 36.39
CA ILE A 843 -5.88 -14.73 35.12
C ILE A 843 -6.82 -14.31 33.96
N ILE A 844 -6.25 -13.84 32.86
CA ILE A 844 -6.96 -13.37 31.66
C ILE A 844 -7.12 -14.52 30.65
N ASP A 845 -8.18 -14.49 29.83
CA ASP A 845 -8.56 -15.48 28.80
C ASP A 845 -8.88 -16.91 29.32
N PHE A 846 -9.03 -17.09 30.63
CA PHE A 846 -9.43 -18.33 31.27
C PHE A 846 -10.47 -18.09 32.37
N ASP A 847 -11.49 -18.96 32.44
CA ASP A 847 -12.37 -19.06 33.60
C ASP A 847 -11.69 -19.87 34.71
N GLU A 848 -11.65 -19.32 35.92
CA GLU A 848 -11.11 -19.95 37.14
C GLU A 848 -12.18 -20.79 37.84
N GLY A 849 -11.84 -22.01 38.27
CA GLY A 849 -12.74 -22.90 39.01
C GLY A 849 -12.50 -22.84 40.54
N ASP A 850 -13.56 -22.97 41.33
CA ASP A 850 -13.48 -22.93 42.80
C ASP A 850 -12.52 -23.99 43.38
N PRO A 851 -11.73 -23.64 44.42
CA PRO A 851 -10.83 -24.58 45.09
C PRO A 851 -11.57 -25.65 45.89
N ALA A 852 -11.45 -26.91 45.46
CA ALA A 852 -12.01 -28.04 46.18
C ALA A 852 -11.02 -28.56 47.24
N LEU A 853 -11.43 -28.52 48.51
CA LEU A 853 -10.80 -29.28 49.59
C LEU A 853 -11.26 -30.74 49.50
N THR A 854 -10.33 -31.66 49.26
CA THR A 854 -10.58 -33.11 49.33
C THR A 854 -10.25 -33.58 50.74
N GLU A 855 -11.25 -33.56 51.62
CA GLU A 855 -11.05 -33.68 53.07
C GLU A 855 -10.91 -35.14 53.53
N GLY A 856 -9.84 -35.43 54.27
CA GLY A 856 -9.70 -36.64 55.09
C GLY A 856 -9.99 -36.30 56.55
N VAL A 857 -11.23 -36.51 57.00
CA VAL A 857 -11.65 -36.14 58.37
C VAL A 857 -10.93 -36.99 59.42
N ILE A 858 -10.45 -36.33 60.48
CA ILE A 858 -9.89 -36.96 61.68
C ILE A 858 -10.97 -36.97 62.77
N ALA A 859 -11.23 -38.16 63.32
CA ALA A 859 -11.99 -38.35 64.56
C ALA A 859 -11.04 -38.88 65.66
N ASP A 860 -11.44 -38.75 66.91
CA ASP A 860 -10.58 -38.96 68.08
C ASP A 860 -10.01 -40.39 68.20
N VAL A 861 -8.79 -40.49 68.72
CA VAL A 861 -8.20 -41.77 69.17
C VAL A 861 -8.67 -42.06 70.60
N ILE A 862 -9.36 -43.19 70.78
CA ILE A 862 -9.81 -43.70 72.09
C ILE A 862 -9.14 -45.07 72.32
N CYS A 863 -8.57 -45.28 73.51
CA CYS A 863 -8.01 -46.57 73.90
C CYS A 863 -9.00 -47.37 74.77
N THR A 864 -9.53 -48.47 74.25
CA THR A 864 -10.21 -49.54 75.00
C THR A 864 -9.87 -50.90 74.40
N SER A 865 -9.61 -51.90 75.23
CA SER A 865 -9.10 -53.23 74.85
C SER A 865 -10.20 -54.29 74.80
N GLU A 866 -10.25 -55.14 73.76
CA GLU A 866 -10.75 -56.53 73.84
C GLU A 866 -10.54 -57.33 72.53
N GLN A 867 -9.79 -58.44 72.62
CA GLN A 867 -9.98 -59.78 71.99
C GLN A 867 -10.26 -59.96 70.46
N SER A 868 -9.94 -61.10 69.81
CA SER A 868 -9.18 -62.31 70.19
C SER A 868 -8.61 -63.01 68.92
N SER A 869 -7.82 -64.08 69.08
CA SER A 869 -6.83 -64.55 68.10
C SER A 869 -7.30 -65.54 67.02
N SER A 870 -6.59 -65.52 65.89
CA SER A 870 -6.49 -66.61 64.91
C SER A 870 -5.07 -66.64 64.30
N GLU A 871 -4.44 -67.82 64.20
CA GLU A 871 -3.11 -67.95 63.60
C GLU A 871 -3.13 -67.74 62.07
N TRP A 872 -2.21 -66.93 61.55
CA TRP A 872 -1.87 -66.89 60.12
C TRP A 872 -0.36 -66.92 59.90
N SER A 873 0.05 -67.45 58.75
CA SER A 873 1.41 -67.27 58.23
C SER A 873 1.33 -66.59 56.87
N ILE A 874 2.25 -65.64 56.63
CA ILE A 874 2.47 -65.02 55.32
C ILE A 874 3.88 -65.42 54.88
N GLU A 875 3.97 -66.23 53.82
CA GLU A 875 5.25 -66.48 53.17
C GLU A 875 5.65 -65.23 52.37
N ASN A 876 6.71 -64.55 52.83
CA ASN A 876 7.30 -63.30 52.29
C ASN A 876 6.50 -62.01 52.59
N PRO A 877 6.62 -61.45 53.81
CA PRO A 877 6.20 -60.07 54.09
C PRO A 877 7.14 -59.03 53.43
N THR A 878 6.58 -57.87 53.09
CA THR A 878 7.34 -56.65 52.73
C THR A 878 6.86 -55.48 53.58
N PHE A 879 7.62 -55.14 54.63
CA PHE A 879 7.41 -53.95 55.47
C PHE A 879 8.75 -53.42 55.99
N VAL A 880 8.79 -52.15 56.39
CA VAL A 880 9.99 -51.44 56.86
C VAL A 880 9.75 -50.92 58.26
N ILE A 881 10.69 -51.20 59.17
CA ILE A 881 10.68 -50.72 60.55
C ILE A 881 11.50 -49.43 60.62
N THR A 882 10.95 -48.36 61.21
CA THR A 882 11.70 -47.12 61.50
C THR A 882 11.99 -47.00 63.00
N ARG A 883 13.24 -47.25 63.39
CA ARG A 883 13.76 -47.00 64.74
C ARG A 883 14.07 -45.51 64.94
N LEU A 884 13.56 -44.94 66.02
CA LEU A 884 14.06 -43.69 66.61
C LEU A 884 14.75 -44.06 67.93
N THR A 885 16.01 -43.67 68.12
CA THR A 885 16.71 -43.83 69.40
C THR A 885 17.60 -42.63 69.69
N ALA A 886 17.51 -42.13 70.92
CA ALA A 886 18.44 -41.21 71.54
C ALA A 886 18.69 -41.71 72.97
N GLY A 887 19.94 -42.00 73.31
CA GLY A 887 20.31 -42.65 74.57
C GLY A 887 20.13 -44.18 74.58
N GLU A 888 20.94 -44.84 75.40
CA GLU A 888 20.73 -46.21 75.88
C GLU A 888 20.35 -46.12 77.37
N ASP A 889 19.62 -47.10 77.89
CA ASP A 889 19.08 -47.18 79.26
C ASP A 889 18.01 -46.14 79.68
N GLU A 890 16.93 -45.99 78.90
CA GLU A 890 15.52 -46.14 79.39
C GLU A 890 14.45 -46.00 78.25
N GLY A 891 14.08 -47.11 77.60
CA GLY A 891 12.82 -47.28 76.84
C GLY A 891 12.81 -46.97 75.33
N THR A 892 12.25 -47.88 74.52
CA THR A 892 12.19 -47.80 73.04
C THR A 892 10.77 -48.03 72.51
N PHE A 893 10.31 -47.22 71.54
CA PHE A 893 9.01 -47.38 70.87
C PHE A 893 9.13 -47.49 69.33
N VAL A 894 8.31 -48.35 68.70
CA VAL A 894 8.45 -48.70 67.27
C VAL A 894 7.12 -48.61 66.51
N ILE A 895 6.96 -47.59 65.66
CA ILE A 895 5.74 -47.36 64.87
C ILE A 895 5.83 -48.10 63.52
N TRP A 896 4.77 -48.80 63.13
CA TRP A 896 4.61 -49.60 61.91
C TRP A 896 3.49 -49.06 61.01
N THR A 897 3.77 -48.77 59.74
CA THR A 897 2.76 -48.35 58.75
C THR A 897 2.65 -49.35 57.59
N LEU A 898 1.45 -49.52 57.03
CA LEU A 898 1.17 -50.54 55.98
C LEU A 898 1.12 -49.98 54.55
N ASN A 899 1.41 -48.68 54.37
CA ASN A 899 1.19 -47.87 53.16
C ASN A 899 1.93 -48.30 51.86
N HIS A 900 2.55 -49.48 51.81
CA HIS A 900 3.33 -49.95 50.66
C HIS A 900 2.88 -51.32 50.10
N MET A 901 1.80 -51.91 50.62
CA MET A 901 1.13 -53.03 49.94
C MET A 901 0.35 -52.54 48.71
N PRO A 902 0.38 -53.24 47.56
CA PRO A 902 -0.59 -53.02 46.48
C PRO A 902 -2.02 -53.26 46.97
N ASP A 903 -2.98 -52.44 46.53
CA ASP A 903 -4.39 -52.44 47.00
C ASP A 903 -5.01 -53.84 47.06
N GLN A 904 -4.76 -54.67 46.04
CA GLN A 904 -5.30 -56.03 45.95
C GLN A 904 -4.78 -56.96 47.07
N ASN A 905 -3.55 -56.76 47.54
CA ASN A 905 -2.98 -57.52 48.66
C ASN A 905 -3.41 -56.93 50.01
N HIS A 906 -3.45 -55.59 50.13
CA HIS A 906 -3.94 -54.90 51.32
C HIS A 906 -5.39 -55.30 51.65
N ASN A 907 -6.27 -55.28 50.63
CA ASN A 907 -7.66 -55.68 50.77
C ASN A 907 -7.82 -57.18 51.03
N THR A 908 -6.94 -58.03 50.48
CA THR A 908 -6.94 -59.48 50.77
C THR A 908 -6.54 -59.76 52.22
N PHE A 909 -5.51 -59.06 52.74
CA PHE A 909 -5.10 -59.17 54.14
C PHE A 909 -6.25 -58.77 55.08
N LEU A 910 -6.87 -57.61 54.87
CA LEU A 910 -8.00 -57.15 55.68
C LEU A 910 -9.25 -58.04 55.51
N SER A 911 -9.53 -58.59 54.34
CA SER A 911 -10.64 -59.54 54.17
C SER A 911 -10.42 -60.82 54.97
N ASN A 912 -9.19 -61.35 55.00
CA ASN A 912 -8.84 -62.53 55.80
C ASN A 912 -8.95 -62.26 57.31
N VAL A 913 -8.61 -61.04 57.76
CA VAL A 913 -8.87 -60.58 59.15
C VAL A 913 -10.37 -60.62 59.46
N ILE A 914 -11.19 -60.13 58.54
CA ILE A 914 -12.62 -59.98 58.77
C ILE A 914 -13.37 -61.32 58.74
N ASP A 915 -12.98 -62.25 57.87
CA ASP A 915 -13.64 -63.55 57.73
C ASP A 915 -13.19 -64.60 58.78
N ALA A 916 -12.20 -64.27 59.62
CA ALA A 916 -11.78 -65.10 60.76
C ALA A 916 -12.54 -64.80 62.07
N GLY A 917 -13.18 -63.63 62.18
CA GLY A 917 -13.87 -63.18 63.39
C GLY A 917 -15.33 -63.67 63.52
N PRO A 918 -15.96 -63.52 64.71
CA PRO A 918 -17.35 -63.91 64.91
C PRO A 918 -18.32 -62.98 64.16
N ASN A 919 -19.24 -63.59 63.39
CA ASN A 919 -20.11 -62.92 62.40
C ASN A 919 -21.00 -61.76 62.92
N ASP A 920 -21.25 -61.64 64.22
CA ASP A 920 -22.11 -60.61 64.84
C ASP A 920 -21.31 -59.49 65.55
N SER A 921 -19.99 -59.37 65.30
CA SER A 921 -19.15 -58.34 65.93
C SER A 921 -19.31 -56.95 65.27
N PRO A 922 -19.62 -55.88 66.05
CA PRO A 922 -19.76 -54.52 65.50
C PRO A 922 -18.47 -53.98 64.87
N LEU A 923 -17.32 -54.19 65.50
CA LEU A 923 -16.02 -53.69 65.00
C LEU A 923 -15.64 -54.31 63.66
N LEU A 924 -15.90 -55.62 63.49
CA LEU A 924 -15.68 -56.32 62.23
C LEU A 924 -16.69 -55.90 61.15
N SER A 925 -17.91 -55.52 61.54
CA SER A 925 -18.92 -54.94 60.64
C SER A 925 -18.48 -53.56 60.13
N GLU A 926 -17.95 -52.71 61.01
CA GLU A 926 -17.40 -51.40 60.64
C GLU A 926 -16.15 -51.55 59.75
N LEU A 927 -15.21 -52.45 60.09
CA LEU A 927 -14.04 -52.75 59.26
C LEU A 927 -14.44 -53.19 57.83
N LYS A 928 -15.51 -53.98 57.70
CA LYS A 928 -16.06 -54.41 56.41
C LYS A 928 -16.65 -53.25 55.60
N SER A 929 -17.15 -52.19 56.27
CA SER A 929 -17.61 -50.96 55.60
C SER A 929 -16.49 -49.98 55.26
N TYR A 930 -15.41 -49.92 56.06
CA TYR A 930 -14.26 -49.04 55.79
C TYR A 930 -13.37 -49.55 54.64
N LEU A 931 -13.36 -50.86 54.38
CA LEU A 931 -12.72 -51.45 53.19
C LEU A 931 -13.26 -50.91 51.86
N GLU A 932 -14.51 -50.44 51.83
CA GLU A 932 -15.13 -49.83 50.65
C GLU A 932 -14.80 -48.33 50.50
N GLY A 933 -14.11 -47.71 51.47
CA GLY A 933 -13.91 -46.26 51.58
C GLY A 933 -12.51 -45.71 51.29
N GLY A 934 -11.44 -46.48 51.54
CA GLY A 934 -10.05 -46.14 51.20
C GLY A 934 -9.37 -45.08 52.08
N GLY A 935 -8.33 -45.48 52.83
CA GLY A 935 -7.48 -44.57 53.61
C GLY A 935 -6.31 -45.26 54.32
N ASP A 936 -5.35 -44.47 54.80
CA ASP A 936 -4.11 -44.94 55.42
C ASP A 936 -4.23 -45.12 56.95
N TYR A 937 -3.50 -46.10 57.50
CA TYR A 937 -3.53 -46.49 58.92
C TYR A 937 -2.15 -46.98 59.41
N PHE A 938 -1.88 -46.87 60.72
CA PHE A 938 -0.67 -47.40 61.36
C PHE A 938 -0.90 -47.99 62.76
N ILE A 939 -0.02 -48.92 63.14
CA ILE A 939 0.02 -49.66 64.41
C ILE A 939 1.33 -49.33 65.14
N TRP A 940 1.37 -49.40 66.46
CA TRP A 940 2.60 -49.28 67.25
C TRP A 940 2.72 -50.44 68.24
N LEU A 941 3.96 -50.94 68.42
CA LEU A 941 4.36 -51.89 69.45
C LEU A 941 5.57 -51.33 70.25
N GLU A 942 5.66 -51.70 71.52
CA GLU A 942 6.69 -51.23 72.47
C GLU A 942 7.40 -52.41 73.15
N GLY A 943 8.73 -52.32 73.35
CA GLY A 943 9.54 -53.40 73.90
C GLY A 943 11.05 -53.07 73.87
N PRO A 944 11.90 -53.80 74.63
CA PRO A 944 13.26 -53.34 74.89
C PRO A 944 14.29 -53.63 73.78
N GLU A 945 14.20 -54.80 73.13
CA GLU A 945 15.27 -55.37 72.30
C GLU A 945 14.72 -55.97 70.98
N VAL A 946 15.51 -55.89 69.89
CA VAL A 946 15.47 -56.77 68.70
C VAL A 946 16.90 -56.85 68.12
N ASP A 947 17.33 -58.05 67.72
CA ASP A 947 18.60 -58.28 67.00
C ASP A 947 18.39 -58.23 65.47
N GLU A 948 19.43 -57.90 64.70
CA GLU A 948 19.29 -57.33 63.34
C GLU A 948 19.25 -58.39 62.19
N ASP A 949 19.35 -59.68 62.50
CA ASP A 949 19.72 -60.76 61.56
C ASP A 949 18.50 -61.47 60.87
N LEU A 950 17.66 -60.70 60.17
CA LEU A 950 16.51 -61.20 59.38
C LEU A 950 16.41 -60.58 57.95
N ILE A 951 17.20 -61.11 57.00
CA ILE A 951 17.09 -60.83 55.56
C ILE A 951 17.04 -62.16 54.76
N PRO A 952 16.25 -62.29 53.67
CA PRO A 952 16.02 -63.59 53.02
C PRO A 952 17.27 -64.22 52.41
N GLY A 953 17.54 -65.48 52.77
CA GLY A 953 18.68 -66.27 52.26
C GLY A 953 19.24 -67.32 53.23
N ASP A 954 18.82 -67.30 54.50
CA ASP A 954 19.15 -68.32 55.50
C ASP A 954 18.58 -69.71 55.10
N PRO A 955 19.33 -70.82 55.24
CA PRO A 955 18.82 -72.17 55.02
C PRO A 955 17.76 -72.68 56.02
N ASP A 956 17.47 -71.96 57.11
CA ASP A 956 16.44 -72.33 58.08
C ASP A 956 15.00 -72.02 57.56
N PRO A 957 14.13 -73.03 57.37
CA PRO A 957 12.79 -72.84 56.81
C PRO A 957 11.76 -72.27 57.79
N ASP A 958 12.10 -72.09 59.08
CA ASP A 958 11.18 -71.56 60.10
C ASP A 958 11.55 -70.14 60.59
N LYS A 959 12.71 -69.59 60.20
CA LYS A 959 13.07 -68.18 60.45
C LYS A 959 12.10 -67.22 59.75
N GLY A 960 11.59 -66.25 60.49
CA GLY A 960 10.65 -65.23 59.99
C GLY A 960 9.17 -65.55 60.22
N LYS A 961 8.84 -66.67 60.89
CA LYS A 961 7.49 -66.89 61.43
C LYS A 961 7.24 -66.03 62.67
N VAL A 962 6.01 -65.56 62.79
CA VAL A 962 5.47 -64.83 63.94
C VAL A 962 4.26 -65.59 64.44
N THR A 963 4.20 -65.84 65.75
CA THR A 963 3.06 -66.48 66.42
C THR A 963 2.54 -65.53 67.49
N ILE A 964 1.24 -65.57 67.80
CA ILE A 964 0.66 -64.74 68.87
C ILE A 964 -0.20 -65.63 69.76
N ASP A 965 0.37 -66.05 70.89
CA ASP A 965 -0.30 -66.85 71.91
C ASP A 965 -0.88 -65.94 73.00
N VAL A 966 -2.12 -66.19 73.42
CA VAL A 966 -2.81 -65.37 74.43
C VAL A 966 -3.52 -66.26 75.44
N GLU A 967 -3.08 -66.21 76.71
CA GLU A 967 -3.66 -66.99 77.80
C GLU A 967 -4.52 -66.08 78.71
N PHE A 968 -5.60 -66.64 79.27
CA PHE A 968 -6.63 -65.92 80.02
C PHE A 968 -6.85 -66.52 81.42
N ASN A 969 -7.31 -65.70 82.37
CA ASN A 969 -7.77 -66.16 83.68
C ASN A 969 -9.26 -66.58 83.68
N GLU A 970 -9.70 -67.22 84.77
CA GLU A 970 -11.08 -67.76 84.92
C GLU A 970 -12.19 -66.68 84.91
N GLU A 971 -11.86 -65.40 85.03
CA GLU A 971 -12.81 -64.27 84.94
C GLU A 971 -12.81 -63.59 83.55
N GLY A 972 -12.00 -64.09 82.60
CA GLY A 972 -11.98 -63.66 81.19
C GLY A 972 -10.97 -62.56 80.83
N GLY A 973 -10.12 -62.15 81.78
CA GLY A 973 -9.02 -61.21 81.52
C GLY A 973 -7.79 -61.91 80.95
N ILE A 974 -7.08 -61.26 80.03
CA ILE A 974 -5.77 -61.73 79.55
C ILE A 974 -4.78 -61.79 80.73
N LEU A 975 -4.06 -62.91 80.85
CA LEU A 975 -2.92 -63.09 81.75
C LEU A 975 -1.60 -62.73 81.06
N SER A 976 -1.42 -63.17 79.81
CA SER A 976 -0.38 -62.70 78.90
C SER A 976 -0.83 -62.79 77.44
N SER A 977 -0.25 -61.94 76.60
CA SER A 977 -0.34 -62.04 75.13
C SER A 977 1.09 -61.97 74.58
N ASP A 978 1.70 -63.13 74.35
CA ASP A 978 3.09 -63.24 73.92
C ASP A 978 3.18 -63.34 72.39
N LEU A 979 3.91 -62.39 71.82
CA LEU A 979 4.30 -62.35 70.40
C LEU A 979 5.57 -63.20 70.21
N ASP A 980 5.40 -64.51 70.10
CA ASP A 980 6.49 -65.48 69.89
C ASP A 980 7.01 -65.42 68.45
N PHE A 981 7.90 -64.46 68.21
CA PHE A 981 8.99 -64.59 67.24
C PHE A 981 10.01 -65.60 67.78
N LYS A 982 10.48 -66.54 66.95
CA LYS A 982 11.55 -67.49 67.31
C LYS A 982 12.94 -66.84 67.33
N GLY A 983 13.13 -65.89 68.25
CA GLY A 983 14.37 -65.18 68.57
C GLY A 983 14.15 -64.26 69.78
N GLU A 984 14.94 -64.41 70.83
CA GLU A 984 14.65 -63.97 72.21
C GLU A 984 14.42 -62.44 72.38
N ASN A 985 13.18 -61.95 72.21
CA ASN A 985 12.80 -60.54 72.41
C ASN A 985 11.33 -60.41 72.86
N THR A 986 11.02 -59.57 73.86
CA THR A 986 9.65 -59.41 74.42
C THR A 986 9.10 -57.99 74.24
N TRP A 987 7.82 -57.89 73.85
CA TRP A 987 7.13 -56.64 73.49
C TRP A 987 5.75 -56.59 74.16
N THR A 988 5.32 -55.43 74.70
CA THR A 988 4.34 -55.36 75.81
C THR A 988 3.20 -54.33 75.70
N ASN A 989 3.17 -53.40 74.74
CA ASN A 989 2.06 -52.44 74.53
C ASN A 989 1.62 -52.34 73.06
N PHE A 990 0.37 -51.91 72.82
CA PHE A 990 -0.25 -51.74 71.49
C PHE A 990 -1.17 -50.50 71.43
N ALA A 991 -1.06 -49.68 70.39
CA ALA A 991 -2.08 -48.68 70.02
C ALA A 991 -2.06 -48.29 68.52
N VAL A 992 -3.05 -47.51 68.09
CA VAL A 992 -3.32 -47.11 66.69
C VAL A 992 -3.52 -45.59 66.60
N GLY A 993 -3.07 -44.97 65.50
CA GLY A 993 -3.20 -43.51 65.30
C GLY A 993 -3.20 -43.06 63.83
N ARG A 994 -3.23 -41.74 63.61
CA ARG A 994 -3.16 -41.10 62.28
C ARG A 994 -2.22 -39.89 62.30
N TYR A 995 -1.55 -39.64 61.17
CA TYR A 995 -0.72 -38.47 60.93
C TYR A 995 -1.51 -37.49 60.04
N SER A 996 -1.53 -36.20 60.36
CA SER A 996 -2.36 -35.23 59.64
C SER A 996 -1.64 -34.62 58.43
N CYS A 997 -2.29 -34.62 57.27
CA CYS A 997 -1.93 -33.81 56.10
C CYS A 997 -3.23 -33.44 55.34
N ARG A 998 -3.31 -32.23 54.75
CA ARG A 998 -4.48 -31.72 54.00
C ARG A 998 -4.14 -31.53 52.51
N LEU A 999 -5.13 -31.65 51.61
CA LEU A 999 -4.97 -31.55 50.14
C LEU A 999 -6.09 -30.72 49.47
N PHE A 1000 -5.72 -29.89 48.49
CA PHE A 1000 -6.61 -28.98 47.75
C PHE A 1000 -6.35 -29.07 46.23
N LYS A 1001 -7.37 -28.88 45.37
CA LYS A 1001 -7.24 -28.92 43.89
C LYS A 1001 -8.06 -27.82 43.16
N ILE A 1002 -7.53 -27.31 42.03
CA ILE A 1002 -8.16 -26.29 41.14
C ILE A 1002 -8.03 -26.69 39.65
N THR A 1003 -8.97 -26.26 38.78
CA THR A 1003 -8.91 -26.40 37.30
C THR A 1003 -9.39 -25.12 36.59
N ASN A 1004 -8.68 -24.64 35.56
CA ASN A 1004 -9.08 -23.45 34.76
C ASN A 1004 -9.35 -23.82 33.28
N THR A 1005 -10.25 -23.11 32.60
CA THR A 1005 -10.73 -23.42 31.23
C THR A 1005 -10.55 -22.25 30.26
N TYR A 1006 -10.00 -22.51 29.07
CA TYR A 1006 -9.74 -21.49 28.04
C TYR A 1006 -10.98 -21.17 27.17
N ASN A 1007 -11.30 -19.88 27.00
CA ASN A 1007 -12.46 -19.39 26.22
C ASN A 1007 -12.13 -18.09 25.47
N GLN A 1008 -12.28 -18.04 24.13
CA GLN A 1008 -12.04 -16.85 23.31
C GLN A 1008 -13.25 -16.48 22.43
N GLU A 1009 -13.64 -15.19 22.43
CA GLU A 1009 -14.70 -14.68 21.53
C GLU A 1009 -14.21 -14.56 20.07
N THR A 1010 -15.10 -14.91 19.13
CA THR A 1010 -14.85 -14.84 17.68
C THR A 1010 -15.98 -14.14 16.92
N VAL A 1011 -15.68 -13.66 15.71
CA VAL A 1011 -16.59 -13.01 14.77
C VAL A 1011 -16.51 -13.67 13.39
N ASN A 1012 -17.56 -13.50 12.60
CA ASN A 1012 -17.61 -13.89 11.19
C ASN A 1012 -17.74 -12.63 10.33
N ILE A 1013 -17.04 -12.60 9.19
CA ILE A 1013 -16.94 -11.43 8.30
C ILE A 1013 -17.49 -11.81 6.92
N PRO A 1014 -18.83 -11.74 6.74
CA PRO A 1014 -19.48 -12.02 5.46
C PRO A 1014 -19.37 -10.82 4.52
N GLY A 1015 -19.19 -11.09 3.22
CA GLY A 1015 -19.17 -10.08 2.18
C GLY A 1015 -19.69 -10.58 0.84
N SER A 1016 -19.95 -9.65 -0.07
CA SER A 1016 -20.46 -9.96 -1.41
C SER A 1016 -19.99 -8.95 -2.47
N LYS A 1017 -19.98 -9.39 -3.73
CA LYS A 1017 -19.65 -8.55 -4.89
C LYS A 1017 -20.92 -7.98 -5.52
N THR A 1018 -20.83 -6.72 -5.94
CA THR A 1018 -21.70 -6.13 -6.95
C THR A 1018 -20.84 -5.73 -8.15
N TRP A 1019 -21.37 -5.91 -9.36
CA TRP A 1019 -20.79 -5.44 -10.60
C TRP A 1019 -21.70 -4.37 -11.21
N ASP A 1020 -21.15 -3.20 -11.53
CA ASP A 1020 -21.83 -2.06 -12.15
C ASP A 1020 -21.18 -1.81 -13.51
N ASP A 1021 -21.47 -2.71 -14.46
CA ASP A 1021 -20.76 -2.89 -15.76
C ASP A 1021 -21.71 -3.23 -16.94
N ASN A 1022 -23.00 -2.89 -16.80
CA ASN A 1022 -24.06 -3.19 -17.78
C ASN A 1022 -24.18 -4.68 -18.17
N ASP A 1023 -24.09 -5.56 -17.16
CA ASP A 1023 -24.17 -7.02 -17.27
C ASP A 1023 -23.03 -7.64 -18.11
N ASP A 1024 -21.79 -7.22 -17.82
CA ASP A 1024 -20.56 -7.65 -18.50
C ASP A 1024 -20.61 -7.46 -20.02
N GLN A 1025 -21.10 -6.29 -20.45
CA GLN A 1025 -21.23 -5.92 -21.86
C GLN A 1025 -19.94 -6.19 -22.65
N ASP A 1026 -18.82 -5.73 -22.10
CA ASP A 1026 -17.51 -5.75 -22.74
C ASP A 1026 -16.67 -7.00 -22.42
N GLY A 1027 -17.20 -7.94 -21.62
CA GLY A 1027 -16.55 -9.24 -21.34
C GLY A 1027 -15.26 -9.14 -20.53
N LEU A 1028 -15.16 -8.11 -19.68
CA LEU A 1028 -13.97 -7.80 -18.86
C LEU A 1028 -14.06 -8.43 -17.46
N ARG A 1029 -15.22 -8.97 -17.07
CA ARG A 1029 -15.41 -9.56 -15.74
C ARG A 1029 -14.58 -10.85 -15.61
N PRO A 1030 -13.62 -10.94 -14.67
CA PRO A 1030 -12.76 -12.12 -14.54
C PRO A 1030 -13.54 -13.33 -14.02
N GLU A 1031 -13.03 -14.54 -14.28
CA GLU A 1031 -13.64 -15.80 -13.80
C GLU A 1031 -13.58 -15.96 -12.27
N SER A 1032 -12.59 -15.33 -11.61
CA SER A 1032 -12.43 -15.32 -10.16
C SER A 1032 -11.85 -13.97 -9.67
N ILE A 1033 -12.06 -13.66 -8.38
CA ILE A 1033 -11.52 -12.47 -7.70
C ILE A 1033 -10.81 -12.90 -6.41
N THR A 1034 -9.83 -12.13 -5.93
CA THR A 1034 -9.17 -12.40 -4.63
C THR A 1034 -9.47 -11.29 -3.64
N ILE A 1035 -10.11 -11.66 -2.53
CA ILE A 1035 -10.41 -10.77 -1.40
C ILE A 1035 -9.38 -11.00 -0.30
N LYS A 1036 -8.70 -9.93 0.13
CA LYS A 1036 -7.68 -9.94 1.18
C LYS A 1036 -8.24 -9.35 2.47
N LEU A 1037 -8.07 -10.05 3.58
CA LEU A 1037 -8.53 -9.64 4.91
C LEU A 1037 -7.36 -9.12 5.75
N TYR A 1038 -7.47 -7.87 6.18
CA TYR A 1038 -6.52 -7.22 7.07
C TYR A 1038 -7.10 -7.07 8.48
N LYS A 1039 -6.24 -7.17 9.49
CA LYS A 1039 -6.55 -6.79 10.88
C LYS A 1039 -5.80 -5.52 11.27
N LYS A 1040 -6.39 -4.75 12.20
CA LYS A 1040 -5.75 -3.66 12.94
C LYS A 1040 -6.10 -3.77 14.42
N VAL A 1041 -5.10 -3.62 15.28
CA VAL A 1041 -5.25 -3.68 16.75
C VAL A 1041 -4.84 -2.32 17.33
N GLY A 1042 -5.82 -1.57 17.82
CA GLY A 1042 -5.60 -0.20 18.30
C GLY A 1042 -4.93 0.69 17.24
N SER A 1043 -3.78 1.28 17.59
CA SER A 1043 -3.02 2.19 16.71
C SER A 1043 -2.01 1.50 15.78
N ALA A 1044 -1.92 0.16 15.78
CA ALA A 1044 -0.96 -0.57 14.93
C ALA A 1044 -1.27 -0.44 13.43
N ASP A 1045 -0.32 -0.84 12.59
CA ASP A 1045 -0.50 -0.92 11.13
C ASP A 1045 -1.44 -2.07 10.72
N LEU A 1046 -1.90 -2.03 9.46
CA LEU A 1046 -2.73 -3.09 8.89
C LEU A 1046 -1.89 -4.34 8.57
N VAL A 1047 -2.31 -5.49 9.09
CA VAL A 1047 -1.64 -6.79 8.86
C VAL A 1047 -2.56 -7.71 8.09
N LEU A 1048 -2.11 -8.21 6.93
CA LEU A 1048 -2.80 -9.24 6.17
C LEU A 1048 -2.87 -10.55 6.99
N VAL A 1049 -4.07 -11.10 7.16
CA VAL A 1049 -4.30 -12.29 8.02
C VAL A 1049 -5.16 -13.37 7.38
N ASP A 1050 -5.81 -13.10 6.26
CA ASP A 1050 -6.44 -14.12 5.43
C ASP A 1050 -6.58 -13.63 3.97
N SER A 1051 -6.82 -14.55 3.05
CA SER A 1051 -7.16 -14.23 1.66
C SER A 1051 -8.02 -15.34 1.07
N GLN A 1052 -9.15 -14.99 0.46
CA GLN A 1052 -10.03 -15.93 -0.20
C GLN A 1052 -10.15 -15.58 -1.69
N THR A 1053 -9.82 -16.52 -2.57
CA THR A 1053 -10.24 -16.50 -3.96
C THR A 1053 -11.72 -16.90 -4.03
N VAL A 1054 -12.51 -16.14 -4.77
CA VAL A 1054 -13.97 -16.28 -4.88
C VAL A 1054 -14.34 -16.44 -6.35
N GLU A 1055 -15.26 -17.36 -6.62
CA GLU A 1055 -15.90 -17.60 -7.92
C GLU A 1055 -17.41 -17.31 -7.79
N PRO A 1056 -18.13 -17.02 -8.89
CA PRO A 1056 -19.58 -16.86 -8.86
C PRO A 1056 -20.28 -18.21 -8.60
N ASP A 1057 -21.38 -18.19 -7.85
CA ASP A 1057 -22.27 -19.34 -7.74
C ASP A 1057 -23.06 -19.59 -9.05
N ALA A 1058 -23.83 -20.67 -9.09
CA ALA A 1058 -24.66 -21.03 -10.24
C ALA A 1058 -25.84 -20.05 -10.51
N GLN A 1059 -25.94 -18.94 -9.78
CA GLN A 1059 -26.86 -17.83 -9.98
C GLN A 1059 -26.10 -16.52 -10.32
N GLY A 1060 -24.77 -16.58 -10.54
CA GLY A 1060 -23.92 -15.43 -10.84
C GLY A 1060 -23.51 -14.61 -9.61
N LYS A 1061 -23.84 -15.05 -8.40
CA LYS A 1061 -23.61 -14.29 -7.17
C LYS A 1061 -22.29 -14.69 -6.52
N TRP A 1062 -21.53 -13.68 -6.10
CA TRP A 1062 -20.25 -13.85 -5.42
C TRP A 1062 -20.43 -13.55 -3.93
N THR A 1063 -20.02 -14.46 -3.06
CA THR A 1063 -20.06 -14.27 -1.61
C THR A 1063 -18.90 -14.96 -0.92
N TRP A 1064 -18.30 -14.29 0.06
CA TRP A 1064 -17.28 -14.84 0.95
C TRP A 1064 -17.71 -14.70 2.42
N ASN A 1065 -17.08 -15.47 3.30
CA ASN A 1065 -17.30 -15.36 4.74
C ASN A 1065 -16.06 -15.85 5.51
N PHE A 1066 -15.25 -14.91 5.97
CA PHE A 1066 -14.11 -15.24 6.83
C PHE A 1066 -14.64 -15.60 8.23
N THR A 1067 -14.69 -16.89 8.54
CA THR A 1067 -15.31 -17.40 9.77
C THR A 1067 -14.32 -17.54 10.93
N ASN A 1068 -14.87 -17.54 12.15
CA ASN A 1068 -14.17 -17.80 13.41
C ASN A 1068 -12.92 -16.91 13.63
N LYS A 1069 -12.96 -15.65 13.21
CA LYS A 1069 -11.85 -14.71 13.39
C LYS A 1069 -11.85 -14.18 14.82
N PRO A 1070 -10.68 -14.07 15.51
CA PRO A 1070 -10.63 -13.55 16.87
C PRO A 1070 -11.28 -12.17 16.99
N LYS A 1071 -12.09 -11.94 18.03
CA LYS A 1071 -12.66 -10.61 18.28
C LYS A 1071 -11.70 -9.69 19.04
N TYR A 1072 -10.83 -10.28 19.87
CA TYR A 1072 -9.87 -9.58 20.71
C TYR A 1072 -8.47 -10.17 20.58
N GLU A 1073 -7.46 -9.30 20.66
CA GLU A 1073 -6.04 -9.66 20.73
C GLU A 1073 -5.38 -8.84 21.84
N ASN A 1074 -4.81 -9.51 22.84
CA ASN A 1074 -4.26 -8.90 24.06
C ASN A 1074 -5.27 -7.97 24.80
N GLY A 1075 -6.55 -8.33 24.79
CA GLY A 1075 -7.64 -7.53 25.39
C GLY A 1075 -8.08 -6.29 24.60
N VAL A 1076 -7.54 -6.06 23.40
CA VAL A 1076 -7.93 -4.97 22.49
C VAL A 1076 -8.80 -5.52 21.37
N GLU A 1077 -9.91 -4.83 21.04
CA GLU A 1077 -10.81 -5.24 19.96
C GLU A 1077 -10.15 -5.10 18.58
N ILE A 1078 -10.32 -6.12 17.74
CA ILE A 1078 -9.72 -6.16 16.41
C ILE A 1078 -10.65 -5.50 15.39
N VAL A 1079 -10.16 -4.43 14.75
CA VAL A 1079 -10.84 -3.83 13.59
C VAL A 1079 -10.39 -4.58 12.35
N TYR A 1080 -11.34 -5.11 11.59
CA TYR A 1080 -11.09 -5.79 10.32
C TYR A 1080 -11.43 -4.88 9.13
N SER A 1081 -10.70 -5.05 8.04
CA SER A 1081 -10.99 -4.43 6.75
C SER A 1081 -10.64 -5.40 5.61
N ILE A 1082 -11.28 -5.22 4.45
CA ILE A 1082 -10.97 -5.99 3.25
C ILE A 1082 -10.43 -5.08 2.14
N THR A 1083 -9.62 -5.66 1.27
CA THR A 1083 -9.36 -5.13 -0.08
C THR A 1083 -9.66 -6.23 -1.10
N GLU A 1084 -9.90 -5.82 -2.35
CA GLU A 1084 -9.73 -6.70 -3.50
C GLU A 1084 -8.34 -6.47 -4.09
N ASP A 1085 -7.84 -7.42 -4.89
CA ASP A 1085 -6.74 -7.15 -5.81
C ASP A 1085 -7.22 -6.31 -7.02
N GLU A 1086 -6.31 -5.58 -7.65
CA GLU A 1086 -6.65 -4.68 -8.76
C GLU A 1086 -7.19 -5.47 -9.97
N ILE A 1087 -8.29 -4.97 -10.56
CA ILE A 1087 -8.93 -5.56 -11.74
C ILE A 1087 -8.90 -4.52 -12.84
N GLU A 1088 -8.15 -4.82 -13.91
CA GLU A 1088 -7.95 -3.94 -15.06
C GLU A 1088 -9.29 -3.46 -15.65
N GLY A 1089 -9.40 -2.15 -15.90
CA GLY A 1089 -10.61 -1.53 -16.43
C GLY A 1089 -11.75 -1.28 -15.44
N TYR A 1090 -11.63 -1.65 -14.16
CA TYR A 1090 -12.66 -1.47 -13.14
C TYR A 1090 -12.21 -0.56 -11.98
N THR A 1091 -13.09 0.33 -11.52
CA THR A 1091 -12.89 1.12 -10.28
C THR A 1091 -13.57 0.41 -9.10
N PRO A 1092 -12.81 -0.08 -8.09
CA PRO A 1092 -13.37 -0.74 -6.92
C PRO A 1092 -13.84 0.25 -5.85
N THR A 1093 -14.91 -0.11 -5.14
CA THR A 1093 -15.38 0.59 -3.93
C THR A 1093 -15.76 -0.43 -2.87
N VAL A 1094 -15.32 -0.20 -1.62
CA VAL A 1094 -15.63 -1.07 -0.47
C VAL A 1094 -16.60 -0.34 0.45
N THR A 1095 -17.68 -1.01 0.86
CA THR A 1095 -18.62 -0.51 1.87
C THR A 1095 -18.99 -1.64 2.83
N ASP A 1096 -18.75 -1.41 4.12
CA ASP A 1096 -18.66 -2.45 5.15
C ASP A 1096 -17.65 -3.55 4.73
N TYR A 1097 -18.15 -4.71 4.30
CA TYR A 1097 -17.37 -5.82 3.74
C TYR A 1097 -17.88 -6.25 2.35
N ASN A 1098 -18.63 -5.39 1.67
CA ASN A 1098 -19.06 -5.62 0.29
C ASN A 1098 -18.20 -4.81 -0.66
N VAL A 1099 -17.91 -5.38 -1.84
CA VAL A 1099 -17.14 -4.73 -2.90
C VAL A 1099 -18.08 -4.45 -4.07
N THR A 1100 -18.07 -3.22 -4.58
CA THR A 1100 -18.74 -2.86 -5.83
C THR A 1100 -17.70 -2.36 -6.81
N ASN A 1101 -17.52 -3.06 -7.94
CA ASN A 1101 -16.66 -2.59 -9.01
C ASN A 1101 -17.50 -1.98 -10.11
N LYS A 1102 -17.11 -0.77 -10.52
CA LYS A 1102 -17.75 -0.01 -11.58
C LYS A 1102 -16.88 -0.01 -12.83
N HIS A 1103 -17.50 -0.29 -13.96
CA HIS A 1103 -16.92 -0.09 -15.29
C HIS A 1103 -17.90 0.79 -16.09
N THR A 1104 -17.37 1.71 -16.89
CA THR A 1104 -18.19 2.51 -17.82
C THR A 1104 -18.07 1.83 -19.19
N PRO A 1105 -19.12 1.15 -19.68
CA PRO A 1105 -19.02 0.29 -20.87
C PRO A 1105 -18.64 1.08 -22.13
N TYR A 1106 -17.96 0.42 -23.06
CA TYR A 1106 -17.51 1.09 -24.29
C TYR A 1106 -18.68 1.39 -25.22
N THR A 1107 -18.80 2.64 -25.66
CA THR A 1107 -19.80 3.10 -26.64
C THR A 1107 -19.15 3.68 -27.89
N THR A 1108 -19.90 3.69 -28.99
CA THR A 1108 -19.54 4.28 -30.27
C THR A 1108 -20.76 4.94 -30.91
N ASN A 1109 -20.52 5.85 -31.85
CA ASN A 1109 -21.54 6.60 -32.57
C ASN A 1109 -21.48 6.26 -34.07
N ILE A 1110 -22.64 6.21 -34.72
CA ILE A 1110 -22.74 5.85 -36.14
C ILE A 1110 -23.42 6.97 -36.92
N SER A 1111 -22.62 7.68 -37.71
CA SER A 1111 -23.06 8.81 -38.53
C SER A 1111 -23.59 8.35 -39.88
N ILE A 1112 -24.79 8.79 -40.24
CA ILE A 1112 -25.42 8.49 -41.53
C ILE A 1112 -25.45 9.76 -42.38
N THR A 1113 -25.06 9.60 -43.63
CA THR A 1113 -25.23 10.60 -44.69
C THR A 1113 -26.07 9.99 -45.82
N LYS A 1114 -27.02 10.77 -46.35
CA LYS A 1114 -27.85 10.38 -47.50
C LYS A 1114 -27.53 11.27 -48.69
N ASP A 1115 -27.38 10.63 -49.84
CA ASP A 1115 -27.01 11.25 -51.12
C ASP A 1115 -27.96 10.79 -52.25
N TRP A 1116 -28.02 11.56 -53.32
CA TRP A 1116 -29.01 11.44 -54.40
C TRP A 1116 -28.34 11.61 -55.77
N ASP A 1117 -28.35 10.54 -56.56
CA ASP A 1117 -27.79 10.43 -57.91
C ASP A 1117 -28.96 10.36 -58.92
N ASP A 1118 -29.65 11.50 -59.06
CA ASP A 1118 -30.92 11.65 -59.79
C ASP A 1118 -31.03 12.94 -60.63
N ALA A 1119 -29.87 13.54 -60.95
CA ALA A 1119 -29.73 14.81 -61.66
C ALA A 1119 -30.52 15.96 -61.00
N ASP A 1120 -30.30 16.16 -59.70
CA ASP A 1120 -30.95 17.19 -58.87
C ASP A 1120 -32.49 17.12 -58.88
N ASP A 1121 -33.02 15.90 -58.71
CA ASP A 1121 -34.46 15.59 -58.68
C ASP A 1121 -35.21 16.12 -59.93
N GLN A 1122 -34.60 15.99 -61.11
CA GLN A 1122 -35.13 16.48 -62.39
C GLN A 1122 -36.60 16.08 -62.64
N ASP A 1123 -36.98 14.87 -62.22
CA ASP A 1123 -38.30 14.28 -62.45
C ASP A 1123 -39.23 14.35 -61.23
N ARG A 1124 -38.82 15.03 -60.14
CA ARG A 1124 -39.58 15.22 -58.88
C ARG A 1124 -40.09 13.93 -58.26
N LEU A 1125 -39.20 12.95 -58.14
CA LEU A 1125 -39.45 11.65 -57.52
C LEU A 1125 -38.84 11.52 -56.12
N ARG A 1126 -37.92 12.42 -55.75
CA ARG A 1126 -37.25 12.41 -54.45
C ARG A 1126 -38.30 12.62 -53.34
N PRO A 1127 -38.44 11.69 -52.38
CA PRO A 1127 -39.39 11.87 -51.28
C PRO A 1127 -38.93 13.00 -50.36
N GLU A 1128 -39.88 13.65 -49.66
CA GLU A 1128 -39.59 14.67 -48.65
C GLU A 1128 -38.65 14.17 -47.53
N LYS A 1129 -38.62 12.84 -47.32
CA LYS A 1129 -37.81 12.14 -46.32
C LYS A 1129 -37.62 10.65 -46.62
N VAL A 1130 -36.61 10.06 -45.99
CA VAL A 1130 -36.37 8.61 -45.93
C VAL A 1130 -36.21 8.15 -44.48
N THR A 1131 -36.42 6.86 -44.23
CA THR A 1131 -36.22 6.24 -42.91
C THR A 1131 -35.12 5.20 -42.96
N VAL A 1132 -34.07 5.38 -42.16
CA VAL A 1132 -32.92 4.49 -42.04
C VAL A 1132 -33.03 3.68 -40.75
N GLN A 1133 -32.78 2.38 -40.84
CA GLN A 1133 -32.95 1.42 -39.75
C GLN A 1133 -31.58 0.85 -39.35
N LEU A 1134 -31.28 0.82 -38.05
CA LEU A 1134 -30.04 0.25 -37.51
C LEU A 1134 -30.15 -1.27 -37.35
N TYR A 1135 -29.09 -1.98 -37.68
CA TYR A 1135 -28.94 -3.42 -37.49
C TYR A 1135 -27.63 -3.72 -36.75
N ALA A 1136 -27.70 -4.56 -35.73
CA ALA A 1136 -26.57 -5.07 -34.94
C ALA A 1136 -26.44 -6.58 -35.21
N ASP A 1137 -25.27 -7.04 -35.66
CA ASP A 1137 -25.02 -8.43 -36.05
C ASP A 1137 -26.05 -9.01 -37.05
N ASN A 1138 -26.52 -8.15 -37.96
CA ASN A 1138 -27.61 -8.39 -38.93
C ASN A 1138 -29.03 -8.53 -38.33
N VAL A 1139 -29.21 -8.26 -37.03
CA VAL A 1139 -30.51 -8.20 -36.35
C VAL A 1139 -30.97 -6.74 -36.22
N LYS A 1140 -32.22 -6.44 -36.57
CA LYS A 1140 -32.74 -5.07 -36.49
C LYS A 1140 -32.81 -4.58 -35.03
N VAL A 1141 -32.18 -3.44 -34.75
CA VAL A 1141 -32.27 -2.77 -33.46
C VAL A 1141 -33.64 -2.09 -33.34
N THR A 1142 -34.47 -2.56 -32.40
CA THR A 1142 -35.84 -2.05 -32.25
C THR A 1142 -35.82 -0.68 -31.57
N GLY A 1143 -36.47 0.31 -32.19
CA GLY A 1143 -36.55 1.69 -31.67
C GLY A 1143 -35.38 2.61 -32.07
N LYS A 1144 -34.32 2.11 -32.71
CA LYS A 1144 -33.27 2.92 -33.33
C LYS A 1144 -33.54 3.02 -34.85
N GLU A 1145 -34.34 4.01 -35.22
CA GLU A 1145 -34.56 4.44 -36.62
C GLU A 1145 -34.28 5.95 -36.74
N LEU A 1146 -33.71 6.38 -37.86
CA LEU A 1146 -33.46 7.79 -38.18
C LEU A 1146 -34.33 8.24 -39.35
N GLU A 1147 -34.84 9.46 -39.26
CA GLU A 1147 -35.53 10.14 -40.35
C GLU A 1147 -34.57 11.16 -40.99
N LEU A 1148 -34.22 10.97 -42.26
CA LEU A 1148 -33.33 11.87 -43.01
C LEU A 1148 -34.15 12.66 -44.01
N ASN A 1149 -33.92 13.97 -44.09
CA ASN A 1149 -34.67 14.91 -44.91
C ASN A 1149 -33.83 16.17 -45.21
N ALA A 1150 -34.34 17.08 -46.05
CA ALA A 1150 -33.63 18.32 -46.38
C ALA A 1150 -33.32 19.19 -45.14
N GLY A 1151 -34.22 19.24 -44.16
CA GLY A 1151 -34.09 20.06 -42.94
C GLY A 1151 -33.00 19.58 -41.96
N ASN A 1152 -32.55 18.32 -42.04
CA ASN A 1152 -31.33 17.84 -41.36
C ASN A 1152 -30.14 17.66 -42.32
N ASN A 1153 -30.16 18.37 -43.46
CA ASN A 1153 -29.15 18.28 -44.51
C ASN A 1153 -28.88 16.84 -44.99
N TRP A 1154 -29.90 15.98 -44.90
CA TRP A 1154 -29.82 14.55 -45.19
C TRP A 1154 -28.82 13.78 -44.31
N LYS A 1155 -28.64 14.20 -43.04
CA LYS A 1155 -27.71 13.61 -42.06
C LYS A 1155 -28.39 13.29 -40.72
N GLY A 1156 -27.84 12.30 -40.01
CA GLY A 1156 -28.25 11.96 -38.65
C GLY A 1156 -27.36 10.88 -38.03
N THR A 1157 -27.30 10.81 -36.71
CA THR A 1157 -26.39 9.92 -35.99
C THR A 1157 -27.15 8.99 -35.05
N PHE A 1158 -26.77 7.71 -35.02
CA PHE A 1158 -27.15 6.80 -33.94
C PHE A 1158 -26.11 6.90 -32.83
N GLU A 1159 -26.49 7.55 -31.73
CA GLU A 1159 -25.62 7.79 -30.57
C GLU A 1159 -25.74 6.68 -29.52
N ASP A 1160 -24.74 6.59 -28.63
CA ASP A 1160 -24.67 5.67 -27.49
C ASP A 1160 -24.98 4.21 -27.88
N LEU A 1161 -24.23 3.69 -28.85
CA LEU A 1161 -24.31 2.29 -29.25
C LEU A 1161 -23.17 1.49 -28.58
N PRO A 1162 -23.46 0.36 -27.92
CA PRO A 1162 -22.41 -0.45 -27.29
C PRO A 1162 -21.41 -1.00 -28.31
N VAL A 1163 -20.12 -0.98 -27.99
CA VAL A 1163 -19.07 -1.54 -28.87
C VAL A 1163 -19.12 -3.06 -28.88
N ASN A 1164 -19.40 -3.67 -27.72
CA ASN A 1164 -19.47 -5.12 -27.56
C ASN A 1164 -20.83 -5.60 -27.03
N ASN A 1165 -21.12 -6.88 -27.24
CA ASN A 1165 -22.25 -7.60 -26.65
C ASN A 1165 -21.73 -8.93 -26.07
N SER A 1166 -21.65 -9.02 -24.74
CA SER A 1166 -21.02 -10.14 -24.01
C SER A 1166 -19.58 -10.44 -24.51
N GLY A 1167 -18.73 -9.41 -24.51
CA GLY A 1167 -17.31 -9.54 -24.90
C GLY A 1167 -17.04 -9.78 -26.38
N LYS A 1168 -18.00 -9.47 -27.26
CA LYS A 1168 -17.85 -9.59 -28.72
C LYS A 1168 -18.23 -8.30 -29.42
N ALA A 1169 -17.32 -7.78 -30.23
CA ALA A 1169 -17.53 -6.56 -31.02
C ALA A 1169 -18.76 -6.70 -31.93
N ILE A 1170 -19.67 -5.73 -31.84
CA ILE A 1170 -20.94 -5.73 -32.59
C ILE A 1170 -20.68 -5.25 -34.01
N VAL A 1171 -21.11 -6.03 -35.01
CA VAL A 1171 -21.06 -5.62 -36.42
C VAL A 1171 -22.31 -4.82 -36.74
N TYR A 1172 -22.20 -3.50 -36.66
CA TYR A 1172 -23.26 -2.59 -37.07
C TYR A 1172 -23.39 -2.46 -38.59
N THR A 1173 -24.64 -2.37 -39.05
CA THR A 1173 -25.02 -2.12 -40.44
C THR A 1173 -26.31 -1.27 -40.45
N VAL A 1174 -26.61 -0.61 -41.58
CA VAL A 1174 -27.85 0.14 -41.76
C VAL A 1174 -28.58 -0.27 -43.03
N LYS A 1175 -29.84 0.09 -43.11
CA LYS A 1175 -30.69 -0.14 -44.29
C LYS A 1175 -31.79 0.91 -44.41
N GLU A 1176 -32.06 1.39 -45.62
CA GLU A 1176 -33.19 2.28 -45.88
C GLU A 1176 -34.53 1.54 -46.06
N ALA A 1177 -35.63 2.20 -45.73
CA ALA A 1177 -36.96 1.78 -46.18
C ALA A 1177 -37.09 1.97 -47.70
N PRO A 1178 -37.53 0.96 -48.49
CA PRO A 1178 -37.47 1.03 -49.96
C PRO A 1178 -38.14 2.27 -50.56
N VAL A 1179 -37.35 3.07 -51.28
CA VAL A 1179 -37.82 4.27 -52.01
C VAL A 1179 -38.27 3.87 -53.43
N PRO A 1180 -39.52 4.14 -53.83
CA PRO A 1180 -40.03 3.80 -55.17
C PRO A 1180 -39.24 4.47 -56.30
N GLU A 1181 -39.07 3.79 -57.44
CA GLU A 1181 -38.32 4.24 -58.63
C GLU A 1181 -36.81 4.52 -58.45
N TYR A 1182 -36.25 4.35 -57.25
CA TYR A 1182 -34.82 4.47 -56.97
C TYR A 1182 -34.14 3.12 -56.70
N THR A 1183 -32.82 3.07 -56.90
CA THR A 1183 -31.96 1.95 -56.45
C THR A 1183 -31.00 2.41 -55.35
N GLU A 1184 -30.98 1.67 -54.24
CA GLU A 1184 -30.14 1.94 -53.05
C GLU A 1184 -28.72 1.39 -53.24
N GLU A 1185 -27.71 2.18 -52.92
CA GLU A 1185 -26.31 1.77 -52.76
C GLU A 1185 -25.78 2.26 -51.40
N ILE A 1186 -25.36 1.35 -50.52
CA ILE A 1186 -24.79 1.69 -49.21
C ILE A 1186 -23.27 1.48 -49.26
N SER A 1187 -22.54 2.49 -48.80
CA SER A 1187 -21.09 2.45 -48.56
C SER A 1187 -20.77 2.78 -47.11
N THR A 1188 -19.64 2.28 -46.61
CA THR A 1188 -19.21 2.45 -45.21
C THR A 1188 -17.74 2.85 -45.17
N SER A 1189 -17.40 3.79 -44.29
CA SER A 1189 -16.04 4.27 -44.02
C SER A 1189 -15.84 4.50 -42.51
N GLY A 1190 -14.57 4.58 -42.10
CA GLY A 1190 -14.18 4.62 -40.67
C GLY A 1190 -14.07 3.23 -40.03
N SER A 1191 -13.78 3.21 -38.74
CA SER A 1191 -13.52 2.01 -37.94
C SER A 1191 -14.17 2.12 -36.56
N ALA A 1192 -14.14 1.03 -35.78
CA ALA A 1192 -14.70 1.03 -34.42
C ALA A 1192 -14.02 2.06 -33.48
N ALA A 1193 -12.78 2.46 -33.75
CA ALA A 1193 -12.03 3.46 -32.98
C ALA A 1193 -12.22 4.91 -33.49
N GLU A 1194 -12.62 5.08 -34.76
CA GLU A 1194 -12.78 6.39 -35.42
C GLU A 1194 -14.26 6.79 -35.59
N GLY A 1195 -15.19 5.87 -35.29
CA GLY A 1195 -16.62 5.98 -35.58
C GLY A 1195 -16.97 5.45 -36.98
N TYR A 1196 -18.09 4.75 -37.09
CA TYR A 1196 -18.59 4.29 -38.39
C TYR A 1196 -19.38 5.40 -39.08
N THR A 1197 -19.01 5.70 -40.33
CA THR A 1197 -19.82 6.54 -41.22
C THR A 1197 -20.43 5.68 -42.32
N PHE A 1198 -21.76 5.76 -42.49
CA PHE A 1198 -22.45 5.17 -43.63
C PHE A 1198 -22.90 6.27 -44.59
N LYS A 1199 -22.62 6.07 -45.88
CA LYS A 1199 -23.17 6.89 -46.96
C LYS A 1199 -24.13 6.04 -47.79
N ILE A 1200 -25.42 6.34 -47.70
CA ILE A 1200 -26.48 5.74 -48.50
C ILE A 1200 -26.69 6.64 -49.72
N THR A 1201 -26.65 6.10 -50.92
CA THR A 1201 -26.88 6.83 -52.17
C THR A 1201 -28.09 6.23 -52.87
N ASN A 1202 -29.10 7.02 -53.21
CA ASN A 1202 -30.21 6.57 -54.05
C ASN A 1202 -30.01 7.05 -55.48
N LYS A 1203 -30.09 6.12 -56.44
CA LYS A 1203 -29.84 6.38 -57.86
C LYS A 1203 -31.12 6.25 -58.68
N HIS A 1204 -31.38 7.24 -59.54
CA HIS A 1204 -32.46 7.23 -60.52
C HIS A 1204 -31.94 7.79 -61.86
N ALA A 1205 -32.17 7.07 -62.96
CA ALA A 1205 -31.78 7.54 -64.28
C ALA A 1205 -32.93 8.37 -64.89
N PRO A 1206 -32.77 9.70 -65.09
CA PRO A 1206 -33.89 10.56 -65.44
C PRO A 1206 -34.52 10.23 -66.79
N TYR A 1207 -35.82 10.50 -66.94
CA TYR A 1207 -36.55 10.24 -68.16
C TYR A 1207 -36.08 11.14 -69.31
N THR A 1208 -35.62 10.52 -70.41
CA THR A 1208 -35.28 11.21 -71.66
C THR A 1208 -36.27 10.91 -72.79
N ARG A 1209 -36.27 11.77 -73.81
CA ARG A 1209 -37.02 11.62 -75.06
C ARG A 1209 -36.27 12.25 -76.23
N ASP A 1210 -36.56 11.76 -77.42
CA ASP A 1210 -36.01 12.29 -78.67
C ASP A 1210 -37.02 13.21 -79.38
N VAL A 1211 -36.56 14.32 -79.94
CA VAL A 1211 -37.38 15.22 -80.77
C VAL A 1211 -36.81 15.30 -82.19
N GLY A 1212 -37.44 14.55 -83.09
CA GLY A 1212 -37.14 14.55 -84.52
C GLY A 1212 -37.62 15.83 -85.23
N VAL A 1213 -36.78 16.39 -86.08
CA VAL A 1213 -37.04 17.60 -86.88
C VAL A 1213 -36.86 17.31 -88.36
N THR A 1214 -37.70 17.91 -89.21
CA THR A 1214 -37.61 17.81 -90.67
C THR A 1214 -37.91 19.16 -91.31
N LYS A 1215 -37.01 19.67 -92.16
CA LYS A 1215 -37.22 20.93 -92.90
C LYS A 1215 -37.69 20.65 -94.32
N VAL A 1216 -39.01 20.70 -94.53
CA VAL A 1216 -39.62 20.64 -95.87
C VAL A 1216 -39.41 21.97 -96.61
N TRP A 1217 -39.18 21.91 -97.92
CA TRP A 1217 -39.12 23.07 -98.83
C TRP A 1217 -40.24 22.93 -99.87
N ASP A 1218 -41.09 23.95 -100.00
CA ASP A 1218 -42.17 24.03 -100.99
C ASP A 1218 -41.86 25.16 -101.99
N ASP A 1219 -40.86 24.91 -102.83
CA ASP A 1219 -40.17 25.91 -103.67
C ASP A 1219 -39.87 25.40 -105.10
N ALA A 1220 -40.65 24.41 -105.56
CA ALA A 1220 -40.51 23.76 -106.87
C ALA A 1220 -39.09 23.22 -107.15
N ASP A 1221 -38.46 22.65 -106.12
CA ASP A 1221 -37.06 22.19 -106.09
C ASP A 1221 -36.03 23.31 -106.33
N ASN A 1222 -36.14 24.37 -105.52
CA ASN A 1222 -35.28 25.55 -105.55
C ASN A 1222 -35.25 26.26 -106.93
N GLN A 1223 -36.38 26.30 -107.64
CA GLN A 1223 -36.44 26.80 -109.03
C GLN A 1223 -35.83 28.21 -109.18
N ASP A 1224 -36.04 29.08 -108.19
CA ASP A 1224 -35.56 30.47 -108.19
C ASP A 1224 -34.16 30.65 -107.56
N GLY A 1225 -33.53 29.58 -107.05
CA GLY A 1225 -32.19 29.62 -106.46
C GLY A 1225 -32.08 30.37 -105.13
N LEU A 1226 -33.15 30.36 -104.32
CA LEU A 1226 -33.29 31.18 -103.11
C LEU A 1226 -33.04 30.44 -101.78
N ARG A 1227 -32.74 29.14 -101.78
CA ARG A 1227 -32.25 28.44 -100.57
C ARG A 1227 -30.91 29.05 -100.10
N PRO A 1228 -30.62 29.12 -98.78
CA PRO A 1228 -29.42 29.78 -98.26
C PRO A 1228 -28.10 29.19 -98.76
N ASP A 1229 -27.06 30.02 -98.88
CA ASP A 1229 -25.67 29.63 -99.15
C ASP A 1229 -24.81 29.95 -97.90
N PRO A 1230 -24.09 28.99 -97.30
CA PRO A 1230 -24.05 27.55 -97.65
C PRO A 1230 -25.39 26.84 -97.40
N GLU A 1231 -25.65 25.76 -98.15
CA GLU A 1231 -26.92 25.00 -98.21
C GLU A 1231 -27.30 24.26 -96.91
N LYS A 1232 -27.58 25.02 -95.85
CA LYS A 1232 -27.95 24.49 -94.55
C LYS A 1232 -28.87 25.41 -93.76
N VAL A 1233 -29.64 24.81 -92.85
CA VAL A 1233 -30.47 25.49 -91.85
C VAL A 1233 -30.06 24.99 -90.47
N THR A 1234 -29.63 25.90 -89.59
CA THR A 1234 -29.40 25.61 -88.18
C THR A 1234 -30.70 25.78 -87.40
N VAL A 1235 -31.20 24.71 -86.81
CA VAL A 1235 -32.39 24.69 -85.94
C VAL A 1235 -31.95 24.73 -84.47
N GLN A 1236 -32.64 25.54 -83.67
CA GLN A 1236 -32.48 25.63 -82.22
C GLN A 1236 -33.77 25.18 -81.52
N LEU A 1237 -33.65 24.49 -80.39
CA LEU A 1237 -34.79 23.97 -79.64
C LEU A 1237 -35.26 24.97 -78.58
N TYR A 1238 -36.58 25.19 -78.55
CA TYR A 1238 -37.27 26.04 -77.57
C TYR A 1238 -38.42 25.25 -76.93
N ALA A 1239 -38.61 25.42 -75.62
CA ALA A 1239 -39.78 24.95 -74.87
C ALA A 1239 -40.41 26.16 -74.19
N ASP A 1240 -41.73 26.31 -74.31
CA ASP A 1240 -42.50 27.45 -73.80
C ASP A 1240 -41.93 28.84 -74.16
N ASN A 1241 -41.25 28.91 -75.32
CA ASN A 1241 -40.53 30.06 -75.87
C ASN A 1241 -39.20 30.43 -75.15
N VAL A 1242 -38.76 29.64 -74.17
CA VAL A 1242 -37.41 29.68 -73.59
C VAL A 1242 -36.51 28.74 -74.38
N LYS A 1243 -35.23 29.12 -74.59
CA LYS A 1243 -34.24 28.28 -75.28
C LYS A 1243 -33.83 27.14 -74.35
N VAL A 1244 -34.06 25.88 -74.74
CA VAL A 1244 -33.85 24.72 -73.86
C VAL A 1244 -32.37 24.41 -73.66
N THR A 1245 -31.56 24.65 -74.70
CA THR A 1245 -30.16 24.21 -74.75
C THR A 1245 -29.42 24.96 -75.85
N ASP A 1246 -28.10 25.04 -75.73
CA ASP A 1246 -27.21 25.49 -76.81
C ASP A 1246 -26.98 24.43 -77.89
N LYS A 1247 -27.44 23.18 -77.72
CA LYS A 1247 -27.48 22.17 -78.80
C LYS A 1247 -28.24 22.77 -80.02
N THR A 1248 -27.65 22.66 -81.21
CA THR A 1248 -28.30 23.05 -82.48
C THR A 1248 -28.20 21.94 -83.50
N LEU A 1249 -29.26 21.69 -84.27
CA LEU A 1249 -29.22 20.75 -85.39
C LEU A 1249 -28.91 21.47 -86.70
N GLU A 1250 -27.95 20.96 -87.46
CA GLU A 1250 -27.73 21.38 -88.84
C GLU A 1250 -28.52 20.47 -89.79
N LEU A 1251 -29.45 21.04 -90.55
CA LEU A 1251 -30.23 20.36 -91.58
C LEU A 1251 -29.72 20.79 -92.96
N ASN A 1252 -29.35 19.83 -93.81
CA ASN A 1252 -28.79 20.07 -95.14
C ASN A 1252 -29.14 18.92 -96.10
N ALA A 1253 -28.76 19.03 -97.37
CA ALA A 1253 -29.06 17.98 -98.36
C ALA A 1253 -28.44 16.60 -98.01
N GLY A 1254 -27.29 16.58 -97.31
CA GLY A 1254 -26.58 15.36 -96.93
C GLY A 1254 -27.28 14.52 -95.85
N ASN A 1255 -28.09 15.14 -94.98
CA ASN A 1255 -28.97 14.44 -94.02
C ASN A 1255 -30.45 14.47 -94.44
N ASN A 1256 -30.74 14.65 -95.74
CA ASN A 1256 -32.10 14.74 -96.30
C ASN A 1256 -32.98 15.82 -95.62
N TRP A 1257 -32.37 16.87 -95.06
CA TRP A 1257 -33.03 17.89 -94.25
C TRP A 1257 -33.72 17.34 -92.97
N THR A 1258 -33.19 16.26 -92.41
CA THR A 1258 -33.68 15.60 -91.19
C THR A 1258 -32.60 15.51 -90.12
N GLY A 1259 -33.01 15.54 -88.84
CA GLY A 1259 -32.13 15.37 -87.69
C GLY A 1259 -32.93 15.28 -86.39
N THR A 1260 -32.34 14.72 -85.35
CA THR A 1260 -33.02 14.46 -84.07
C THR A 1260 -32.27 15.14 -82.94
N PHE A 1261 -32.99 15.86 -82.08
CA PHE A 1261 -32.46 16.26 -80.78
C PHE A 1261 -32.59 15.05 -79.85
N GLU A 1262 -31.49 14.33 -79.68
CA GLU A 1262 -31.37 13.13 -78.86
C GLU A 1262 -31.04 13.48 -77.40
N ASP A 1263 -31.46 12.61 -76.48
CA ASP A 1263 -31.29 12.74 -75.03
C ASP A 1263 -31.75 14.12 -74.51
N LEU A 1264 -33.02 14.47 -74.78
CA LEU A 1264 -33.66 15.62 -74.14
C LEU A 1264 -34.39 15.16 -72.87
N PRO A 1265 -34.31 15.91 -71.76
CA PRO A 1265 -35.06 15.57 -70.57
C PRO A 1265 -36.58 15.68 -70.84
N VAL A 1266 -37.36 14.79 -70.23
CA VAL A 1266 -38.83 14.79 -70.35
C VAL A 1266 -39.43 15.93 -69.52
N ASN A 1267 -38.96 16.06 -68.27
CA ASN A 1267 -39.30 17.14 -67.35
C ASN A 1267 -38.13 18.13 -67.27
N ASN A 1268 -38.43 19.42 -67.15
CA ASN A 1268 -37.39 20.45 -67.06
C ASN A 1268 -37.21 20.84 -65.58
N ALA A 1269 -35.97 20.82 -65.09
CA ALA A 1269 -35.68 21.19 -63.70
C ALA A 1269 -36.32 22.55 -63.34
N GLY A 1270 -37.28 22.51 -62.41
CA GLY A 1270 -38.02 23.69 -61.92
C GLY A 1270 -39.41 23.97 -62.53
N ILE A 1271 -39.94 23.21 -63.51
CA ILE A 1271 -41.30 23.42 -64.07
C ILE A 1271 -42.27 22.32 -63.65
#